data_AF-A0A9D2KWU0-F1
#
_entry.id   AF-A0A9D2KWU0-F1
#
_cell.length_a   1.000
_cell.length_b   1.000
_cell.length_c   1.000
_cell.angle_alpha   90.00
_cell.angle_beta   90.00
_cell.angle_gamma   90.00
#
_symmetry.space_group_name_H-M   'P 1'
#
loop_
_entity.id
_entity.type
_entity.pdbx_description
1 polymer ?
#
loop_
_entity_poly.entity_id
_entity_poly.type
_entity_poly.pdbx_seq_one_letter_code
_entity_poly.pdbx_strand_id
1 'polypeptide(L)'
;MPKLVRAGKRVAICEQLEDPKLKKTTEKKIDAPKPAPKTSKVTDTPLIAQFKEIKGEHPDALVLFRIGDFYETFGKDAIEASEVLGITLTRRLNGNAATIELAGFPQHALDAYLPKLIAAGKQVALCEESKENRQKMKVVEIVTPQAKAHDMVEPEHESVPAEPTAPVSAKEIETDGRPDYSDNPDPRLFAYNLFGELEPVQQKNNRRQQMQKPEEKPKPANPATEAKPVRNSGFRKLTDKELEFYGSLNWDDNPPINGFYEAMMSIAHRQMEEMRLEREAQEAAQAAGIAPGETYIEKTEGDFIPGGRARQPKVTAIPIERDMSPRPFSEDIQFFHHNGSMVVQDGMVGFLSDVRKNGATFTPLNLKPEQEKRAMLYVTLSETYQQLYNYEADTHEPSEHLREHLNQYYDEFVEKYGNLNEKQNVKFILMDANGRDALALERGENGQFFKADIFDHPVSFAIDEVTSVDTPLEALTASLNKYGEVNLEYMSSLVDMDEDSLTENLEGHIYYNPLVSNYEIKDRFIAGNVVAKAEAVKAWIDREEERIKGFPGYDGIEPFIAMSQDSLKALEEARPRRIEFDELDFNFGERWIPTGIYSAYMSYLYATDVKIAYSSSMDEYSATNSRGNMKIWEEFCVRGYYRTYDGMNLLKHALHNTVPDIKKSIGKDEDGRDIKVPDTEAIQLANAKIDEIRNGFSEWLEAQSPEFKKRLVDLYNNKFNCFVRPQYDGSHQTFPDLNMKILGDRYGISSIYQSQKDCIWMLKQNGGGICDHEVGTGKTLIMCIAAHGMKRLGLAHKPMIIGLKANVAEIAMTYQSAYPNARILFADEKSFKADNRVNFFNQIKNNDYDCVIMSHDQFGKIPQSPEMQQQILQAELDTVEENLEVVKQQGHDISRGMLKGLIKRKENLTAKIATIQYQMEQNKDAVVDFKQMGIDHIFVDESHQFKNLMFNTRHDRVAGLGNSEGSQRALNLLYAIRTIQERTGKDLGATFLSGTTISNSLTELYLLFKYLRPNELERQDIRCFDAWAAIFAKKTTDFEFNVTNHIVPKERFRYFIKVPELAAFYNEITDYRTAEDVGVDRPQKNEILHNIPPTPAQEVFIEKLMKFAESGDATILGRSPLSETEEKAKMLIATDYARKMALDMRMIDPSYEDDPNNKASHCAKMIAQYYNKYDTQKGTQFVFSDLGTYKPGEWNVYSEIKRKLIEDYGIPAHEIRFIQECKTERSRKAVIQAMNDGDVRVLFGSTSMLGTGVNAQKRCVAVHHLDTPWVRHEVA
;
A
#
# COMPACT_ATOMS: atom_id res chain seq x y z
N MET A 1 4.83 14.96 11.13
CA MET A 1 4.11 14.02 12.02
C MET A 1 5.05 12.97 12.61
N PRO A 2 5.74 12.10 11.84
CA PRO A 2 6.68 11.11 12.40
C PRO A 2 7.83 11.72 13.21
N LYS A 3 8.46 12.82 12.73
CA LYS A 3 9.51 13.56 13.48
C LYS A 3 9.06 14.06 14.87
N LEU A 4 7.78 14.46 15.00
CA LEU A 4 7.23 15.04 16.24
C LEU A 4 6.71 13.97 17.20
N VAL A 5 6.15 12.89 16.67
CA VAL A 5 5.78 11.68 17.43
C VAL A 5 7.02 11.02 18.05
N ARG A 6 8.15 11.02 17.34
CA ARG A 6 9.44 10.47 17.81
C ARG A 6 10.14 11.31 18.87
N ALA A 7 9.90 12.62 18.93
CA ALA A 7 10.52 13.52 19.89
C ALA A 7 9.78 13.58 21.25
N GLY A 8 8.74 12.76 21.46
CA GLY A 8 7.90 12.80 22.66
C GLY A 8 7.11 14.10 22.84
N LYS A 9 6.98 14.93 21.79
CA LYS A 9 6.27 16.21 21.86
C LYS A 9 4.80 16.01 21.49
N ARG A 10 3.90 16.73 22.17
CA ARG A 10 2.47 16.80 21.79
C ARG A 10 2.36 17.30 20.34
N VAL A 11 1.73 16.51 19.47
CA VAL A 11 1.66 16.80 18.03
C VAL A 11 0.28 17.32 17.66
N ALA A 12 0.21 18.56 17.18
CA ALA A 12 -0.99 19.14 16.60
C ALA A 12 -0.97 18.97 15.08
N ILE A 13 -2.03 18.42 14.48
CA ILE A 13 -2.24 18.49 13.04
C ILE A 13 -2.90 19.85 12.72
N CYS A 14 -2.11 20.86 12.35
CA CYS A 14 -2.66 22.12 11.83
C CYS A 14 -2.97 21.98 10.34
N GLU A 15 -4.23 22.16 9.95
CA GLU A 15 -4.61 22.67 8.63
C GLU A 15 -4.73 24.20 8.75
N GLN A 16 -4.17 24.95 7.80
CA GLN A 16 -4.21 26.42 7.82
C GLN A 16 -5.67 26.91 7.83
N LEU A 17 -6.00 27.76 8.80
CA LEU A 17 -7.22 28.55 8.84
C LEU A 17 -6.99 29.84 8.03
N GLU A 18 -7.85 30.12 7.05
CA GLU A 18 -8.02 31.48 6.52
C GLU A 18 -8.87 32.29 7.51
N ASP A 19 -8.39 33.48 7.89
CA ASP A 19 -9.02 34.36 8.87
C ASP A 19 -10.22 35.13 8.23
N PRO A 20 -11.47 35.05 8.74
CA PRO A 20 -12.67 35.42 7.97
C PRO A 20 -13.10 36.90 8.08
N LYS A 21 -12.27 37.81 8.60
CA LYS A 21 -12.67 39.21 8.80
C LYS A 21 -11.85 40.18 7.97
N LEU A 22 -12.26 40.38 6.72
CA LEU A 22 -12.14 41.66 5.99
C LEU A 22 -13.05 41.62 4.74
N LYS A 23 -14.28 42.12 4.87
CA LYS A 23 -15.08 42.54 3.71
C LYS A 23 -14.66 43.96 3.30
N LYS A 24 -14.42 44.10 2.01
CA LYS A 24 -14.06 45.31 1.26
C LYS A 24 -15.01 46.48 1.51
N THR A 25 -14.45 47.69 1.60
CA THR A 25 -15.08 48.89 1.05
C THR A 25 -14.09 49.63 0.16
N THR A 26 -14.66 50.17 -0.92
CA THR A 26 -14.10 50.61 -2.20
C THR A 26 -13.21 51.86 -2.13
N GLU A 27 -12.11 51.86 -2.90
CA GLU A 27 -11.37 53.07 -3.25
C GLU A 27 -12.14 53.89 -4.32
N LYS A 28 -12.20 55.22 -4.13
CA LYS A 28 -12.45 56.20 -5.19
C LYS A 28 -11.22 57.11 -5.26
N LYS A 29 -10.60 57.25 -6.44
CA LYS A 29 -9.44 58.14 -6.69
C LYS A 29 -9.85 59.58 -7.02
N ILE A 30 -9.24 60.49 -6.25
CA ILE A 30 -8.60 61.79 -6.55
C ILE A 30 -9.38 62.90 -7.30
N ASP A 31 -9.63 63.98 -6.56
CA ASP A 31 -9.53 65.38 -7.04
C ASP A 31 -8.83 66.24 -5.96
N ALA A 32 -8.05 67.24 -6.36
CA ALA A 32 -7.38 68.22 -5.48
C ALA A 32 -7.66 69.66 -5.97
N PRO A 33 -7.37 70.73 -5.21
CA PRO A 33 -7.46 70.96 -3.76
C PRO A 33 -8.29 72.23 -3.42
N LYS A 34 -8.80 72.40 -2.17
CA LYS A 34 -9.09 73.70 -1.51
C LYS A 34 -9.52 73.53 -0.03
N PRO A 35 -9.46 74.58 0.83
CA PRO A 35 -8.61 74.61 2.01
C PRO A 35 -9.32 74.31 3.35
N ALA A 36 -8.47 74.11 4.36
CA ALA A 36 -8.68 73.65 5.73
C ALA A 36 -9.87 74.25 6.53
N PRO A 37 -10.32 73.50 7.56
CA PRO A 37 -10.46 74.09 8.89
C PRO A 37 -9.90 73.23 10.04
N LYS A 38 -8.94 73.84 10.75
CA LYS A 38 -8.78 73.95 12.22
C LYS A 38 -9.04 72.72 13.12
N THR A 39 -7.92 72.09 13.51
CA THR A 39 -7.56 71.50 14.81
C THR A 39 -8.61 71.42 15.93
N SER A 40 -8.92 70.19 16.36
CA SER A 40 -9.33 69.86 17.74
C SER A 40 -8.37 68.80 18.30
N LYS A 41 -7.81 69.03 19.50
CA LYS A 41 -6.88 68.13 20.19
C LYS A 41 -7.49 66.74 20.40
N VAL A 42 -6.81 65.69 19.95
CA VAL A 42 -7.19 64.27 20.13
C VAL A 42 -6.69 63.79 21.51
N THR A 43 -7.56 63.19 22.31
CA THR A 43 -7.22 62.48 23.55
C THR A 43 -6.76 61.06 23.24
N ASP A 44 -5.53 60.70 23.62
CA ASP A 44 -5.00 59.34 23.52
C ASP A 44 -5.76 58.37 24.45
N THR A 45 -5.93 57.12 24.03
CA THR A 45 -6.45 56.05 24.89
C THR A 45 -5.48 55.79 26.06
N PRO A 46 -5.98 55.37 27.24
CA PRO A 46 -5.15 55.18 28.44
C PRO A 46 -3.93 54.26 28.23
N LEU A 47 -4.06 53.23 27.40
CA LEU A 47 -2.99 52.30 27.07
C LEU A 47 -1.90 52.96 26.20
N ILE A 48 -2.29 53.77 25.22
CA ILE A 48 -1.35 54.47 24.33
C ILE A 48 -0.66 55.64 25.05
N ALA A 49 -1.36 56.30 25.98
CA ALA A 49 -0.74 57.28 26.86
C ALA A 49 0.38 56.65 27.72
N GLN A 50 0.13 55.47 28.29
CA GLN A 50 1.15 54.71 29.05
C GLN A 50 2.29 54.22 28.17
N PHE A 51 2.00 53.77 26.93
CA PHE A 51 3.05 53.40 25.98
C PHE A 51 3.96 54.58 25.64
N LYS A 52 3.40 55.76 25.38
CA LYS A 52 4.18 56.97 25.10
C LYS A 52 5.00 57.44 26.31
N GLU A 53 4.47 57.26 27.52
CA GLU A 53 5.17 57.56 28.76
C GLU A 53 6.40 56.64 28.94
N ILE A 54 6.21 55.31 28.88
CA ILE A 54 7.30 54.33 29.01
C ILE A 54 8.30 54.44 27.85
N LYS A 55 7.84 54.71 26.62
CA LYS A 55 8.74 54.96 25.48
C LYS A 55 9.51 56.27 25.63
N GLY A 56 8.95 57.26 26.33
CA GLY A 56 9.65 58.49 26.71
C GLY A 56 10.77 58.25 27.73
N GLU A 57 10.56 57.29 28.65
CA GLU A 57 11.59 56.86 29.61
C GLU A 57 12.68 55.98 28.97
N HIS A 58 12.32 55.23 27.92
CA HIS A 58 13.23 54.34 27.18
C HIS A 58 13.22 54.63 25.67
N PRO A 59 13.80 55.77 25.23
CA PRO A 59 13.73 56.17 23.82
C PRO A 59 14.47 55.20 22.88
N ASP A 60 15.57 54.60 23.36
CA ASP A 60 16.45 53.73 22.59
C ASP A 60 16.03 52.25 22.58
N ALA A 61 15.01 51.87 23.37
CA ALA A 61 14.52 50.50 23.48
C ALA A 61 13.17 50.31 22.78
N LEU A 62 13.00 49.21 22.06
CA LEU A 62 11.73 48.76 21.49
C LEU A 62 10.83 48.25 22.61
N VAL A 63 9.69 48.90 22.85
CA VAL A 63 8.80 48.60 23.99
C VAL A 63 7.74 47.58 23.58
N LEU A 64 7.67 46.45 24.29
CA LEU A 64 6.64 45.41 24.13
C LEU A 64 5.75 45.34 25.38
N PHE A 65 4.43 45.47 25.21
CA PHE A 65 3.41 45.38 26.26
C PHE A 65 2.77 44.00 26.27
N ARG A 66 2.79 43.30 27.40
CA ARG A 66 2.06 42.05 27.60
C ARG A 66 0.59 42.34 27.90
N ILE A 67 -0.29 42.07 26.94
CA ILE A 67 -1.73 42.28 27.04
C ILE A 67 -2.41 40.92 26.82
N GLY A 68 -2.89 40.31 27.89
CA GLY A 68 -3.41 38.93 27.85
C GLY A 68 -2.33 37.94 27.41
N ASP A 69 -2.64 37.17 26.36
CA ASP A 69 -1.75 36.13 25.81
C ASP A 69 -0.82 36.65 24.70
N PHE A 70 -0.68 37.97 24.53
CA PHE A 70 0.11 38.59 23.46
C PHE A 70 1.09 39.64 23.99
N TYR A 71 2.23 39.78 23.30
CA TYR A 71 3.07 40.97 23.35
C TYR A 71 2.71 41.89 22.19
N GLU A 72 2.34 43.12 22.48
CA GLU A 72 1.98 44.16 21.51
C GLU A 72 2.92 45.37 21.62
N THR A 73 3.20 46.01 20.49
CA THR A 73 3.92 47.29 20.43
C THR A 73 3.21 48.24 19.48
N PHE A 74 3.49 49.54 19.60
CA PHE A 74 2.72 50.59 18.95
C PHE A 74 3.61 51.63 18.24
N GLY A 75 3.08 52.22 17.17
CA GLY A 75 3.72 53.32 16.44
C GLY A 75 5.00 52.90 15.72
N LYS A 76 6.08 53.65 15.90
CA LYS A 76 7.37 53.38 15.21
C LYS A 76 7.99 52.04 15.60
N ASP A 77 7.89 51.68 16.88
CA ASP A 77 8.36 50.40 17.41
C ASP A 77 7.61 49.22 16.77
N ALA A 78 6.33 49.40 16.42
CA ALA A 78 5.55 48.40 15.71
C ALA A 78 6.01 48.20 14.26
N ILE A 79 6.34 49.29 13.56
CA ILE A 79 6.87 49.22 12.19
C ILE A 79 8.20 48.46 12.20
N GLU A 80 9.07 48.83 13.13
CA GLU A 80 10.41 48.24 13.26
C GLU A 80 10.35 46.78 13.72
N ALA A 81 9.49 46.44 14.69
CA ALA A 81 9.26 45.05 15.09
C ALA A 81 8.67 44.21 13.96
N SER A 82 7.74 44.77 13.18
CA SER A 82 7.14 44.09 12.02
C SER A 82 8.18 43.76 10.96
N GLU A 83 9.07 44.70 10.63
CA GLU A 83 10.12 44.52 9.64
C GLU A 83 11.17 43.49 10.10
N VAL A 84 11.63 43.58 11.35
CA VAL A 84 12.65 42.67 11.89
C VAL A 84 12.11 41.26 12.13
N LEU A 85 10.87 41.13 12.61
CA LEU A 85 10.29 39.83 12.98
C LEU A 85 9.50 39.17 11.85
N GLY A 86 9.17 39.90 10.79
CA GLY A 86 8.30 39.43 9.71
C GLY A 86 6.85 39.22 10.15
N ILE A 87 6.39 39.94 11.18
CA ILE A 87 5.03 39.84 11.72
C ILE A 87 4.13 40.93 11.13
N THR A 88 2.83 40.67 11.01
CA THR A 88 1.87 41.58 10.37
C THR A 88 1.76 42.92 11.11
N LEU A 89 2.05 44.02 10.42
CA LEU A 89 1.77 45.38 10.90
C LEU A 89 0.28 45.70 10.70
N THR A 90 -0.42 45.97 11.79
CA THR A 90 -1.83 46.36 11.79
C THR A 90 -1.99 47.82 12.24
N ARG A 91 -3.21 48.38 12.14
CA ARG A 91 -3.51 49.74 12.63
C ARG A 91 -4.69 49.70 13.59
N ARG A 92 -4.55 50.34 14.76
CA ARG A 92 -5.58 50.45 15.81
C ARG A 92 -6.17 51.87 15.84
N LEU A 93 -7.49 51.98 16.01
CA LEU A 93 -8.17 53.26 16.25
C LEU A 93 -7.86 53.77 17.68
N ASN A 94 -7.34 54.99 17.78
CA ASN A 94 -6.95 55.64 19.03
C ASN A 94 -7.80 56.91 19.26
N GLY A 95 -9.04 56.72 19.73
CA GLY A 95 -9.99 57.83 19.93
C GLY A 95 -10.56 58.40 18.63
N ASN A 96 -11.33 59.49 18.74
CA ASN A 96 -12.09 60.09 17.62
C ASN A 96 -11.18 60.66 16.51
N ALA A 97 -10.76 59.77 15.61
CA ALA A 97 -10.15 60.00 14.30
C ALA A 97 -8.61 59.99 14.16
N ALA A 98 -7.87 59.23 15.00
CA ALA A 98 -6.46 58.91 14.73
C ALA A 98 -6.21 57.39 14.76
N THR A 99 -5.42 56.86 13.83
CA THR A 99 -4.95 55.46 13.82
C THR A 99 -3.48 55.39 14.23
N ILE A 100 -3.09 54.34 14.95
CA ILE A 100 -1.69 54.04 15.31
C ILE A 100 -1.30 52.66 14.80
N GLU A 101 -0.08 52.50 14.31
CA GLU A 101 0.49 51.20 13.94
C GLU A 101 0.60 50.28 15.16
N LEU A 102 0.36 48.99 14.97
CA LEU A 102 0.38 47.96 16.00
C LEU A 102 0.97 46.67 15.42
N ALA A 103 1.93 46.08 16.10
CA ALA A 103 2.47 44.77 15.77
C ALA A 103 2.57 43.94 17.06
N GLY A 104 2.32 42.64 16.98
CA GLY A 104 2.36 41.78 18.15
C GLY A 104 2.43 40.30 17.81
N PHE A 105 2.82 39.50 18.81
CA PHE A 105 2.96 38.06 18.70
C PHE A 105 2.51 37.37 20.00
N PRO A 106 2.09 36.09 19.96
CA PRO A 106 1.67 35.36 21.16
C PRO A 106 2.80 35.25 22.19
N GLN A 107 2.47 35.30 23.48
CA GLN A 107 3.45 35.29 24.57
C GLN A 107 4.41 34.09 24.52
N HIS A 108 3.91 32.90 24.18
CA HIS A 108 4.73 31.69 24.08
C HIS A 108 5.76 31.74 22.94
N ALA A 109 5.64 32.70 22.01
CA ALA A 109 6.59 32.92 20.94
C ALA A 109 7.68 33.95 21.32
N LEU A 110 7.69 34.48 22.55
CA LEU A 110 8.70 35.43 23.01
C LEU A 110 10.11 34.86 22.88
N ASP A 111 10.34 33.61 23.26
CA ASP A 111 11.67 32.98 23.17
C ASP A 111 12.16 32.81 21.72
N ALA A 112 11.25 32.83 20.74
CA ALA A 112 11.59 32.75 19.33
C ALA A 112 11.82 34.13 18.69
N TYR A 113 11.10 35.16 19.13
CA TYR A 113 11.14 36.50 18.53
C TYR A 113 12.11 37.44 19.24
N LEU A 114 12.26 37.34 20.56
CA LEU A 114 13.17 38.19 21.33
C LEU A 114 14.62 38.07 20.85
N PRO A 115 15.19 36.87 20.60
CA PRO A 115 16.56 36.76 20.08
C PRO A 115 16.74 37.41 18.69
N LYS A 116 15.71 37.45 17.85
CA LYS A 116 15.76 38.10 16.53
C LYS A 116 15.85 39.61 16.64
N LEU A 117 15.06 40.22 17.55
CA LEU A 117 15.15 41.65 17.84
C LEU A 117 16.54 42.02 18.37
N ILE A 118 17.08 41.19 19.28
CA ILE A 118 18.42 41.40 19.84
C ILE A 118 19.52 41.22 18.77
N ALA A 119 19.42 40.19 17.93
CA ALA A 119 20.36 39.95 16.83
C ALA A 119 20.34 41.06 15.78
N ALA A 120 19.19 41.72 15.58
CA ALA A 120 19.05 42.91 14.75
C ALA A 120 19.57 44.20 15.43
N GLY A 121 20.25 44.07 16.57
CA GLY A 121 20.86 45.19 17.30
C GLY A 121 19.86 46.05 18.07
N LYS A 122 18.62 45.60 18.28
CA LYS A 122 17.60 46.35 19.02
C LYS A 122 17.70 46.04 20.51
N GLN A 123 17.66 47.07 21.34
CA GLN A 123 17.37 46.92 22.77
C GLN A 123 15.85 46.75 22.94
N VAL A 124 15.39 45.83 23.78
CA VAL A 124 13.96 45.52 23.93
C VAL A 124 13.55 45.68 25.40
N ALA A 125 12.46 46.40 25.66
CA ALA A 125 11.88 46.57 26.99
C ALA A 125 10.54 45.82 27.09
N LEU A 126 10.48 44.80 27.95
CA LEU A 126 9.29 44.00 28.21
C LEU A 126 8.49 44.64 29.35
N CYS A 127 7.22 44.95 29.10
CA CYS A 127 6.32 45.58 30.06
C CYS A 127 5.14 44.66 30.37
N GLU A 128 4.83 44.47 31.65
CA GLU A 128 3.66 43.68 32.09
C GLU A 128 2.74 44.50 33.00
N GLU A 129 1.51 44.03 33.18
CA GLU A 129 0.54 44.63 34.10
C GLU A 129 1.03 44.57 35.56
N SER A 130 0.94 45.69 36.27
CA SER A 130 1.33 45.76 37.68
C SER A 130 0.41 44.90 38.56
N LYS A 131 1.02 44.07 39.43
CA LYS A 131 0.29 43.25 40.43
C LYS A 131 -0.49 44.09 41.44
N GLU A 132 -0.12 45.36 41.65
CA GLU A 132 -0.77 46.27 42.60
C GLU A 132 -1.91 47.11 41.98
N ASN A 133 -1.88 47.33 40.66
CA ASN A 133 -2.92 48.06 39.94
C ASN A 133 -3.03 47.55 38.50
N ARG A 134 -4.08 46.77 38.22
CA ARG A 134 -4.35 46.13 36.92
C ARG A 134 -4.55 47.10 35.74
N GLN A 135 -4.59 48.41 35.98
CA GLN A 135 -4.70 49.43 34.93
C GLN A 135 -3.37 50.12 34.58
N LYS A 136 -2.24 49.72 35.19
CA LYS A 136 -0.90 50.30 34.93
C LYS A 136 0.10 49.25 34.44
N MET A 137 0.83 49.58 33.37
CA MET A 137 1.95 48.79 32.85
C MET A 137 3.28 49.19 33.51
N LYS A 138 4.18 48.22 33.74
CA LYS A 138 5.53 48.46 34.27
C LYS A 138 6.56 47.66 33.49
N VAL A 139 7.73 48.26 33.22
CA VAL A 139 8.88 47.55 32.65
C VAL A 139 9.36 46.49 33.64
N VAL A 140 9.34 45.23 33.21
CA VAL A 140 9.79 44.07 33.97
C VAL A 140 11.24 43.74 33.65
N GLU A 141 11.63 43.85 32.38
CA GLU A 141 12.95 43.46 31.90
C GLU A 141 13.38 44.30 30.69
N ILE A 142 14.68 44.62 30.63
CA ILE A 142 15.30 45.29 29.49
C ILE A 142 16.44 44.40 28.98
N VAL A 143 16.35 43.98 27.72
CA VAL A 143 17.29 43.05 27.09
C VAL A 143 18.12 43.81 26.05
N THR A 144 19.46 43.69 26.12
CA THR A 144 20.41 44.42 25.27
C THR A 144 21.29 43.46 24.45
N PRO A 145 21.66 43.81 23.19
CA PRO A 145 22.59 43.02 22.39
C PRO A 145 24.01 43.04 22.97
N GLN A 146 24.63 41.87 23.17
CA GLN A 146 26.05 41.77 23.55
C GLN A 146 26.94 41.78 22.28
N ALA A 147 27.95 42.66 22.26
CA ALA A 147 28.92 42.75 21.16
C ALA A 147 29.93 41.60 21.19
N LYS A 148 30.10 40.89 20.07
CA LYS A 148 31.28 40.04 19.78
C LYS A 148 31.78 40.29 18.35
N ALA A 149 33.11 40.26 18.23
CA ALA A 149 33.92 40.74 17.13
C ALA A 149 34.42 39.64 16.16
N HIS A 150 34.89 40.12 15.00
CA HIS A 150 35.84 39.59 14.01
C HIS A 150 35.40 38.71 12.82
N ASP A 151 35.56 39.35 11.64
CA ASP A 151 36.29 38.98 10.41
C ASP A 151 36.06 37.65 9.70
N MET A 152 35.70 37.73 8.40
CA MET A 152 36.29 36.92 7.31
C MET A 152 36.20 37.61 5.94
N VAL A 153 37.35 38.12 5.49
CA VAL A 153 38.01 38.06 4.17
C VAL A 153 37.17 37.70 2.91
N GLU A 154 37.13 38.63 1.94
CA GLU A 154 36.92 38.36 0.51
C GLU A 154 38.27 38.08 -0.21
N PRO A 155 38.26 37.32 -1.31
CA PRO A 155 38.98 37.81 -2.47
C PRO A 155 38.23 37.65 -3.82
N GLU A 156 38.45 38.67 -4.65
CA GLU A 156 38.16 38.78 -6.08
C GLU A 156 38.87 37.70 -6.92
N HIS A 157 38.35 37.43 -8.13
CA HIS A 157 39.22 37.16 -9.28
C HIS A 157 38.59 37.56 -10.62
N GLU A 158 39.38 38.32 -11.38
CA GLU A 158 39.15 38.86 -12.72
C GLU A 158 39.18 37.82 -13.86
N SER A 159 38.53 38.24 -14.95
CA SER A 159 38.42 37.71 -16.31
C SER A 159 39.66 37.88 -17.20
N VAL A 160 39.92 36.99 -18.19
CA VAL A 160 40.22 37.32 -19.62
C VAL A 160 40.14 36.04 -20.53
N PRO A 161 40.12 36.12 -21.89
CA PRO A 161 39.10 35.44 -22.73
C PRO A 161 39.67 34.55 -23.86
N ALA A 162 38.82 33.86 -24.62
CA ALA A 162 39.15 33.42 -25.99
C ALA A 162 37.90 33.12 -26.84
N GLU A 163 37.80 33.80 -27.99
CA GLU A 163 37.02 33.49 -29.19
C GLU A 163 38.01 33.47 -30.39
N PRO A 164 37.63 33.13 -31.65
CA PRO A 164 36.81 32.01 -32.15
C PRO A 164 37.43 31.37 -33.43
N THR A 165 36.94 30.23 -33.92
CA THR A 165 36.94 29.91 -35.37
C THR A 165 35.86 28.90 -35.75
N ALA A 166 35.10 29.23 -36.80
CA ALA A 166 34.02 28.47 -37.43
C ALA A 166 34.56 27.65 -38.65
N PRO A 167 33.73 27.25 -39.65
CA PRO A 167 32.82 26.10 -39.69
C PRO A 167 33.13 25.16 -40.90
N VAL A 168 32.52 23.96 -40.96
CA VAL A 168 32.36 23.24 -42.24
C VAL A 168 30.95 22.69 -42.37
N SER A 169 30.31 23.11 -43.47
CA SER A 169 28.95 22.81 -43.92
C SER A 169 28.92 21.66 -44.94
N ALA A 170 27.83 20.89 -44.93
CA ALA A 170 27.09 20.34 -46.09
C ALA A 170 26.14 19.23 -45.60
N LYS A 171 24.97 18.95 -46.16
CA LYS A 171 23.95 19.70 -46.90
C LYS A 171 22.70 18.78 -46.92
N GLU A 172 21.53 19.40 -47.03
CA GLU A 172 20.19 18.80 -47.09
C GLU A 172 20.00 17.77 -48.22
N ILE A 173 19.08 16.80 -48.00
CA ILE A 173 18.14 16.35 -49.03
C ILE A 173 16.74 16.29 -48.40
N GLU A 174 15.84 17.05 -49.01
CA GLU A 174 14.38 17.07 -48.81
C GLU A 174 13.73 15.75 -49.23
N THR A 175 12.68 15.33 -48.54
CA THR A 175 11.57 14.61 -49.19
C THR A 175 10.25 15.07 -48.59
N ASP A 176 9.49 15.80 -49.40
CA ASP A 176 8.08 16.09 -49.25
C ASP A 176 7.23 14.82 -49.13
N GLY A 177 6.12 14.89 -48.39
CA GLY A 177 5.00 13.98 -48.63
C GLY A 177 4.15 13.63 -47.41
N ARG A 178 3.15 14.48 -47.15
CA ARG A 178 1.82 14.22 -46.52
C ARG A 178 1.62 12.94 -45.68
N PRO A 179 1.15 13.04 -44.42
CA PRO A 179 0.66 11.88 -43.67
C PRO A 179 -0.63 11.35 -44.29
N ASP A 180 -0.64 10.04 -44.56
CA ASP A 180 -1.80 9.26 -44.97
C ASP A 180 -2.77 9.14 -43.77
N TYR A 181 -3.99 9.63 -43.92
CA TYR A 181 -5.06 9.53 -42.91
C TYR A 181 -6.03 8.43 -43.33
N SER A 182 -5.68 7.17 -43.06
CA SER A 182 -6.61 6.06 -43.13
C SER A 182 -6.39 5.15 -41.93
N ASP A 183 -7.05 5.50 -40.81
CA ASP A 183 -7.56 4.59 -39.77
C ASP A 183 -7.91 5.41 -38.53
N ASN A 184 -9.03 6.11 -38.62
CA ASN A 184 -9.63 6.81 -37.49
C ASN A 184 -11.04 6.23 -37.27
N PRO A 185 -11.31 5.50 -36.17
CA PRO A 185 -12.68 5.16 -35.80
C PRO A 185 -13.41 6.43 -35.32
N ASP A 186 -14.61 6.66 -35.84
CA ASP A 186 -15.45 7.86 -35.63
C ASP A 186 -15.70 8.14 -34.12
N PRO A 187 -15.31 9.31 -33.59
CA PRO A 187 -15.41 9.64 -32.15
C PRO A 187 -16.85 9.82 -31.61
N ARG A 188 -17.88 9.52 -32.40
CA ARG A 188 -19.30 9.61 -32.00
C ARG A 188 -19.87 8.40 -31.26
N LEU A 189 -19.08 7.33 -31.05
CA LEU A 189 -19.57 6.06 -30.48
C LEU A 189 -19.25 5.85 -28.99
N PHE A 190 -18.58 6.80 -28.33
CA PHE A 190 -18.18 6.69 -26.92
C PHE A 190 -18.54 7.96 -26.14
N ALA A 191 -19.00 7.78 -24.89
CA ALA A 191 -19.27 8.87 -23.96
C ALA A 191 -18.68 8.55 -22.58
N TYR A 192 -18.31 9.60 -21.84
CA TYR A 192 -17.79 9.48 -20.48
C TYR A 192 -18.94 9.34 -19.47
N ASN A 193 -18.84 8.38 -18.55
CA ASN A 193 -19.77 8.27 -17.41
C ASN A 193 -19.41 9.26 -16.28
N LEU A 194 -20.25 9.32 -15.23
CA LEU A 194 -20.11 10.27 -14.10
C LEU A 194 -18.81 10.11 -13.28
N PHE A 195 -18.03 9.05 -13.55
CA PHE A 195 -16.74 8.78 -12.91
C PHE A 195 -15.54 8.87 -13.88
N GLY A 196 -15.75 9.39 -15.10
CA GLY A 196 -14.67 9.68 -16.04
C GLY A 196 -14.17 8.48 -16.85
N GLU A 197 -14.91 7.39 -16.91
CA GLU A 197 -14.58 6.22 -17.73
C GLU A 197 -15.28 6.28 -19.10
N LEU A 198 -14.56 5.88 -20.16
CA LEU A 198 -15.06 5.82 -21.54
C LEU A 198 -15.91 4.56 -21.75
N GLU A 199 -17.22 4.73 -21.98
CA GLU A 199 -18.12 3.63 -22.33
C GLU A 199 -18.74 3.82 -23.73
N PRO A 200 -18.99 2.74 -24.50
CA PRO A 200 -19.71 2.81 -25.76
C PRO A 200 -21.20 3.13 -25.54
N VAL A 201 -21.77 4.03 -26.35
CA VAL A 201 -23.17 4.49 -26.22
C VAL A 201 -24.15 3.32 -26.49
N GLN A 202 -24.79 2.79 -25.45
CA GLN A 202 -25.84 1.76 -25.60
C GLN A 202 -27.13 2.36 -26.21
N GLN A 203 -27.48 1.95 -27.43
CA GLN A 203 -28.78 2.22 -28.02
C GLN A 203 -29.87 1.40 -27.32
N LYS A 204 -30.80 2.08 -26.62
CA LYS A 204 -32.03 1.47 -26.10
C LYS A 204 -32.95 1.05 -27.26
N ASN A 205 -32.96 -0.24 -27.58
CA ASN A 205 -33.95 -0.82 -28.51
C ASN A 205 -35.27 -1.13 -27.78
N ASN A 206 -36.22 -0.21 -27.90
CA ASN A 206 -37.65 -0.52 -27.84
C ASN A 206 -38.08 -1.08 -29.20
N ARG A 207 -38.41 -2.38 -29.29
CA ARG A 207 -39.74 -2.86 -29.75
C ARG A 207 -39.77 -4.36 -30.08
N ARG A 208 -40.93 -4.90 -29.68
CA ARG A 208 -41.52 -6.20 -29.97
C ARG A 208 -41.61 -6.54 -31.47
N GLN A 209 -41.50 -7.85 -31.72
CA GLN A 209 -42.23 -8.67 -32.69
C GLN A 209 -42.46 -8.12 -34.10
N GLN A 210 -41.76 -8.70 -35.07
CA GLN A 210 -42.39 -9.20 -36.29
C GLN A 210 -41.55 -10.33 -36.90
N MET A 211 -42.15 -11.51 -37.01
CA MET A 211 -41.66 -12.62 -37.82
C MET A 211 -41.74 -12.23 -39.30
N GLN A 212 -40.73 -12.57 -40.11
CA GLN A 212 -40.93 -12.93 -41.51
C GLN A 212 -39.75 -13.75 -42.07
N LYS A 213 -40.09 -14.74 -42.89
CA LYS A 213 -39.30 -15.82 -43.48
C LYS A 213 -38.37 -15.36 -44.63
N PRO A 214 -37.41 -16.21 -45.04
CA PRO A 214 -36.40 -15.88 -46.06
C PRO A 214 -36.83 -16.27 -47.49
N GLU A 215 -36.52 -15.41 -48.47
CA GLU A 215 -36.34 -15.64 -49.93
C GLU A 215 -36.22 -14.22 -50.58
N GLU A 216 -35.46 -13.86 -51.62
CA GLU A 216 -34.42 -14.45 -52.47
C GLU A 216 -33.93 -13.32 -53.44
N LYS A 217 -32.73 -13.49 -54.06
CA LYS A 217 -32.16 -12.85 -55.30
C LYS A 217 -31.32 -11.57 -55.18
N PRO A 218 -30.40 -11.24 -56.15
CA PRO A 218 -29.77 -12.04 -57.23
C PRO A 218 -28.21 -11.87 -57.38
N LYS A 219 -27.58 -12.73 -58.19
CA LYS A 219 -26.20 -12.62 -58.73
C LYS A 219 -26.05 -11.45 -59.72
N PRO A 220 -24.81 -10.98 -59.96
CA PRO A 220 -24.20 -11.23 -61.28
C PRO A 220 -22.70 -11.64 -61.23
N ALA A 221 -22.21 -12.09 -62.38
CA ALA A 221 -21.01 -12.90 -62.58
C ALA A 221 -19.75 -12.14 -63.07
N ASN A 222 -18.58 -12.64 -62.65
CA ASN A 222 -17.25 -12.81 -63.30
C ASN A 222 -16.92 -12.06 -64.61
N PRO A 223 -15.66 -11.59 -64.79
CA PRO A 223 -14.51 -12.50 -64.99
C PRO A 223 -13.16 -12.07 -64.40
N ALA A 224 -12.39 -13.03 -63.87
CA ALA A 224 -10.94 -12.89 -63.67
C ALA A 224 -10.23 -14.26 -63.75
N THR A 225 -9.12 -14.25 -64.47
CA THR A 225 -8.21 -15.35 -64.83
C THR A 225 -7.39 -15.89 -63.65
N GLU A 226 -7.12 -17.20 -63.69
CA GLU A 226 -6.37 -17.98 -62.71
C GLU A 226 -4.83 -17.79 -62.78
N ALA A 227 -4.19 -17.64 -61.61
CA ALA A 227 -2.80 -18.04 -61.38
C ALA A 227 -2.68 -18.62 -59.95
N LYS A 228 -2.15 -19.85 -59.86
CA LYS A 228 -2.15 -20.71 -58.66
C LYS A 228 -1.04 -20.36 -57.66
N PRO A 229 -1.29 -20.40 -56.34
CA PRO A 229 -0.25 -20.47 -55.31
C PRO A 229 0.19 -21.91 -55.00
N VAL A 230 1.48 -22.06 -54.70
CA VAL A 230 2.23 -23.30 -54.44
C VAL A 230 1.87 -23.93 -53.08
N ARG A 231 1.61 -25.24 -53.08
CA ARG A 231 1.41 -26.09 -51.88
C ARG A 231 2.76 -26.54 -51.31
N ASN A 232 2.95 -26.41 -49.99
CA ASN A 232 3.97 -27.17 -49.27
C ASN A 232 3.42 -28.54 -48.82
N SER A 233 4.25 -29.55 -49.01
CA SER A 233 3.97 -30.98 -49.07
C SER A 233 4.19 -31.70 -47.73
N GLY A 234 3.17 -32.43 -47.26
CA GLY A 234 3.42 -33.68 -46.53
C GLY A 234 3.86 -34.75 -47.53
N PHE A 235 4.86 -35.56 -47.20
CA PHE A 235 5.35 -36.59 -48.12
C PHE A 235 4.30 -37.67 -48.37
N ARG A 236 4.12 -38.03 -49.64
CA ARG A 236 3.18 -39.06 -50.12
C ARG A 236 3.78 -40.45 -49.87
N LYS A 237 2.96 -41.44 -49.45
CA LYS A 237 3.39 -42.85 -49.42
C LYS A 237 3.82 -43.31 -50.82
N LEU A 238 4.94 -44.02 -50.90
CA LEU A 238 5.46 -44.54 -52.15
C LEU A 238 4.59 -45.70 -52.66
N THR A 239 4.47 -45.83 -53.98
CA THR A 239 3.81 -47.00 -54.59
C THR A 239 4.77 -48.20 -54.60
N ASP A 240 4.24 -49.43 -54.67
CA ASP A 240 5.05 -50.66 -54.60
C ASP A 240 6.22 -50.69 -55.61
N LYS A 241 5.99 -50.17 -56.82
CA LYS A 241 7.04 -50.03 -57.87
C LYS A 241 8.11 -49.01 -57.52
N GLU A 242 7.75 -47.94 -56.82
CA GLU A 242 8.70 -46.92 -56.34
C GLU A 242 9.47 -47.43 -55.11
N LEU A 243 8.81 -48.23 -54.24
CA LEU A 243 9.45 -48.88 -53.10
C LEU A 243 10.55 -49.87 -53.54
N GLU A 244 10.25 -50.69 -54.55
CA GLU A 244 11.19 -51.66 -55.11
C GLU A 244 12.36 -50.97 -55.82
N PHE A 245 12.09 -49.88 -56.53
CA PHE A 245 13.13 -49.09 -57.22
C PHE A 245 14.04 -48.34 -56.25
N TYR A 246 13.48 -47.58 -55.30
CA TYR A 246 14.27 -46.80 -54.34
C TYR A 246 14.85 -47.64 -53.19
N GLY A 247 14.25 -48.79 -52.87
CA GLY A 247 14.77 -49.73 -51.86
C GLY A 247 15.88 -50.66 -52.35
N SER A 248 16.15 -50.71 -53.66
CA SER A 248 17.23 -51.52 -54.27
C SER A 248 18.49 -50.71 -54.65
N LEU A 249 18.47 -49.39 -54.48
CA LEU A 249 19.60 -48.49 -54.73
C LEU A 249 20.51 -48.42 -53.50
N ASN A 250 21.83 -48.52 -53.69
CA ASN A 250 22.83 -48.36 -52.62
C ASN A 250 23.68 -47.09 -52.87
N TRP A 251 24.03 -46.38 -51.79
CA TRP A 251 24.80 -45.13 -51.83
C TRP A 251 26.21 -45.30 -52.39
N ASP A 252 26.80 -46.49 -52.24
CA ASP A 252 28.17 -46.78 -52.66
C ASP A 252 28.33 -46.91 -54.18
N ASP A 253 27.27 -47.29 -54.90
CA ASP A 253 27.30 -47.54 -56.36
C ASP A 253 26.72 -46.38 -57.19
N ASN A 254 25.93 -45.48 -56.58
CA ASN A 254 25.29 -44.36 -57.28
C ASN A 254 25.02 -43.14 -56.36
N PRO A 255 25.97 -42.18 -56.23
CA PRO A 255 25.82 -41.03 -55.35
C PRO A 255 24.76 -40.02 -55.83
N PRO A 256 24.06 -39.32 -54.93
CA PRO A 256 22.89 -38.50 -55.27
C PRO A 256 23.30 -37.22 -55.99
N ILE A 257 22.59 -36.90 -57.09
CA ILE A 257 22.80 -35.67 -57.85
C ILE A 257 22.04 -34.48 -57.21
N ASN A 258 21.03 -34.74 -56.36
CA ASN A 258 20.33 -33.75 -55.53
C ASN A 258 19.52 -34.39 -54.38
N GLY A 259 19.09 -33.57 -53.41
CA GLY A 259 18.38 -34.00 -52.19
C GLY A 259 16.97 -34.56 -52.39
N PHE A 260 16.47 -34.68 -53.63
CA PHE A 260 15.20 -35.36 -53.91
C PHE A 260 15.35 -36.89 -53.79
N TYR A 261 16.42 -37.46 -54.34
CA TYR A 261 16.66 -38.92 -54.29
C TYR A 261 16.99 -39.42 -52.88
N GLU A 262 17.69 -38.62 -52.07
CA GLU A 262 17.92 -38.87 -50.65
C GLU A 262 16.60 -38.99 -49.87
N ALA A 263 15.67 -38.07 -50.10
CA ALA A 263 14.36 -38.09 -49.46
C ALA A 263 13.55 -39.32 -49.90
N MET A 264 13.55 -39.69 -51.18
CA MET A 264 12.77 -40.84 -51.65
C MET A 264 13.33 -42.19 -51.18
N MET A 265 14.65 -42.36 -51.11
CA MET A 265 15.26 -43.60 -50.58
C MET A 265 15.07 -43.76 -49.07
N SER A 266 15.22 -42.68 -48.30
CA SER A 266 14.98 -42.73 -46.85
C SER A 266 13.52 -43.08 -46.52
N ILE A 267 12.55 -42.59 -47.32
CA ILE A 267 11.14 -42.97 -47.21
C ILE A 267 10.94 -44.43 -47.62
N ALA A 268 11.59 -44.90 -48.67
CA ALA A 268 11.47 -46.30 -49.14
C ALA A 268 12.03 -47.31 -48.13
N HIS A 269 13.22 -47.07 -47.58
CA HIS A 269 13.81 -47.94 -46.56
C HIS A 269 12.98 -48.00 -45.28
N ARG A 270 12.45 -46.85 -44.83
CA ARG A 270 11.56 -46.80 -43.67
C ARG A 270 10.26 -47.58 -43.90
N GLN A 271 9.64 -47.45 -45.07
CA GLN A 271 8.42 -48.21 -45.39
C GLN A 271 8.66 -49.71 -45.58
N MET A 272 9.83 -50.10 -46.08
CA MET A 272 10.24 -51.51 -46.18
C MET A 272 10.49 -52.14 -44.80
N GLU A 273 11.09 -51.39 -43.87
CA GLU A 273 11.33 -51.84 -42.50
C GLU A 273 10.04 -51.95 -41.69
N GLU A 274 9.11 -50.99 -41.85
CA GLU A 274 7.76 -51.07 -41.30
C GLU A 274 7.00 -52.31 -41.80
N MET A 275 7.05 -52.60 -43.11
CA MET A 275 6.43 -53.82 -43.67
C MET A 275 7.11 -55.11 -43.19
N ARG A 276 8.42 -55.11 -42.94
CA ARG A 276 9.13 -56.28 -42.40
C ARG A 276 8.70 -56.55 -40.97
N LEU A 277 8.60 -55.51 -40.14
CA LEU A 277 8.14 -55.60 -38.76
C LEU A 277 6.66 -56.01 -38.67
N GLU A 278 5.80 -55.53 -39.58
CA GLU A 278 4.40 -56.00 -39.68
C GLU A 278 4.32 -57.48 -40.05
N ARG A 279 5.20 -57.96 -40.94
CA ARG A 279 5.23 -59.37 -41.36
C ARG A 279 5.78 -60.28 -40.27
N GLU A 280 6.82 -59.85 -39.56
CA GLU A 280 7.33 -60.56 -38.38
C GLU A 280 6.28 -60.60 -37.25
N ALA A 281 5.53 -59.51 -37.04
CA ALA A 281 4.41 -59.48 -36.09
C ALA A 281 3.25 -60.40 -36.52
N GLN A 282 2.95 -60.49 -37.82
CA GLN A 282 1.93 -61.40 -38.34
C GLN A 282 2.35 -62.87 -38.29
N GLU A 283 3.61 -63.19 -38.57
CA GLU A 283 4.14 -64.56 -38.43
C GLU A 283 4.21 -64.98 -36.96
N ALA A 284 4.55 -64.07 -36.05
CA ALA A 284 4.47 -64.31 -34.61
C ALA A 284 3.02 -64.53 -34.14
N ALA A 285 2.05 -63.77 -34.67
CA ALA A 285 0.63 -63.95 -34.38
C ALA A 285 0.06 -65.28 -34.95
N GLN A 286 0.51 -65.70 -36.13
CA GLN A 286 0.12 -67.00 -36.71
C GLN A 286 0.78 -68.18 -35.99
N ALA A 287 2.03 -68.06 -35.57
CA ALA A 287 2.72 -69.08 -34.78
C ALA A 287 2.08 -69.29 -33.39
N ALA A 288 1.42 -68.25 -32.85
CA ALA A 288 0.64 -68.30 -31.62
C ALA A 288 -0.85 -68.67 -31.84
N GLY A 289 -1.30 -68.92 -33.08
CA GLY A 289 -2.63 -69.44 -33.41
C GLY A 289 -3.77 -68.40 -33.41
N ILE A 290 -3.47 -67.10 -33.50
CA ILE A 290 -4.49 -66.03 -33.51
C ILE A 290 -4.88 -65.66 -34.95
N ALA A 291 -6.18 -65.55 -35.22
CA ALA A 291 -6.68 -65.09 -36.52
C ALA A 291 -6.46 -63.56 -36.69
N PRO A 292 -6.19 -63.07 -37.91
CA PRO A 292 -5.82 -61.66 -38.11
C PRO A 292 -6.98 -60.71 -37.79
N GLY A 293 -6.83 -59.89 -36.74
CA GLY A 293 -7.75 -58.80 -36.40
C GLY A 293 -8.23 -58.73 -34.94
N GLU A 294 -7.91 -59.70 -34.08
CA GLU A 294 -8.36 -59.71 -32.67
C GLU A 294 -7.19 -59.53 -31.68
N THR A 295 -7.30 -58.54 -30.78
CA THR A 295 -6.38 -58.33 -29.65
C THR A 295 -6.83 -59.15 -28.44
N TYR A 296 -5.91 -59.89 -27.82
CA TYR A 296 -6.11 -60.59 -26.55
C TYR A 296 -5.12 -60.06 -25.49
N ILE A 297 -5.48 -60.18 -24.21
CA ILE A 297 -4.62 -59.81 -23.06
C ILE A 297 -4.27 -61.11 -22.31
N GLU A 298 -2.98 -61.35 -22.04
CA GLU A 298 -2.53 -62.40 -21.12
C GLU A 298 -2.75 -61.94 -19.67
N LYS A 299 -3.48 -62.75 -18.88
CA LYS A 299 -3.54 -62.58 -17.42
C LYS A 299 -2.70 -63.68 -16.78
N THR A 300 -1.49 -63.35 -16.35
CA THR A 300 -0.65 -64.24 -15.54
C THR A 300 -0.96 -64.03 -14.06
N GLU A 301 -1.65 -64.98 -13.42
CA GLU A 301 -1.67 -65.09 -11.97
C GLU A 301 -0.45 -65.90 -11.52
N GLY A 302 0.44 -65.28 -10.74
CA GLY A 302 1.56 -65.96 -10.09
C GLY A 302 2.50 -65.01 -9.36
N ASP A 303 2.53 -65.11 -8.03
CA ASP A 303 3.48 -64.43 -7.15
C ASP A 303 4.94 -64.77 -7.53
N PHE A 304 5.76 -63.74 -7.74
CA PHE A 304 7.18 -63.90 -7.99
C PHE A 304 7.96 -63.98 -6.66
N ILE A 305 8.45 -65.18 -6.33
CA ILE A 305 9.52 -65.40 -5.34
C ILE A 305 10.83 -65.62 -6.14
N PRO A 306 11.91 -64.84 -5.92
CA PRO A 306 13.15 -65.02 -6.66
C PRO A 306 13.82 -66.37 -6.32
N GLY A 307 14.04 -67.22 -7.34
CA GLY A 307 14.96 -68.37 -7.25
C GLY A 307 14.42 -69.78 -7.60
N GLY A 308 13.18 -69.94 -8.04
CA GLY A 308 12.60 -71.25 -8.40
C GLY A 308 12.34 -71.47 -9.90
N ARG A 309 12.55 -72.68 -10.41
CA ARG A 309 12.35 -73.07 -11.84
C ARG A 309 10.94 -72.78 -12.36
N ALA A 310 10.87 -72.25 -13.59
CA ALA A 310 9.66 -71.90 -14.32
C ALA A 310 8.65 -73.06 -14.50
N ARG A 311 7.38 -72.82 -14.13
CA ARG A 311 6.21 -73.55 -14.61
C ARG A 311 5.47 -72.66 -15.63
N GLN A 312 5.09 -73.22 -16.76
CA GLN A 312 4.30 -72.50 -17.77
C GLN A 312 2.84 -72.32 -17.31
N PRO A 313 2.27 -71.10 -17.39
CA PRO A 313 0.86 -70.86 -17.15
C PRO A 313 0.02 -71.25 -18.39
N LYS A 314 -1.20 -71.74 -18.15
CA LYS A 314 -2.21 -72.00 -19.20
C LYS A 314 -3.05 -70.74 -19.42
N VAL A 315 -3.14 -70.27 -20.66
CA VAL A 315 -3.94 -69.10 -21.07
C VAL A 315 -5.32 -69.56 -21.56
N THR A 316 -6.38 -68.90 -21.09
CA THR A 316 -7.73 -68.95 -21.68
C THR A 316 -8.20 -67.53 -21.98
N ALA A 317 -8.52 -67.25 -23.25
CA ALA A 317 -8.99 -65.94 -23.71
C ALA A 317 -10.52 -65.80 -23.57
N ILE A 318 -10.98 -64.66 -23.06
CA ILE A 318 -12.39 -64.22 -23.12
C ILE A 318 -12.38 -62.84 -23.80
N PRO A 319 -13.17 -62.61 -24.86
CA PRO A 319 -13.24 -61.31 -25.51
C PRO A 319 -14.05 -60.34 -24.64
N ILE A 320 -13.46 -59.17 -24.33
CA ILE A 320 -14.15 -58.07 -23.66
C ILE A 320 -14.57 -57.07 -24.75
N GLU A 321 -15.87 -56.91 -24.99
CA GLU A 321 -16.38 -55.78 -25.79
C GLU A 321 -16.02 -54.47 -25.07
N ARG A 322 -15.34 -53.55 -25.78
CA ARG A 322 -15.04 -52.21 -25.25
C ARG A 322 -16.32 -51.37 -25.20
N ASP A 323 -16.92 -51.26 -24.03
CA ASP A 323 -18.07 -50.38 -23.79
C ASP A 323 -17.64 -48.91 -23.84
N MET A 324 -18.16 -48.18 -24.84
CA MET A 324 -17.88 -46.76 -25.09
C MET A 324 -18.94 -45.83 -24.47
N SER A 325 -19.88 -46.36 -23.69
CA SER A 325 -20.89 -45.55 -23.03
C SER A 325 -20.30 -44.77 -21.83
N PRO A 326 -20.75 -43.52 -21.59
CA PRO A 326 -20.42 -42.79 -20.37
C PRO A 326 -20.88 -43.59 -19.14
N ARG A 327 -20.00 -43.76 -18.16
CA ARG A 327 -20.23 -44.57 -16.96
C ARG A 327 -19.64 -43.91 -15.72
N PRO A 328 -20.06 -44.28 -14.51
CA PRO A 328 -19.43 -43.78 -13.30
C PRO A 328 -17.93 -44.13 -13.27
N PHE A 329 -17.10 -43.17 -12.91
CA PHE A 329 -15.68 -43.36 -12.66
C PHE A 329 -15.51 -44.28 -11.46
N SER A 330 -14.76 -45.37 -11.62
CA SER A 330 -14.68 -46.45 -10.62
C SER A 330 -13.59 -46.24 -9.57
N GLU A 331 -12.63 -45.35 -9.83
CA GLU A 331 -11.53 -45.06 -8.91
C GLU A 331 -11.85 -43.87 -8.00
N ASP A 332 -11.09 -43.78 -6.91
CA ASP A 332 -11.22 -42.66 -5.97
C ASP A 332 -10.83 -41.35 -6.64
N ILE A 333 -11.68 -40.33 -6.47
CA ILE A 333 -11.44 -39.00 -7.02
C ILE A 333 -10.32 -38.34 -6.24
N GLN A 334 -9.21 -38.12 -6.92
CA GLN A 334 -8.07 -37.39 -6.39
C GLN A 334 -8.32 -35.88 -6.44
N PHE A 335 -7.57 -35.13 -5.63
CA PHE A 335 -7.74 -33.68 -5.50
C PHE A 335 -7.47 -32.91 -6.81
N PHE A 336 -6.73 -33.49 -7.75
CA PHE A 336 -6.40 -32.93 -9.07
C PHE A 336 -7.33 -33.40 -10.20
N HIS A 337 -8.38 -34.17 -9.90
CA HIS A 337 -9.39 -34.57 -10.87
C HIS A 337 -10.48 -33.49 -10.96
N HIS A 338 -10.66 -32.95 -12.17
CA HIS A 338 -11.63 -31.90 -12.48
C HIS A 338 -12.41 -32.21 -13.76
N ASN A 339 -13.40 -31.37 -14.10
CA ASN A 339 -14.16 -31.56 -15.34
C ASN A 339 -13.24 -31.35 -16.56
N GLY A 340 -13.22 -32.32 -17.46
CA GLY A 340 -12.29 -32.33 -18.60
C GLY A 340 -10.89 -32.85 -18.27
N SER A 341 -10.65 -33.38 -17.06
CA SER A 341 -9.40 -34.12 -16.77
C SER A 341 -9.36 -35.41 -17.57
N MET A 342 -8.21 -35.66 -18.21
CA MET A 342 -7.94 -36.90 -18.92
C MET A 342 -7.46 -37.96 -17.93
N VAL A 343 -8.13 -39.11 -17.88
CA VAL A 343 -7.80 -40.21 -16.96
C VAL A 343 -7.81 -41.55 -17.69
N VAL A 344 -7.19 -42.56 -17.07
CA VAL A 344 -7.19 -43.95 -17.58
C VAL A 344 -8.05 -44.80 -16.67
N GLN A 345 -9.07 -45.48 -17.22
CA GLN A 345 -9.89 -46.44 -16.49
C GLN A 345 -10.03 -47.73 -17.32
N ASP A 346 -9.78 -48.89 -16.71
CA ASP A 346 -9.86 -50.20 -17.37
C ASP A 346 -9.02 -50.29 -18.66
N GLY A 347 -7.88 -49.59 -18.69
CA GLY A 347 -7.00 -49.51 -19.85
C GLY A 347 -7.52 -48.64 -21.01
N MET A 348 -8.60 -47.87 -20.79
CA MET A 348 -9.13 -46.90 -21.75
C MET A 348 -8.88 -45.47 -21.27
N VAL A 349 -8.50 -44.60 -22.19
CA VAL A 349 -8.34 -43.17 -21.94
C VAL A 349 -9.69 -42.47 -22.14
N GLY A 350 -10.07 -41.57 -21.24
CA GLY A 350 -11.31 -40.82 -21.34
C GLY A 350 -11.24 -39.49 -20.58
N PHE A 351 -12.32 -38.73 -20.68
CA PHE A 351 -12.49 -37.50 -19.92
C PHE A 351 -13.46 -37.68 -18.77
N LEU A 352 -13.16 -37.02 -17.66
CA LEU A 352 -14.10 -36.89 -16.55
C LEU A 352 -15.09 -35.74 -16.78
N SER A 353 -16.37 -36.00 -16.49
CA SER A 353 -17.44 -35.00 -16.46
C SER A 353 -18.29 -35.18 -15.20
N ASP A 354 -18.95 -34.12 -14.74
CA ASP A 354 -19.74 -34.10 -13.50
C ASP A 354 -18.94 -34.50 -12.24
N VAL A 355 -17.67 -34.06 -12.15
CA VAL A 355 -16.79 -34.38 -11.01
C VAL A 355 -17.30 -33.75 -9.70
N ARG A 356 -17.62 -34.60 -8.72
CA ARG A 356 -18.02 -34.24 -7.35
C ARG A 356 -17.16 -34.98 -6.34
N LYS A 357 -17.15 -34.55 -5.08
CA LYS A 357 -16.40 -35.23 -3.99
C LYS A 357 -16.71 -36.73 -3.85
N ASN A 358 -17.86 -37.20 -4.35
CA ASN A 358 -18.34 -38.57 -4.15
C ASN A 358 -18.49 -39.37 -5.47
N GLY A 359 -18.06 -38.83 -6.61
CA GLY A 359 -18.19 -39.53 -7.89
C GLY A 359 -18.05 -38.61 -9.11
N ALA A 360 -17.69 -39.20 -10.24
CA ALA A 360 -17.52 -38.55 -11.55
C ALA A 360 -18.06 -39.48 -12.63
N THR A 361 -18.33 -38.94 -13.82
CA THR A 361 -18.69 -39.72 -15.00
C THR A 361 -17.49 -39.79 -15.93
N PHE A 362 -17.01 -41.00 -16.20
CA PHE A 362 -15.98 -41.30 -17.18
C PHE A 362 -16.60 -41.44 -18.57
N THR A 363 -16.12 -40.63 -19.51
CA THR A 363 -16.50 -40.70 -20.93
C THR A 363 -15.31 -41.20 -21.75
N PRO A 364 -15.33 -42.45 -22.27
CA PRO A 364 -14.23 -43.02 -23.04
C PRO A 364 -13.97 -42.25 -24.34
N LEU A 365 -12.69 -42.05 -24.70
CA LEU A 365 -12.27 -41.44 -25.96
C LEU A 365 -11.92 -42.51 -26.99
N ASN A 366 -12.45 -42.37 -28.20
CA ASN A 366 -12.04 -43.20 -29.32
C ASN A 366 -10.74 -42.65 -29.93
N LEU A 367 -9.60 -43.10 -29.41
CA LEU A 367 -8.26 -42.73 -29.90
C LEU A 367 -7.68 -43.83 -30.77
N LYS A 368 -6.80 -43.47 -31.71
CA LYS A 368 -5.98 -44.46 -32.43
C LYS A 368 -5.03 -45.16 -31.44
N PRO A 369 -4.62 -46.41 -31.66
CA PRO A 369 -3.75 -47.15 -30.74
C PRO A 369 -2.45 -46.41 -30.37
N GLU A 370 -1.85 -45.67 -31.31
CA GLU A 370 -0.67 -44.83 -31.05
C GLU A 370 -0.97 -43.62 -30.16
N GLN A 371 -2.14 -43.00 -30.34
CA GLN A 371 -2.59 -41.87 -29.53
C GLN A 371 -3.03 -42.31 -28.13
N GLU A 372 -3.60 -43.52 -28.01
CA GLU A 372 -4.01 -44.13 -26.74
C GLU A 372 -2.77 -44.39 -25.86
N LYS A 373 -1.71 -45.00 -26.40
CA LYS A 373 -0.43 -45.21 -25.69
C LYS A 373 0.22 -43.91 -25.25
N ARG A 374 0.23 -42.90 -26.13
CA ARG A 374 0.74 -41.58 -25.83
C ARG A 374 -0.05 -40.88 -24.73
N ALA A 375 -1.37 -41.01 -24.76
CA ALA A 375 -2.25 -40.43 -23.75
C ALA A 375 -2.06 -41.08 -22.38
N MET A 376 -1.94 -42.41 -22.32
CA MET A 376 -1.69 -43.13 -21.07
C MET A 376 -0.39 -42.64 -20.40
N LEU A 377 0.71 -42.56 -21.17
CA LEU A 377 2.00 -42.10 -20.64
C LEU A 377 1.94 -40.64 -20.15
N TYR A 378 1.25 -39.77 -20.89
CA TYR A 378 1.01 -38.38 -20.49
C TYR A 378 0.18 -38.27 -19.21
N VAL A 379 -0.91 -39.04 -19.09
CA VAL A 379 -1.78 -39.03 -17.91
C VAL A 379 -0.98 -39.46 -16.69
N THR A 380 -0.23 -40.57 -16.78
CA THR A 380 0.61 -41.05 -15.67
C THR A 380 1.67 -40.01 -15.25
N LEU A 381 2.30 -39.33 -16.23
CA LEU A 381 3.23 -38.23 -15.97
C LEU A 381 2.55 -37.07 -15.20
N SER A 382 1.41 -36.62 -15.71
CA SER A 382 0.64 -35.49 -15.15
C SER A 382 0.15 -35.77 -13.74
N GLU A 383 -0.41 -36.96 -13.49
CA GLU A 383 -0.90 -37.38 -12.18
C GLU A 383 0.24 -37.51 -11.16
N THR A 384 1.38 -38.10 -11.56
CA THR A 384 2.57 -38.22 -10.70
C THR A 384 3.11 -36.84 -10.31
N TYR A 385 3.15 -35.89 -11.25
CA TYR A 385 3.52 -34.50 -10.98
C TYR A 385 2.58 -33.84 -9.96
N GLN A 386 1.26 -33.98 -10.14
CA GLN A 386 0.28 -33.40 -9.22
C GLN A 386 0.43 -33.99 -7.81
N GLN A 387 0.62 -35.31 -7.70
CA GLN A 387 0.86 -35.98 -6.42
C GLN A 387 2.14 -35.50 -5.75
N LEU A 388 3.26 -35.45 -6.48
CA LEU A 388 4.55 -34.98 -5.97
C LEU A 388 4.43 -33.56 -5.41
N TYR A 389 3.92 -32.62 -6.21
CA TYR A 389 3.85 -31.22 -5.81
C TYR A 389 3.01 -31.02 -4.54
N ASN A 390 1.84 -31.64 -4.46
CA ASN A 390 0.95 -31.44 -3.31
C ASN A 390 1.44 -32.18 -2.06
N TYR A 391 2.01 -33.38 -2.21
CA TYR A 391 2.67 -34.04 -1.09
C TYR A 391 3.75 -33.13 -0.49
N GLU A 392 4.65 -32.63 -1.32
CA GLU A 392 5.75 -31.75 -0.88
C GLU A 392 5.28 -30.40 -0.35
N ALA A 393 4.21 -29.84 -0.92
CA ALA A 393 3.62 -28.59 -0.44
C ALA A 393 2.92 -28.74 0.93
N ASP A 394 2.27 -29.88 1.18
CA ASP A 394 1.48 -30.12 2.39
C ASP A 394 2.32 -30.68 3.54
N THR A 395 3.26 -31.59 3.27
CA THR A 395 4.07 -32.25 4.30
C THR A 395 5.38 -31.53 4.60
N HIS A 396 5.88 -30.71 3.67
CA HIS A 396 7.22 -30.13 3.71
C HIS A 396 8.34 -31.20 3.80
N GLU A 397 8.11 -32.39 3.23
CA GLU A 397 9.09 -33.47 3.15
C GLU A 397 9.37 -33.84 1.69
N PRO A 398 10.64 -34.04 1.28
CA PRO A 398 10.97 -34.38 -0.09
C PRO A 398 10.54 -35.82 -0.40
N SER A 399 9.88 -36.05 -1.54
CA SER A 399 9.54 -37.40 -2.00
C SER A 399 10.45 -37.85 -3.13
N GLU A 400 11.57 -38.49 -2.78
CA GLU A 400 12.53 -39.02 -3.76
C GLU A 400 11.87 -40.01 -4.73
N HIS A 401 11.04 -40.92 -4.21
CA HIS A 401 10.39 -41.96 -5.02
C HIS A 401 9.40 -41.38 -6.06
N LEU A 402 8.57 -40.39 -5.68
CA LEU A 402 7.66 -39.74 -6.63
C LEU A 402 8.42 -38.88 -7.65
N ARG A 403 9.53 -38.26 -7.25
CA ARG A 403 10.39 -37.48 -8.17
C ARG A 403 11.15 -38.37 -9.15
N GLU A 404 11.62 -39.54 -8.72
CA GLU A 404 12.22 -40.55 -9.59
C GLU A 404 11.20 -41.04 -10.63
N HIS A 405 9.99 -41.38 -10.20
CA HIS A 405 8.91 -41.77 -11.11
C HIS A 405 8.55 -40.66 -12.09
N LEU A 406 8.47 -39.40 -11.62
CA LEU A 406 8.22 -38.25 -12.48
C LEU A 406 9.31 -38.12 -13.56
N ASN A 407 10.60 -38.29 -13.19
CA ASN A 407 11.71 -38.29 -14.15
C ASN A 407 11.60 -39.44 -15.16
N GLN A 408 11.34 -40.66 -14.69
CA GLN A 408 11.23 -41.83 -15.55
C GLN A 408 10.12 -41.67 -16.60
N TYR A 409 8.92 -41.25 -16.17
CA TYR A 409 7.80 -41.04 -17.09
C TYR A 409 8.05 -39.87 -18.06
N TYR A 410 8.76 -38.83 -17.62
CA TYR A 410 9.12 -37.71 -18.48
C TYR A 410 10.13 -38.13 -19.55
N ASP A 411 11.19 -38.82 -19.15
CA ASP A 411 12.25 -39.27 -20.06
C ASP A 411 11.69 -40.27 -21.08
N GLU A 412 10.82 -41.19 -20.65
CA GLU A 412 10.12 -42.11 -21.56
C GLU A 412 9.19 -41.37 -22.55
N PHE A 413 8.54 -40.30 -22.10
CA PHE A 413 7.68 -39.49 -22.97
C PHE A 413 8.48 -38.74 -24.02
N VAL A 414 9.58 -38.10 -23.60
CA VAL A 414 10.45 -37.33 -24.49
C VAL A 414 11.14 -38.24 -25.51
N GLU A 415 11.62 -39.42 -25.11
CA GLU A 415 12.26 -40.38 -26.01
C GLU A 415 11.31 -40.86 -27.13
N LYS A 416 10.04 -41.12 -26.80
CA LYS A 416 9.06 -41.66 -27.76
C LYS A 416 8.33 -40.60 -28.57
N TYR A 417 8.05 -39.44 -28.00
CA TYR A 417 7.13 -38.45 -28.57
C TYR A 417 7.69 -37.02 -28.65
N GLY A 418 8.94 -36.79 -28.23
CA GLY A 418 9.57 -35.46 -28.19
C GLY A 418 9.12 -34.62 -26.99
N ASN A 419 9.65 -33.40 -26.88
CA ASN A 419 9.39 -32.49 -25.76
C ASN A 419 7.90 -32.10 -25.62
N LEU A 420 7.42 -31.92 -24.40
CA LEU A 420 6.03 -31.55 -24.08
C LEU A 420 5.61 -30.25 -24.81
N ASN A 421 6.49 -29.26 -24.88
CA ASN A 421 6.24 -27.95 -25.50
C ASN A 421 6.47 -27.91 -27.03
N GLU A 422 6.74 -29.05 -27.68
CA GLU A 422 6.77 -29.08 -29.14
C GLU A 422 5.39 -28.82 -29.77
N LYS A 423 5.36 -28.21 -30.95
CA LYS A 423 4.11 -27.84 -31.67
C LYS A 423 3.16 -29.02 -31.88
N GLN A 424 3.69 -30.23 -32.00
CA GLN A 424 2.92 -31.46 -32.19
C GLN A 424 2.26 -31.92 -30.89
N ASN A 425 2.85 -31.58 -29.74
CA ASN A 425 2.47 -32.07 -28.43
C ASN A 425 1.55 -31.12 -27.67
N VAL A 426 1.78 -29.82 -27.79
CA VAL A 426 0.99 -28.77 -27.14
C VAL A 426 -0.51 -28.92 -27.42
N LYS A 427 -0.92 -29.16 -28.68
CA LYS A 427 -2.35 -29.29 -29.03
C LYS A 427 -3.03 -30.50 -28.38
N PHE A 428 -2.28 -31.57 -28.17
CA PHE A 428 -2.78 -32.80 -27.55
C PHE A 428 -2.89 -32.65 -26.04
N ILE A 429 -1.83 -32.11 -25.41
CA ILE A 429 -1.77 -31.90 -23.96
C ILE A 429 -2.84 -30.90 -23.50
N LEU A 430 -3.07 -29.83 -24.26
CA LEU A 430 -4.13 -28.85 -23.96
C LEU A 430 -5.57 -29.38 -24.08
N MET A 431 -5.77 -30.64 -24.52
CA MET A 431 -7.09 -31.28 -24.46
C MET A 431 -7.43 -31.73 -23.03
N ASP A 432 -6.43 -31.92 -22.18
CA ASP A 432 -6.58 -32.20 -20.76
C ASP A 432 -6.74 -30.90 -19.95
N ALA A 433 -7.63 -30.90 -18.96
CA ALA A 433 -7.82 -29.78 -18.03
C ALA A 433 -6.52 -29.40 -17.30
N ASN A 434 -5.69 -30.40 -16.97
CA ASN A 434 -4.41 -30.23 -16.30
C ASN A 434 -3.24 -29.97 -17.28
N GLY A 435 -3.53 -29.88 -18.59
CA GLY A 435 -2.51 -29.79 -19.64
C GLY A 435 -1.56 -28.60 -19.52
N ARG A 436 -2.03 -27.46 -19.01
CA ARG A 436 -1.18 -26.27 -18.84
C ARG A 436 -0.14 -26.45 -17.73
N ASP A 437 -0.43 -27.27 -16.74
CA ASP A 437 0.51 -27.56 -15.65
C ASP A 437 1.61 -28.49 -16.15
N ALA A 438 1.24 -29.51 -16.92
CA ALA A 438 2.18 -30.43 -17.55
C ALA A 438 3.12 -29.73 -18.54
N LEU A 439 2.63 -28.77 -19.33
CA LEU A 439 3.49 -27.99 -20.23
C LEU A 439 4.54 -27.14 -19.49
N ALA A 440 4.27 -26.76 -18.23
CA ALA A 440 5.20 -26.01 -17.41
C ALA A 440 6.29 -26.87 -16.75
N LEU A 441 6.29 -28.19 -16.98
CA LEU A 441 7.40 -29.09 -16.66
C LEU A 441 8.62 -28.88 -17.58
N GLU A 442 8.47 -28.09 -18.64
CA GLU A 442 9.56 -27.74 -19.54
C GLU A 442 9.73 -26.22 -19.65
N ARG A 443 11.00 -25.81 -19.72
CA ARG A 443 11.44 -24.42 -19.87
C ARG A 443 12.02 -24.22 -21.27
N GLY A 444 11.61 -23.16 -21.96
CA GLY A 444 12.18 -22.79 -23.25
C GLY A 444 13.22 -21.66 -23.10
N GLU A 445 14.50 -21.94 -23.30
CA GLU A 445 15.57 -20.93 -23.37
C GLU A 445 16.24 -20.99 -24.75
N ASN A 446 16.31 -19.85 -25.46
CA ASN A 446 16.96 -19.74 -26.79
C ASN A 446 16.49 -20.76 -27.85
N GLY A 447 15.26 -21.29 -27.73
CA GLY A 447 14.71 -22.29 -28.65
C GLY A 447 15.07 -23.75 -28.31
N GLN A 448 15.70 -24.00 -27.17
CA GLN A 448 15.91 -25.34 -26.59
C GLN A 448 15.04 -25.53 -25.34
N PHE A 449 14.60 -26.76 -25.09
CA PHE A 449 13.76 -27.12 -23.95
C PHE A 449 14.57 -27.81 -22.85
N PHE A 450 14.40 -27.39 -21.60
CA PHE A 450 15.04 -27.93 -20.41
C PHE A 450 13.99 -28.40 -19.39
N LYS A 451 14.28 -29.44 -18.60
CA LYS A 451 13.42 -29.90 -17.49
C LYS A 451 13.20 -28.77 -16.46
N ALA A 452 12.03 -28.71 -15.83
CA ALA A 452 11.74 -27.81 -14.69
C ALA A 452 12.52 -28.23 -13.42
N ASP A 453 12.63 -27.35 -12.43
CA ASP A 453 13.44 -27.63 -11.21
C ASP A 453 12.83 -28.71 -10.32
N ILE A 454 11.50 -28.91 -10.40
CA ILE A 454 10.78 -29.94 -9.64
C ILE A 454 11.29 -31.37 -9.90
N PHE A 455 11.96 -31.59 -11.04
CA PHE A 455 12.59 -32.86 -11.38
C PHE A 455 13.85 -33.16 -10.55
N ASP A 456 14.45 -32.15 -9.93
CA ASP A 456 15.72 -32.28 -9.19
C ASP A 456 15.52 -32.15 -7.68
N HIS A 457 14.78 -31.13 -7.24
CA HIS A 457 14.55 -30.83 -5.82
C HIS A 457 13.14 -30.25 -5.58
N PRO A 458 12.65 -30.18 -4.33
CA PRO A 458 11.36 -29.59 -4.01
C PRO A 458 11.33 -28.11 -4.36
N VAL A 459 10.24 -27.67 -5.00
CA VAL A 459 10.03 -26.26 -5.38
C VAL A 459 9.05 -25.53 -4.46
N SER A 460 8.40 -26.25 -3.54
CA SER A 460 7.41 -25.74 -2.57
C SER A 460 8.02 -25.32 -1.22
N PHE A 461 9.24 -25.78 -0.91
CA PHE A 461 10.01 -25.45 0.30
C PHE A 461 11.53 -25.64 0.05
N ALA A 462 12.38 -25.09 0.90
CA ALA A 462 13.85 -25.13 0.75
C ALA A 462 14.49 -26.35 1.44
N ILE A 463 15.53 -26.94 0.83
CA ILE A 463 16.34 -28.03 1.41
C ILE A 463 17.70 -27.52 1.95
N ASP A 464 18.26 -26.44 1.39
CA ASP A 464 19.67 -26.10 1.57
C ASP A 464 20.06 -25.76 3.02
N GLU A 465 20.73 -26.71 3.67
CA GLU A 465 21.45 -26.49 4.90
C GLU A 465 22.76 -25.73 4.60
N VAL A 466 23.00 -24.63 5.31
CA VAL A 466 24.32 -23.99 5.35
C VAL A 466 25.31 -25.05 5.86
N THR A 467 26.39 -25.32 5.12
CA THR A 467 27.35 -26.41 5.41
C THR A 467 28.64 -25.94 6.09
N SER A 468 28.99 -24.65 6.00
CA SER A 468 30.12 -24.05 6.74
C SER A 468 30.01 -22.52 6.74
N VAL A 469 30.54 -21.88 7.78
CA VAL A 469 30.66 -20.41 7.91
C VAL A 469 31.99 -20.04 8.56
N ASP A 470 32.51 -18.83 8.31
CA ASP A 470 33.86 -18.45 8.72
C ASP A 470 33.92 -17.81 10.12
N THR A 471 32.77 -17.42 10.68
CA THR A 471 32.71 -16.68 11.96
C THR A 471 31.58 -17.17 12.89
N PRO A 472 31.76 -17.14 14.23
CA PRO A 472 30.72 -17.45 15.20
C PRO A 472 29.42 -16.65 15.02
N LEU A 473 29.53 -15.41 14.54
CA LEU A 473 28.39 -14.53 14.29
C LEU A 473 27.59 -14.97 13.05
N GLU A 474 28.27 -15.46 12.01
CA GLU A 474 27.62 -16.07 10.85
C GLU A 474 26.99 -17.42 11.21
N ALA A 475 27.62 -18.20 12.09
CA ALA A 475 27.05 -19.42 12.64
C ALA A 475 25.78 -19.15 13.44
N LEU A 476 25.81 -18.11 14.29
CA LEU A 476 24.66 -17.64 15.05
C LEU A 476 23.51 -17.26 14.12
N THR A 477 23.82 -16.55 13.03
CA THR A 477 22.84 -16.18 12.01
C THR A 477 22.26 -17.40 11.29
N ALA A 478 23.11 -18.38 10.92
CA ALA A 478 22.67 -19.63 10.29
C ALA A 478 21.77 -20.46 11.25
N SER A 479 22.11 -20.48 12.53
CA SER A 479 21.40 -21.20 13.58
C SER A 479 20.03 -20.60 13.91
N LEU A 480 19.97 -19.27 14.10
CA LEU A 480 18.72 -18.53 14.29
C LEU A 480 17.73 -18.72 13.15
N ASN A 481 18.25 -18.98 11.96
CA ASN A 481 17.45 -19.12 10.76
C ASN A 481 17.00 -20.57 10.54
N LYS A 482 17.88 -21.56 10.75
CA LYS A 482 17.51 -22.97 10.66
C LYS A 482 16.56 -23.40 11.78
N TYR A 483 16.84 -22.99 13.02
CA TYR A 483 16.09 -23.45 14.20
C TYR A 483 15.19 -22.37 14.80
N GLY A 484 15.28 -21.11 14.36
CA GLY A 484 14.53 -20.01 14.99
C GLY A 484 15.09 -19.60 16.36
N GLU A 485 16.19 -20.22 16.80
CA GLU A 485 16.80 -20.11 18.12
C GLU A 485 18.32 -20.30 18.03
N VAL A 486 19.05 -19.98 19.10
CA VAL A 486 20.50 -20.21 19.16
C VAL A 486 20.72 -21.70 19.45
N ASN A 487 21.04 -22.48 18.43
CA ASN A 487 21.46 -23.87 18.55
C ASN A 487 22.99 -23.95 18.51
N LEU A 488 23.61 -24.12 19.68
CA LEU A 488 25.07 -24.14 19.84
C LEU A 488 25.72 -25.35 19.15
N GLU A 489 25.07 -26.52 19.20
CA GLU A 489 25.55 -27.76 18.56
C GLU A 489 25.66 -27.58 17.03
N TYR A 490 24.63 -27.00 16.41
CA TYR A 490 24.67 -26.68 14.98
C TYR A 490 25.72 -25.61 14.67
N MET A 491 25.85 -24.57 15.49
CA MET A 491 26.85 -23.52 15.29
C MET A 491 28.28 -24.07 15.34
N SER A 492 28.53 -24.98 16.28
CA SER A 492 29.80 -25.70 16.42
C SER A 492 30.07 -26.63 15.24
N SER A 493 29.03 -27.18 14.61
CA SER A 493 29.19 -27.93 13.34
C SER A 493 29.57 -27.04 12.15
N LEU A 494 29.19 -25.76 12.18
CA LEU A 494 29.43 -24.81 11.09
C LEU A 494 30.76 -24.06 11.19
N VAL A 495 31.19 -23.81 12.43
CA VAL A 495 32.45 -23.15 12.79
C VAL A 495 33.19 -24.10 13.71
N ASP A 496 34.37 -24.54 13.31
CA ASP A 496 35.25 -25.49 14.03
C ASP A 496 35.71 -24.93 15.40
N MET A 497 34.77 -24.79 16.33
CA MET A 497 34.87 -24.19 17.67
C MET A 497 33.94 -24.93 18.63
N ASP A 498 34.36 -25.14 19.87
CA ASP A 498 33.54 -25.73 20.92
C ASP A 498 32.48 -24.74 21.49
N GLU A 499 31.46 -25.26 22.18
CA GLU A 499 30.33 -24.46 22.70
C GLU A 499 30.76 -23.39 23.72
N ASP A 500 31.74 -23.70 24.58
CA ASP A 500 32.25 -22.75 25.57
C ASP A 500 32.96 -21.58 24.87
N SER A 501 33.85 -21.89 23.91
CA SER A 501 34.50 -20.89 23.06
C SER A 501 33.50 -20.06 22.25
N LEU A 502 32.42 -20.67 21.73
CA LEU A 502 31.36 -19.94 21.02
C LEU A 502 30.62 -18.96 21.92
N THR A 503 30.27 -19.36 23.14
CA THR A 503 29.57 -18.48 24.10
C THR A 503 30.44 -17.33 24.59
N GLU A 504 31.75 -17.56 24.81
CA GLU A 504 32.71 -16.49 25.13
C GLU A 504 32.88 -15.49 23.98
N ASN A 505 33.00 -15.97 22.73
CA ASN A 505 33.13 -15.07 21.55
C ASN A 505 31.83 -14.30 21.25
N LEU A 506 30.68 -14.78 21.73
CA LEU A 506 29.37 -14.16 21.58
C LEU A 506 28.92 -13.43 22.86
N GLU A 507 29.81 -13.23 23.84
CA GLU A 507 29.50 -12.52 25.08
C GLU A 507 29.00 -11.10 24.76
N GLY A 508 27.86 -10.72 25.33
CA GLY A 508 27.19 -9.45 25.04
C GLY A 508 26.38 -9.43 23.73
N HIS A 509 26.44 -10.48 22.92
CA HIS A 509 25.57 -10.70 21.74
C HIS A 509 24.47 -11.73 22.00
N ILE A 510 24.65 -12.66 22.95
CA ILE A 510 23.64 -13.64 23.39
C ILE A 510 23.46 -13.58 24.92
N TYR A 511 22.26 -13.93 25.40
CA TYR A 511 21.89 -14.05 26.80
C TYR A 511 21.17 -15.38 27.05
N TYR A 512 21.44 -16.03 28.17
CA TYR A 512 20.74 -17.26 28.54
C TYR A 512 19.32 -16.95 29.02
N ASN A 513 18.31 -17.55 28.40
CA ASN A 513 16.92 -17.43 28.82
C ASN A 513 16.47 -18.71 29.56
N PRO A 514 16.31 -18.67 30.91
CA PRO A 514 15.95 -19.85 31.69
C PRO A 514 14.55 -20.39 31.40
N LEU A 515 13.65 -19.57 30.85
CA LEU A 515 12.27 -19.98 30.55
C LEU A 515 12.19 -20.94 29.36
N VAL A 516 13.12 -20.82 28.42
CA VAL A 516 13.28 -21.74 27.28
C VAL A 516 14.47 -22.69 27.45
N SER A 517 15.26 -22.50 28.50
CA SER A 517 16.49 -23.26 28.76
C SER A 517 17.47 -23.22 27.57
N ASN A 518 17.54 -22.08 26.89
CA ASN A 518 18.38 -21.86 25.71
C ASN A 518 18.88 -20.41 25.63
N TYR A 519 19.90 -20.15 24.82
CA TYR A 519 20.40 -18.80 24.54
C TYR A 519 19.50 -18.05 23.55
N GLU A 520 19.34 -16.75 23.76
CA GLU A 520 18.69 -15.83 22.83
C GLU A 520 19.64 -14.66 22.52
N ILE A 521 19.58 -14.13 21.30
CA ILE A 521 20.36 -12.93 20.96
C ILE A 521 19.92 -11.71 21.78
N LYS A 522 20.86 -10.82 22.08
CA LYS A 522 20.63 -9.54 22.76
C LYS A 522 19.48 -8.75 22.15
N ASP A 523 19.47 -8.63 20.82
CA ASP A 523 18.47 -7.85 20.09
C ASP A 523 17.04 -8.41 20.24
N ARG A 524 16.90 -9.70 20.54
CA ARG A 524 15.62 -10.38 20.78
C ARG A 524 15.30 -10.52 22.26
N PHE A 525 16.30 -10.79 23.08
CA PHE A 525 16.17 -10.98 24.52
C PHE A 525 15.79 -9.67 25.20
N ILE A 526 16.53 -8.58 24.91
CA ILE A 526 16.34 -7.25 25.49
C ILE A 526 15.24 -6.45 24.76
N ALA A 527 14.72 -6.92 23.63
CA ALA A 527 13.58 -6.31 22.96
C ALA A 527 12.23 -6.92 23.37
N GLY A 528 11.15 -6.21 23.05
CA GLY A 528 9.79 -6.64 23.38
C GLY A 528 9.43 -6.33 24.83
N ASN A 529 8.48 -7.08 25.41
CA ASN A 529 8.00 -6.85 26.77
C ASN A 529 9.03 -7.31 27.83
N VAL A 530 10.00 -6.44 28.13
CA VAL A 530 11.08 -6.71 29.09
C VAL A 530 10.58 -6.80 30.53
N VAL A 531 9.45 -6.16 30.86
CA VAL A 531 8.89 -6.22 32.21
C VAL A 531 8.39 -7.63 32.50
N ALA A 532 7.59 -8.21 31.60
CA ALA A 532 7.08 -9.57 31.74
C ALA A 532 8.21 -10.61 31.69
N LYS A 533 9.20 -10.42 30.81
CA LYS A 533 10.40 -11.29 30.77
C LYS A 533 11.17 -11.24 32.09
N ALA A 534 11.45 -10.06 32.62
CA ALA A 534 12.16 -9.89 33.88
C ALA A 534 11.39 -10.50 35.07
N GLU A 535 10.07 -10.30 35.13
CA GLU A 535 9.24 -10.92 36.17
C GLU A 535 9.26 -12.45 36.10
N ALA A 536 9.16 -13.01 34.90
CA ALA A 536 9.20 -14.46 34.70
C ALA A 536 10.58 -15.06 35.01
N VAL A 537 11.66 -14.43 34.56
CA VAL A 537 13.04 -14.84 34.86
C VAL A 537 13.30 -14.75 36.37
N LYS A 538 12.87 -13.66 37.02
CA LYS A 538 12.98 -13.50 38.47
C LYS A 538 12.20 -14.57 39.23
N ALA A 539 10.96 -14.84 38.84
CA ALA A 539 10.14 -15.88 39.46
C ALA A 539 10.73 -17.30 39.26
N TRP A 540 11.48 -17.52 38.18
CA TRP A 540 12.24 -18.74 37.97
C TRP A 540 13.45 -18.82 38.92
N ILE A 541 14.25 -17.74 39.02
CA ILE A 541 15.41 -17.65 39.93
C ILE A 541 14.97 -17.86 41.38
N ASP A 542 13.94 -17.14 41.84
CA ASP A 542 13.44 -17.23 43.22
C ASP A 542 13.01 -18.67 43.56
N ARG A 543 12.36 -19.36 42.61
CA ARG A 543 11.90 -20.75 42.78
C ARG A 543 13.08 -21.73 42.87
N GLU A 544 14.07 -21.59 42.02
CA GLU A 544 15.25 -22.47 42.01
C GLU A 544 16.15 -22.22 43.24
N GLU A 545 16.32 -20.95 43.65
CA GLU A 545 17.03 -20.61 44.89
C GLU A 545 16.30 -21.17 46.14
N GLU A 546 14.97 -21.11 46.18
CA GLU A 546 14.19 -21.75 47.24
C GLU A 546 14.31 -23.28 47.25
N ARG A 547 14.38 -23.90 46.06
CA ARG A 547 14.59 -25.35 45.91
C ARG A 547 15.96 -25.78 46.44
N ILE A 548 17.01 -25.02 46.14
CA ILE A 548 18.40 -25.35 46.50
C ILE A 548 18.71 -25.04 47.98
N LYS A 549 17.99 -24.10 48.62
CA LYS A 549 18.15 -23.79 50.06
C LYS A 549 18.06 -25.01 50.98
N GLY A 550 17.38 -26.09 50.57
CA GLY A 550 17.22 -27.32 51.35
C GLY A 550 18.17 -28.48 50.98
N PHE A 551 18.93 -28.38 49.88
CA PHE A 551 19.79 -29.45 49.35
C PHE A 551 21.18 -28.90 48.99
N PRO A 552 22.12 -28.83 49.94
CA PRO A 552 23.46 -28.35 49.68
C PRO A 552 24.30 -29.46 49.04
N GLY A 553 24.42 -29.43 47.71
CA GLY A 553 25.44 -30.17 46.97
C GLY A 553 24.96 -30.81 45.68
N TYR A 554 25.44 -30.26 44.56
CA TYR A 554 25.53 -30.91 43.24
C TYR A 554 24.20 -31.20 42.53
N ASP A 555 23.55 -30.15 42.04
CA ASP A 555 22.54 -30.30 40.97
C ASP A 555 23.02 -29.70 39.62
N GLY A 556 24.21 -29.09 39.58
CA GLY A 556 24.78 -28.52 38.35
C GLY A 556 24.04 -27.30 37.79
N ILE A 557 23.04 -26.79 38.51
CA ILE A 557 22.16 -25.69 38.10
C ILE A 557 22.71 -24.32 38.54
N GLU A 558 23.66 -24.26 39.49
CA GLU A 558 24.23 -22.99 39.96
C GLU A 558 24.83 -22.10 38.85
N PRO A 559 25.54 -22.64 37.82
CA PRO A 559 26.01 -21.84 36.68
C PRO A 559 24.86 -21.18 35.91
N PHE A 560 23.76 -21.90 35.70
CA PHE A 560 22.58 -21.37 35.01
C PHE A 560 21.83 -20.32 35.84
N ILE A 561 21.87 -20.39 37.18
CA ILE A 561 21.35 -19.33 38.06
C ILE A 561 22.19 -18.06 37.90
N ALA A 562 23.53 -18.17 37.88
CA ALA A 562 24.42 -17.04 37.67
C ALA A 562 24.18 -16.38 36.29
N MET A 563 24.14 -17.18 35.22
CA MET A 563 23.79 -16.71 33.87
C MET A 563 22.41 -16.04 33.83
N SER A 564 21.42 -16.61 34.53
CA SER A 564 20.07 -16.04 34.61
C SER A 564 20.02 -14.73 35.40
N GLN A 565 20.87 -14.54 36.41
CA GLN A 565 21.00 -13.28 37.15
C GLN A 565 21.59 -12.18 36.26
N ASP A 566 22.59 -12.49 35.43
CA ASP A 566 23.14 -11.55 34.44
C ASP A 566 22.09 -11.18 33.37
N SER A 567 21.35 -12.16 32.88
CA SER A 567 20.20 -11.96 32.00
C SER A 567 19.10 -11.09 32.64
N LEU A 568 18.78 -11.30 33.93
CA LEU A 568 17.81 -10.49 34.66
C LEU A 568 18.29 -9.04 34.78
N LYS A 569 19.56 -8.83 35.10
CA LYS A 569 20.16 -7.50 35.20
C LYS A 569 20.09 -6.75 33.86
N ALA A 570 20.40 -7.43 32.75
CA ALA A 570 20.29 -6.85 31.42
C ALA A 570 18.84 -6.42 31.09
N LEU A 571 17.83 -7.22 31.48
CA LEU A 571 16.42 -6.86 31.31
C LEU A 571 15.99 -5.70 32.22
N GLU A 572 16.48 -5.63 33.45
CA GLU A 572 16.17 -4.55 34.39
C GLU A 572 16.79 -3.20 33.95
N GLU A 573 18.03 -3.21 33.48
CA GLU A 573 18.71 -2.02 32.93
C GLU A 573 18.05 -1.51 31.64
N ALA A 574 17.47 -2.42 30.86
CA ALA A 574 16.77 -2.06 29.63
C ALA A 574 15.36 -1.48 29.86
N ARG A 575 14.78 -1.60 31.06
CA ARG A 575 13.40 -1.15 31.32
C ARG A 575 13.21 0.32 30.92
N PRO A 576 12.15 0.64 30.14
CA PRO A 576 11.83 2.02 29.79
C PRO A 576 11.67 2.89 31.04
N ARG A 577 11.96 4.18 30.91
CA ARG A 577 11.70 5.15 31.99
C ARG A 577 10.25 5.01 32.42
N ARG A 578 10.04 4.70 33.70
CA ARG A 578 8.71 4.62 34.30
C ARG A 578 8.01 5.96 34.15
N ILE A 579 6.77 5.91 33.68
CA ILE A 579 5.91 7.09 33.51
C ILE A 579 5.13 7.27 34.80
N GLU A 580 5.22 8.46 35.38
CA GLU A 580 4.53 8.78 36.62
C GLU A 580 3.10 9.25 36.37
N PHE A 581 2.27 9.26 37.41
CA PHE A 581 0.84 9.58 37.30
C PHE A 581 0.58 10.94 36.62
N ASP A 582 1.38 11.95 36.96
CA ASP A 582 1.24 13.32 36.45
C ASP A 582 1.57 13.45 34.94
N GLU A 583 2.26 12.47 34.37
CA GLU A 583 2.60 12.39 32.96
C GLU A 583 1.55 11.61 32.14
N LEU A 584 0.57 10.97 32.81
CA LEU A 584 -0.49 10.18 32.17
C LEU A 584 -1.74 11.00 31.89
N ASP A 585 -2.12 11.06 30.61
CA ASP A 585 -3.40 11.59 30.18
C ASP A 585 -4.47 10.47 30.19
N PHE A 586 -5.51 10.61 31.01
CA PHE A 586 -6.62 9.65 31.13
C PHE A 586 -7.88 10.11 30.38
N ASN A 587 -8.46 9.23 29.57
CA ASN A 587 -9.79 9.39 29.01
C ASN A 587 -10.80 8.49 29.74
N PHE A 588 -12.02 9.00 29.88
CA PHE A 588 -13.14 8.18 30.32
C PHE A 588 -13.52 7.16 29.23
N GLY A 589 -13.61 5.88 29.60
CA GLY A 589 -13.95 4.78 28.67
C GLY A 589 -12.76 4.10 27.99
N GLU A 590 -11.53 4.28 28.48
CA GLU A 590 -10.38 3.45 28.09
C GLU A 590 -10.58 1.98 28.53
N ARG A 591 -10.32 1.03 27.62
CA ARG A 591 -10.67 -0.40 27.81
C ARG A 591 -9.79 -1.12 28.83
N TRP A 592 -8.56 -0.63 29.01
CA TRP A 592 -7.61 -1.21 29.96
C TRP A 592 -7.89 -0.84 31.42
N ILE A 593 -8.67 0.22 31.67
CA ILE A 593 -9.04 0.64 33.03
C ILE A 593 -10.16 -0.27 33.54
N PRO A 594 -10.01 -0.93 34.71
CA PRO A 594 -11.04 -1.78 35.27
C PRO A 594 -12.40 -1.06 35.44
N THR A 595 -13.50 -1.70 35.03
CA THR A 595 -14.85 -1.10 35.06
C THR A 595 -15.34 -0.73 36.46
N GLY A 596 -14.77 -1.36 37.50
CA GLY A 596 -15.01 -0.99 38.89
C GLY A 596 -14.63 0.46 39.19
N ILE A 597 -13.60 1.00 38.52
CA ILE A 597 -13.18 2.41 38.67
C ILE A 597 -14.22 3.34 38.06
N TYR A 598 -14.73 3.03 36.86
CA TYR A 598 -15.82 3.80 36.24
C TYR A 598 -17.10 3.75 37.06
N SER A 599 -17.42 2.58 37.62
CA SER A 599 -18.58 2.40 38.51
C SER A 599 -18.47 3.29 39.76
N ALA A 600 -17.28 3.36 40.37
CA ALA A 600 -17.02 4.22 41.52
C ALA A 600 -17.14 5.70 41.18
N TYR A 601 -16.55 6.14 40.07
CA TYR A 601 -16.65 7.54 39.61
C TYR A 601 -18.11 7.94 39.33
N MET A 602 -18.85 7.13 38.57
CA MET A 602 -20.24 7.46 38.25
C MET A 602 -21.14 7.40 39.48
N SER A 603 -20.85 6.51 40.42
CA SER A 603 -21.58 6.46 41.68
C SER A 603 -21.35 7.72 42.54
N TYR A 604 -20.14 8.28 42.48
CA TYR A 604 -19.81 9.57 43.09
C TYR A 604 -20.51 10.73 42.39
N LEU A 605 -20.39 10.84 41.05
CA LEU A 605 -20.96 11.94 40.28
C LEU A 605 -22.49 11.98 40.40
N TYR A 606 -23.14 10.84 40.19
CA TYR A 606 -24.59 10.72 40.24
C TYR A 606 -25.13 10.52 41.65
N ALA A 607 -24.31 10.31 42.67
CA ALA A 607 -24.77 10.06 44.05
C ALA A 607 -25.80 8.91 44.15
N THR A 608 -25.59 7.83 43.40
CA THR A 608 -26.39 6.59 43.40
C THR A 608 -25.51 5.42 43.03
N ASP A 609 -25.84 4.18 43.42
CA ASP A 609 -25.04 3.01 43.02
C ASP A 609 -25.22 2.73 41.51
N VAL A 610 -24.14 2.92 40.76
CA VAL A 610 -24.05 2.69 39.31
C VAL A 610 -23.07 1.54 39.07
N LYS A 611 -23.54 0.51 38.37
CA LYS A 611 -22.73 -0.64 37.97
C LYS A 611 -22.49 -0.61 36.48
N ILE A 612 -21.21 -0.63 36.11
CA ILE A 612 -20.75 -0.63 34.72
C ILE A 612 -20.06 -1.96 34.43
N ALA A 613 -20.50 -2.64 33.38
CA ALA A 613 -19.86 -3.84 32.86
C ALA A 613 -19.51 -3.64 31.38
N TYR A 614 -18.33 -4.11 30.98
CA TYR A 614 -17.81 -4.02 29.63
C TYR A 614 -17.84 -5.39 28.97
N SER A 615 -18.32 -5.45 27.73
CA SER A 615 -18.26 -6.64 26.88
C SER A 615 -17.17 -6.42 25.83
N SER A 616 -16.09 -7.20 25.92
CA SER A 616 -14.93 -7.09 25.01
C SER A 616 -15.23 -7.57 23.60
N SER A 617 -16.12 -8.54 23.41
CA SER A 617 -16.56 -9.01 22.08
C SER A 617 -17.28 -7.91 21.30
N MET A 618 -18.08 -7.08 21.99
CA MET A 618 -18.82 -6.00 21.34
C MET A 618 -18.16 -4.64 21.35
N ASP A 619 -17.12 -4.44 22.16
CA ASP A 619 -16.66 -3.11 22.52
C ASP A 619 -17.83 -2.23 23.05
N GLU A 620 -18.69 -2.78 23.91
CA GLU A 620 -19.93 -2.15 24.39
C GLU A 620 -19.93 -2.06 25.93
N TYR A 621 -20.31 -0.89 26.47
CA TYR A 621 -20.52 -0.70 27.90
C TYR A 621 -21.99 -0.80 28.25
N SER A 622 -22.30 -1.68 29.20
CA SER A 622 -23.60 -1.71 29.88
C SER A 622 -23.50 -0.94 31.19
N ALA A 623 -24.48 -0.08 31.47
CA ALA A 623 -24.56 0.67 32.71
C ALA A 623 -25.97 0.50 33.29
N THR A 624 -26.03 0.11 34.56
CA THR A 624 -27.27 -0.05 35.31
C THR A 624 -27.18 0.73 36.61
N ASN A 625 -28.30 1.25 37.08
CA ASN A 625 -28.38 1.96 38.36
C ASN A 625 -29.43 1.32 39.25
N SER A 626 -29.18 1.33 40.55
CA SER A 626 -30.10 0.75 41.54
C SER A 626 -31.38 1.61 41.70
N ARG A 627 -31.24 2.93 41.70
CA ARG A 627 -32.34 3.92 41.73
C ARG A 627 -31.97 5.18 40.94
N GLY A 628 -32.92 5.73 40.19
CA GLY A 628 -32.77 7.03 39.53
C GLY A 628 -33.00 8.18 40.51
N ASN A 629 -32.32 9.31 40.30
CA ASN A 629 -32.44 10.51 41.15
C ASN A 629 -32.50 11.80 40.31
N MET A 630 -32.65 12.95 40.97
CA MET A 630 -32.80 14.25 40.29
C MET A 630 -31.60 14.62 39.42
N LYS A 631 -30.38 14.16 39.79
CA LYS A 631 -29.19 14.34 38.95
C LYS A 631 -29.33 13.65 37.59
N ILE A 632 -29.83 12.41 37.57
CA ILE A 632 -30.02 11.64 36.33
C ILE A 632 -31.18 12.18 35.50
N TRP A 633 -32.30 12.57 36.13
CA TRP A 633 -33.52 12.96 35.41
C TRP A 633 -33.58 14.44 35.01
N GLU A 634 -32.84 15.32 35.69
CA GLU A 634 -32.89 16.77 35.45
C GLU A 634 -31.52 17.39 35.16
N GLU A 635 -30.48 17.13 35.98
CA GLU A 635 -29.17 17.80 35.85
C GLU A 635 -28.37 17.33 34.63
N PHE A 636 -28.31 16.01 34.41
CA PHE A 636 -27.67 15.37 33.26
C PHE A 636 -28.74 14.88 32.28
N CYS A 637 -29.64 15.76 31.86
CA CYS A 637 -30.77 15.41 30.99
C CYS A 637 -30.93 16.42 29.85
N VAL A 638 -31.20 15.91 28.64
CA VAL A 638 -31.47 16.74 27.45
C VAL A 638 -32.81 16.34 26.85
N ARG A 639 -33.71 17.31 26.73
CA ARG A 639 -35.04 17.12 26.13
C ARG A 639 -34.97 17.41 24.63
N GLY A 640 -34.93 16.36 23.81
CA GLY A 640 -35.05 16.48 22.37
C GLY A 640 -36.51 16.55 21.92
N TYR A 641 -36.74 16.98 20.67
CA TYR A 641 -38.08 17.14 20.09
C TYR A 641 -38.91 15.83 20.08
N TYR A 642 -38.27 14.68 19.84
CA TYR A 642 -38.93 13.37 19.76
C TYR A 642 -38.70 12.47 20.99
N ARG A 643 -37.64 12.70 21.76
CA ARG A 643 -37.21 11.85 22.89
C ARG A 643 -36.40 12.66 23.89
N THR A 644 -36.54 12.32 25.17
CA THR A 644 -35.66 12.80 26.26
C THR A 644 -34.49 11.84 26.46
N TYR A 645 -33.29 12.39 26.61
CA TYR A 645 -32.04 11.67 26.89
C TYR A 645 -31.64 11.95 28.33
N ASP A 646 -31.82 10.96 29.21
CA ASP A 646 -31.46 11.03 30.63
C ASP A 646 -29.96 10.81 30.88
N GLY A 647 -29.52 10.95 32.14
CA GLY A 647 -28.11 10.84 32.52
C GLY A 647 -27.52 9.46 32.28
N MET A 648 -28.32 8.39 32.27
CA MET A 648 -27.83 7.05 31.96
C MET A 648 -27.62 6.87 30.45
N ASN A 649 -28.47 7.48 29.62
CA ASN A 649 -28.28 7.53 28.17
C ASN A 649 -27.03 8.37 27.82
N LEU A 650 -26.86 9.53 28.46
CA LEU A 650 -25.66 10.37 28.26
C LEU A 650 -24.38 9.68 28.76
N LEU A 651 -24.44 8.90 29.85
CA LEU A 651 -23.31 8.09 30.34
C LEU A 651 -22.82 7.08 29.30
N LYS A 652 -23.74 6.36 28.64
CA LYS A 652 -23.34 5.42 27.56
C LYS A 652 -22.61 6.14 26.45
N HIS A 653 -23.12 7.30 26.02
CA HIS A 653 -22.47 8.15 25.04
C HIS A 653 -21.10 8.68 25.52
N ALA A 654 -20.98 9.01 26.81
CA ALA A 654 -19.73 9.45 27.43
C ALA A 654 -18.67 8.35 27.48
N LEU A 655 -19.03 7.10 27.81
CA LEU A 655 -18.10 5.95 27.79
C LEU A 655 -17.58 5.66 26.37
N HIS A 656 -18.44 5.82 25.35
CA HIS A 656 -18.07 5.61 23.95
C HIS A 656 -17.49 6.84 23.25
N ASN A 657 -17.39 7.99 23.92
CA ASN A 657 -16.97 9.26 23.30
C ASN A 657 -17.80 9.64 22.05
N THR A 658 -19.11 9.39 22.10
CA THR A 658 -20.07 9.70 21.02
C THR A 658 -21.10 10.73 21.49
N VAL A 659 -21.88 11.28 20.56
CA VAL A 659 -22.96 12.24 20.87
C VAL A 659 -24.26 11.70 20.27
N PRO A 660 -25.41 11.78 20.99
CA PRO A 660 -26.68 11.32 20.46
C PRO A 660 -27.11 12.05 19.18
N ASP A 661 -27.79 11.34 18.29
CA ASP A 661 -28.47 11.93 17.13
C ASP A 661 -29.83 12.50 17.53
N ILE A 662 -29.89 13.81 17.79
CA ILE A 662 -31.12 14.51 18.16
C ILE A 662 -31.65 15.26 16.93
N LYS A 663 -32.91 14.99 16.56
CA LYS A 663 -33.57 15.61 15.40
C LYS A 663 -34.78 16.42 15.82
N LYS A 664 -35.09 17.45 15.05
CA LYS A 664 -36.33 18.23 15.11
C LYS A 664 -37.08 18.19 13.79
N SER A 665 -38.39 18.42 13.84
CA SER A 665 -39.22 18.59 12.65
C SER A 665 -39.16 20.03 12.19
N ILE A 666 -38.90 20.27 10.89
CA ILE A 666 -38.97 21.62 10.28
C ILE A 666 -40.20 21.79 9.37
N GLY A 667 -41.07 20.79 9.29
CA GLY A 667 -42.22 20.77 8.39
C GLY A 667 -42.60 19.34 8.01
N LYS A 668 -43.58 19.20 7.11
CA LYS A 668 -43.97 17.92 6.53
C LYS A 668 -43.68 17.93 5.03
N ASP A 669 -43.24 16.79 4.49
CA ASP A 669 -43.06 16.60 3.05
C ASP A 669 -44.42 16.53 2.32
N GLU A 670 -44.38 16.46 0.99
CA GLU A 670 -45.58 16.35 0.14
C GLU A 670 -46.42 15.09 0.44
N ASP A 671 -45.79 14.08 1.07
CA ASP A 671 -46.42 12.84 1.54
C ASP A 671 -46.91 12.91 3.00
N GLY A 672 -46.81 14.07 3.67
CA GLY A 672 -47.28 14.31 5.03
C GLY A 672 -46.38 13.76 6.16
N ARG A 673 -45.15 13.34 5.86
CA ARG A 673 -44.15 12.85 6.82
C ARG A 673 -43.27 14.00 7.30
N ASP A 674 -42.90 13.98 8.58
CA ASP A 674 -42.02 15.00 9.14
C ASP A 674 -40.65 15.05 8.43
N ILE A 675 -40.26 16.23 7.98
CA ILE A 675 -38.91 16.52 7.49
C ILE A 675 -38.01 16.67 8.72
N LYS A 676 -37.25 15.60 9.01
CA LYS A 676 -36.38 15.52 10.18
C LYS A 676 -35.00 16.10 9.87
N VAL A 677 -34.66 17.19 10.56
CA VAL A 677 -33.36 17.85 10.46
C VAL A 677 -32.65 17.77 11.83
N PRO A 678 -31.31 17.63 11.87
CA PRO A 678 -30.57 17.65 13.13
C PRO A 678 -30.85 18.89 13.97
N ASP A 679 -31.05 18.71 15.27
CA ASP A 679 -31.28 19.80 16.20
C ASP A 679 -29.96 20.25 16.84
N THR A 680 -29.33 21.26 16.23
CA THR A 680 -27.99 21.71 16.61
C THR A 680 -27.88 22.15 18.07
N GLU A 681 -28.92 22.80 18.62
CA GLU A 681 -28.93 23.29 20.00
C GLU A 681 -28.98 22.13 21.02
N ALA A 682 -29.90 21.18 20.82
CA ALA A 682 -30.01 20.02 21.69
C ALA A 682 -28.76 19.12 21.62
N ILE A 683 -28.16 18.96 20.42
CA ILE A 683 -26.91 18.22 20.25
C ILE A 683 -25.77 18.91 21.00
N GLN A 684 -25.67 20.24 20.93
CA GLN A 684 -24.65 20.99 21.68
C GLN A 684 -24.81 20.86 23.19
N LEU A 685 -26.04 20.92 23.70
CA LEU A 685 -26.32 20.71 25.13
C LEU A 685 -25.95 19.29 25.58
N ALA A 686 -26.28 18.28 24.77
CA ALA A 686 -25.89 16.90 25.05
C ALA A 686 -24.38 16.73 25.06
N ASN A 687 -23.67 17.34 24.10
CA ASN A 687 -22.22 17.30 24.05
C ASN A 687 -21.59 17.96 25.28
N ALA A 688 -22.08 19.14 25.69
CA ALA A 688 -21.57 19.83 26.88
C ALA A 688 -21.71 18.97 28.15
N LYS A 689 -22.85 18.27 28.31
CA LYS A 689 -23.08 17.36 29.44
C LYS A 689 -22.22 16.10 29.38
N ILE A 690 -21.97 15.57 28.19
CA ILE A 690 -21.05 14.45 27.99
C ILE A 690 -19.61 14.86 28.32
N ASP A 691 -19.19 16.04 27.88
CA ASP A 691 -17.86 16.60 28.19
C ASP A 691 -17.69 16.85 29.69
N GLU A 692 -18.75 17.29 30.38
CA GLU A 692 -18.77 17.43 31.84
C GLU A 692 -18.49 16.08 32.55
N ILE A 693 -19.17 15.01 32.15
CA ILE A 693 -18.94 13.64 32.67
C ILE A 693 -17.51 13.17 32.36
N ARG A 694 -17.02 13.40 31.15
CA ARG A 694 -15.70 12.91 30.72
C ARG A 694 -14.56 13.65 31.41
N ASN A 695 -14.64 14.98 31.52
CA ASN A 695 -13.61 15.80 32.14
C ASN A 695 -13.55 15.60 33.65
N GLY A 696 -14.70 15.46 34.31
CA GLY A 696 -14.76 15.21 35.75
C GLY A 696 -14.13 13.88 36.19
N PHE A 697 -13.98 12.91 35.28
CA PHE A 697 -13.29 11.65 35.58
C PHE A 697 -11.82 11.86 35.92
N SER A 698 -11.12 12.70 35.15
CA SER A 698 -9.70 12.99 35.35
C SER A 698 -9.49 13.73 36.68
N GLU A 699 -10.33 14.72 36.97
CA GLU A 699 -10.31 15.45 38.25
C GLU A 699 -10.57 14.51 39.44
N TRP A 700 -11.49 13.56 39.29
CA TRP A 700 -11.78 12.58 40.32
C TRP A 700 -10.62 11.61 40.56
N LEU A 701 -9.92 11.18 39.50
CA LEU A 701 -8.71 10.36 39.62
C LEU A 701 -7.59 11.08 40.38
N GLU A 702 -7.43 12.38 40.14
CA GLU A 702 -6.43 13.23 40.82
C GLU A 702 -6.67 13.32 42.33
N ALA A 703 -7.93 13.26 42.77
CA ALA A 703 -8.32 13.31 44.17
C ALA A 703 -8.17 11.98 44.93
N GLN A 704 -7.77 10.88 44.26
CA GLN A 704 -7.63 9.56 44.89
C GLN A 704 -6.32 9.40 45.70
N SER A 705 -6.25 8.34 46.51
CA SER A 705 -5.09 8.06 47.36
C SER A 705 -3.82 7.73 46.55
N PRO A 706 -2.61 7.98 47.10
CA PRO A 706 -1.35 7.66 46.43
C PRO A 706 -1.21 6.17 46.06
N GLU A 707 -1.75 5.26 46.88
CA GLU A 707 -1.72 3.81 46.61
C GLU A 707 -2.63 3.42 45.45
N PHE A 708 -3.77 4.11 45.30
CA PHE A 708 -4.64 3.94 44.14
C PHE A 708 -3.95 4.42 42.86
N LYS A 709 -3.38 5.63 42.89
CA LYS A 709 -2.62 6.19 41.76
C LYS A 709 -1.46 5.27 41.35
N LYS A 710 -0.68 4.79 42.33
CA LYS A 710 0.42 3.85 42.08
C LYS A 710 -0.04 2.56 41.39
N ARG A 711 -1.13 1.93 41.86
CA ARG A 711 -1.68 0.72 41.22
C ARG A 711 -2.12 0.97 39.78
N LEU A 712 -2.71 2.13 39.50
CA LEU A 712 -3.14 2.48 38.13
C LEU A 712 -1.94 2.73 37.21
N VAL A 713 -0.91 3.42 37.71
CA VAL A 713 0.37 3.64 37.02
C VAL A 713 1.09 2.32 36.74
N ASP A 714 1.17 1.41 37.71
CA ASP A 714 1.79 0.10 37.54
C ASP A 714 1.06 -0.71 36.47
N LEU A 715 -0.28 -0.71 36.49
CA LEU A 715 -1.10 -1.38 35.48
C LEU A 715 -0.87 -0.79 34.08
N TYR A 716 -0.76 0.54 33.97
CA TYR A 716 -0.44 1.21 32.71
C TYR A 716 0.96 0.84 32.20
N ASN A 717 1.99 0.97 33.04
CA ASN A 717 3.37 0.72 32.63
C ASN A 717 3.59 -0.76 32.27
N ASN A 718 2.98 -1.69 33.00
CA ASN A 718 3.09 -3.12 32.71
C ASN A 718 2.38 -3.51 31.40
N LYS A 719 1.32 -2.78 31.01
CA LYS A 719 0.55 -3.07 29.78
C LYS A 719 1.08 -2.35 28.55
N PHE A 720 1.56 -1.11 28.68
CA PHE A 720 1.94 -0.25 27.54
C PHE A 720 3.41 0.22 27.58
N ASN A 721 3.94 0.62 28.73
CA ASN A 721 5.33 1.11 28.86
C ASN A 721 6.29 0.01 29.34
N CYS A 722 6.21 -1.15 28.71
CA CYS A 722 7.00 -2.33 29.03
C CYS A 722 7.86 -2.82 27.86
N PHE A 723 7.79 -2.13 26.72
CA PHE A 723 8.46 -2.51 25.49
C PHE A 723 9.74 -1.72 25.26
N VAL A 724 10.82 -2.44 24.98
CA VAL A 724 12.12 -1.85 24.61
C VAL A 724 12.33 -2.03 23.12
N ARG A 725 12.87 -0.98 22.48
CA ARG A 725 13.14 -0.97 21.05
C ARG A 725 14.32 -1.90 20.75
N PRO A 726 14.17 -2.80 19.77
CA PRO A 726 15.33 -3.45 19.18
C PRO A 726 16.22 -2.36 18.53
N GLN A 727 17.52 -2.41 18.79
CA GLN A 727 18.50 -1.66 18.00
C GLN A 727 19.08 -2.59 16.96
N TYR A 728 18.83 -2.30 15.69
CA TYR A 728 19.35 -3.10 14.60
C TYR A 728 20.66 -2.51 14.12
N ASP A 729 21.76 -3.18 14.44
CA ASP A 729 23.08 -2.86 13.88
C ASP A 729 23.43 -3.87 12.78
N GLY A 730 23.38 -3.42 11.53
CA GLY A 730 23.71 -4.24 10.37
C GLY A 730 25.19 -4.17 9.95
N SER A 731 26.07 -3.53 10.73
CA SER A 731 27.47 -3.25 10.33
C SER A 731 28.27 -4.51 10.01
N HIS A 732 28.00 -5.57 10.77
CA HIS A 732 28.60 -6.90 10.65
C HIS A 732 28.14 -7.69 9.43
N GLN A 733 27.06 -7.27 8.76
CA GLN A 733 26.53 -8.02 7.62
C GLN A 733 27.48 -8.00 6.43
N THR A 734 27.69 -9.19 5.89
CA THR A 734 28.26 -9.41 4.57
C THR A 734 27.14 -9.53 3.53
N PHE A 735 27.40 -9.08 2.30
CA PHE A 735 26.51 -9.26 1.16
C PHE A 735 27.22 -10.05 0.07
N PRO A 736 27.32 -11.38 0.21
CA PRO A 736 27.95 -12.23 -0.81
C PRO A 736 27.27 -12.07 -2.16
N ASP A 737 28.05 -12.22 -3.23
CA ASP A 737 27.62 -12.07 -4.64
C ASP A 737 27.10 -10.69 -5.04
N LEU A 738 27.09 -9.71 -4.13
CA LEU A 738 26.72 -8.33 -4.43
C LEU A 738 27.76 -7.70 -5.36
N ASN A 739 27.35 -7.35 -6.57
CA ASN A 739 28.24 -6.80 -7.57
C ASN A 739 28.37 -5.27 -7.44
N MET A 740 29.28 -4.84 -6.58
CA MET A 740 29.58 -3.41 -6.38
C MET A 740 30.15 -2.72 -7.62
N LYS A 741 30.78 -3.46 -8.55
CA LYS A 741 31.34 -2.89 -9.77
C LYS A 741 30.24 -2.43 -10.73
N ILE A 742 29.26 -3.29 -11.00
CA ILE A 742 28.13 -2.94 -11.88
C ILE A 742 27.28 -1.84 -11.23
N LEU A 743 27.07 -1.90 -9.91
CA LEU A 743 26.38 -0.85 -9.17
C LEU A 743 27.13 0.49 -9.24
N GLY A 744 28.46 0.47 -9.14
CA GLY A 744 29.32 1.65 -9.34
C GLY A 744 29.23 2.23 -10.75
N ASP A 745 29.37 1.38 -11.77
CA ASP A 745 29.39 1.79 -13.18
C ASP A 745 28.03 2.35 -13.65
N ARG A 746 26.92 1.75 -13.20
CA ARG A 746 25.57 2.11 -13.65
C ARG A 746 24.89 3.17 -12.78
N TYR A 747 25.08 3.10 -11.46
CA TYR A 747 24.35 3.94 -10.49
C TYR A 747 25.27 4.84 -9.66
N GLY A 748 26.60 4.76 -9.82
CA GLY A 748 27.55 5.54 -9.03
C GLY A 748 27.65 5.10 -7.56
N ILE A 749 27.27 3.86 -7.24
CA ILE A 749 27.23 3.36 -5.86
C ILE A 749 28.58 2.69 -5.53
N SER A 750 29.37 3.34 -4.68
CA SER A 750 30.68 2.82 -4.25
C SER A 750 30.62 1.90 -3.02
N SER A 751 29.60 2.06 -2.17
CA SER A 751 29.40 1.29 -0.95
C SER A 751 27.93 1.29 -0.52
N ILE A 752 27.53 0.28 0.26
CA ILE A 752 26.22 0.23 0.92
C ILE A 752 26.28 1.08 2.20
N TYR A 753 25.33 1.98 2.37
CA TYR A 753 25.26 2.85 3.55
C TYR A 753 24.93 2.07 4.82
N GLN A 754 25.45 2.50 5.97
CA GLN A 754 25.15 1.86 7.26
C GLN A 754 23.64 1.79 7.53
N SER A 755 22.92 2.88 7.26
CA SER A 755 21.45 2.93 7.38
C SER A 755 20.72 1.88 6.54
N GLN A 756 21.25 1.53 5.37
CA GLN A 756 20.69 0.48 4.52
C GLN A 756 20.96 -0.90 5.14
N LYS A 757 22.16 -1.12 5.67
CA LYS A 757 22.51 -2.37 6.37
C LYS A 757 21.61 -2.59 7.58
N ASP A 758 21.44 -1.58 8.42
CA ASP A 758 20.59 -1.65 9.62
C ASP A 758 19.14 -2.02 9.26
N CYS A 759 18.60 -1.39 8.20
CA CYS A 759 17.27 -1.70 7.70
C CYS A 759 17.16 -3.14 7.19
N ILE A 760 18.14 -3.62 6.41
CA ILE A 760 18.18 -5.01 5.93
C ILE A 760 18.26 -5.99 7.10
N TRP A 761 19.02 -5.67 8.14
CA TRP A 761 19.13 -6.49 9.35
C TRP A 761 17.78 -6.60 10.06
N MET A 762 17.09 -5.47 10.25
CA MET A 762 15.75 -5.43 10.84
C MET A 762 14.77 -6.33 10.07
N LEU A 763 14.76 -6.21 8.74
CA LEU A 763 13.85 -6.99 7.90
C LEU A 763 14.09 -8.51 8.00
N LYS A 764 15.36 -8.93 8.03
CA LYS A 764 15.75 -10.34 8.20
C LYS A 764 15.36 -10.87 9.57
N GLN A 765 15.70 -10.13 10.64
CA GLN A 765 15.48 -10.55 12.02
C GLN A 765 13.99 -10.66 12.37
N ASN A 766 13.18 -9.74 11.84
CA ASN A 766 11.75 -9.70 12.11
C ASN A 766 10.94 -10.59 11.16
N GLY A 767 11.47 -10.99 10.00
CA GLY A 767 10.67 -11.63 8.95
C GLY A 767 9.68 -10.65 8.30
N GLY A 768 10.08 -9.38 8.14
CA GLY A 768 9.25 -8.31 7.60
C GLY A 768 9.36 -7.00 8.38
N GLY A 769 8.52 -6.02 8.03
CA GLY A 769 8.51 -4.72 8.70
C GLY A 769 8.24 -3.55 7.74
N ILE A 770 8.60 -2.35 8.17
CA ILE A 770 8.35 -1.10 7.46
C ILE A 770 9.69 -0.37 7.25
N CYS A 771 10.02 -0.11 5.99
CA CYS A 771 11.10 0.78 5.60
C CYS A 771 10.50 2.19 5.34
N ASP A 772 10.45 2.99 6.40
CA ASP A 772 9.94 4.38 6.40
C ASP A 772 11.07 5.36 6.08
N HIS A 773 11.74 5.15 4.95
CA HIS A 773 12.85 6.02 4.53
C HIS A 773 12.38 7.07 3.54
N GLU A 774 12.92 8.29 3.65
CA GLU A 774 12.64 9.38 2.71
C GLU A 774 12.98 9.01 1.25
N VAL A 775 12.39 9.71 0.27
CA VAL A 775 12.71 9.48 -1.14
C VAL A 775 14.19 9.79 -1.40
N GLY A 776 14.87 8.91 -2.13
CA GLY A 776 16.29 9.07 -2.48
C GLY A 776 17.29 8.34 -1.57
N THR A 777 16.87 7.70 -0.47
CA THR A 777 17.78 6.95 0.43
C THR A 777 18.18 5.55 -0.07
N GLY A 778 17.71 5.14 -1.25
CA GLY A 778 18.01 3.83 -1.84
C GLY A 778 17.10 2.68 -1.40
N LYS A 779 15.81 2.96 -1.12
CA LYS A 779 14.79 1.93 -0.79
C LYS A 779 14.75 0.75 -1.76
N THR A 780 14.87 1.01 -3.06
CA THR A 780 14.87 -0.04 -4.10
C THR A 780 16.03 -1.02 -3.91
N LEU A 781 17.22 -0.53 -3.53
CA LEU A 781 18.38 -1.36 -3.27
C LEU A 781 18.21 -2.17 -1.98
N ILE A 782 17.70 -1.54 -0.91
CA ILE A 782 17.33 -2.24 0.34
C ILE A 782 16.41 -3.42 0.04
N MET A 783 15.37 -3.19 -0.77
CA MET A 783 14.40 -4.22 -1.14
C MET A 783 15.04 -5.40 -1.88
N CYS A 784 15.91 -5.13 -2.87
CA CYS A 784 16.58 -6.19 -3.64
C CYS A 784 17.54 -7.00 -2.77
N ILE A 785 18.36 -6.32 -1.96
CA ILE A 785 19.33 -6.98 -1.07
C ILE A 785 18.63 -7.75 0.06
N ALA A 786 17.54 -7.20 0.62
CA ALA A 786 16.75 -7.89 1.64
C ALA A 786 16.08 -9.13 1.06
N ALA A 787 15.43 -9.04 -0.10
CA ALA A 787 14.80 -10.19 -0.76
C ALA A 787 15.82 -11.30 -1.06
N HIS A 788 16.96 -10.95 -1.67
CA HIS A 788 18.03 -11.90 -1.98
C HIS A 788 18.64 -12.50 -0.71
N GLY A 789 18.90 -11.66 0.29
CA GLY A 789 19.46 -12.09 1.57
C GLY A 789 18.52 -13.02 2.34
N MET A 790 17.22 -12.77 2.31
CA MET A 790 16.22 -13.65 2.93
C MET A 790 16.12 -14.99 2.20
N LYS A 791 16.17 -15.00 0.85
CA LYS A 791 16.20 -16.23 0.05
C LYS A 791 17.44 -17.06 0.29
N ARG A 792 18.63 -16.45 0.22
CA ARG A 792 19.92 -17.12 0.42
C ARG A 792 20.04 -17.73 1.81
N LEU A 793 19.49 -17.06 2.83
CA LEU A 793 19.47 -17.61 4.17
C LEU A 793 18.41 -18.72 4.27
N GLY A 794 17.30 -18.67 3.54
CA GLY A 794 16.17 -19.58 3.72
C GLY A 794 15.09 -18.99 4.65
N LEU A 795 15.19 -17.69 4.95
CA LEU A 795 14.15 -16.92 5.66
C LEU A 795 12.89 -16.71 4.79
N ALA A 796 13.04 -16.73 3.46
CA ALA A 796 11.94 -16.69 2.50
C ALA A 796 12.30 -17.53 1.27
N HIS A 797 11.53 -18.56 0.98
CA HIS A 797 11.72 -19.45 -0.16
C HIS A 797 11.34 -18.80 -1.48
N LYS A 798 10.29 -17.97 -1.56
CA LYS A 798 9.89 -17.36 -2.83
C LYS A 798 9.37 -15.95 -2.60
N PRO A 799 10.28 -14.97 -2.40
CA PRO A 799 9.88 -13.60 -2.12
C PRO A 799 9.32 -12.93 -3.39
N MET A 800 8.25 -12.15 -3.21
CA MET A 800 7.64 -11.33 -4.26
C MET A 800 7.84 -9.85 -4.00
N ILE A 801 8.22 -9.09 -5.03
CA ILE A 801 8.25 -7.63 -5.01
C ILE A 801 7.10 -7.10 -5.86
N ILE A 802 6.27 -6.23 -5.28
CA ILE A 802 5.23 -5.49 -5.98
C ILE A 802 5.53 -3.99 -5.95
N GLY A 803 5.33 -3.31 -7.09
CA GLY A 803 5.58 -1.86 -7.20
C GLY A 803 4.72 -1.16 -8.25
N LEU A 804 4.99 0.13 -8.46
CA LEU A 804 4.32 0.90 -9.52
C LEU A 804 4.71 0.36 -10.91
N LYS A 805 3.75 0.36 -11.85
CA LYS A 805 3.97 -0.15 -13.21
C LYS A 805 5.18 0.48 -13.91
N ALA A 806 5.44 1.78 -13.66
CA ALA A 806 6.60 2.49 -14.21
C ALA A 806 7.94 2.03 -13.61
N ASN A 807 7.92 1.53 -12.36
CA ASN A 807 9.12 1.20 -11.59
C ASN A 807 9.52 -0.27 -11.72
N VAL A 808 8.60 -1.18 -12.08
CA VAL A 808 8.86 -2.64 -12.15
C VAL A 808 10.12 -2.98 -12.96
N ALA A 809 10.28 -2.36 -14.13
CA ALA A 809 11.46 -2.59 -14.97
C ALA A 809 12.75 -2.07 -14.32
N GLU A 810 12.69 -0.93 -13.65
CA GLU A 810 13.84 -0.34 -12.94
C GLU A 810 14.24 -1.16 -11.71
N ILE A 811 13.26 -1.68 -10.97
CA ILE A 811 13.47 -2.60 -9.84
C ILE A 811 14.16 -3.87 -10.35
N ALA A 812 13.63 -4.50 -11.41
CA ALA A 812 14.23 -5.70 -11.99
C ALA A 812 15.67 -5.46 -12.48
N MET A 813 15.91 -4.33 -13.15
CA MET A 813 17.26 -3.95 -13.58
C MET A 813 18.20 -3.69 -12.41
N THR A 814 17.72 -3.07 -11.33
CA THR A 814 18.51 -2.81 -10.13
C THR A 814 18.89 -4.11 -9.44
N TYR A 815 17.93 -5.04 -9.29
CA TYR A 815 18.16 -6.36 -8.73
C TYR A 815 19.19 -7.13 -9.57
N GLN A 816 19.01 -7.20 -10.90
CA GLN A 816 19.94 -7.90 -11.78
C GLN A 816 21.34 -7.24 -11.84
N SER A 817 21.43 -5.94 -11.56
CA SER A 817 22.71 -5.25 -11.44
C SER A 817 23.40 -5.57 -10.11
N ALA A 818 22.62 -5.68 -9.02
CA ALA A 818 23.11 -6.06 -7.70
C ALA A 818 23.54 -7.53 -7.67
N TYR A 819 22.75 -8.42 -8.28
CA TYR A 819 22.95 -9.87 -8.32
C TYR A 819 22.75 -10.41 -9.75
N PRO A 820 23.79 -10.40 -10.59
CA PRO A 820 23.69 -10.81 -11.99
C PRO A 820 23.30 -12.27 -12.21
N ASN A 821 23.63 -13.13 -11.24
CA ASN A 821 23.34 -14.55 -11.29
C ASN A 821 21.96 -14.90 -10.71
N ALA A 822 21.25 -13.93 -10.13
CA ALA A 822 19.94 -14.17 -9.54
C ALA A 822 18.89 -14.44 -10.62
N ARG A 823 18.10 -15.48 -10.41
CA ARG A 823 17.03 -15.91 -11.30
C ARG A 823 15.73 -15.20 -10.95
N ILE A 824 15.51 -14.08 -11.65
CA ILE A 824 14.38 -13.18 -11.38
C ILE A 824 13.31 -13.36 -12.47
N LEU A 825 12.07 -13.54 -12.05
CA LEU A 825 10.91 -13.48 -12.95
C LEU A 825 10.24 -12.11 -12.83
N PHE A 826 10.15 -11.35 -13.92
CA PHE A 826 9.40 -10.09 -13.92
C PHE A 826 8.34 -10.04 -15.02
N ALA A 827 7.21 -9.43 -14.70
CA ALA A 827 6.04 -9.42 -15.57
C ALA A 827 6.05 -8.25 -16.58
N ASP A 828 6.20 -8.55 -17.88
CA ASP A 828 6.04 -7.55 -18.95
C ASP A 828 4.57 -7.40 -19.40
N GLU A 829 4.25 -6.35 -20.17
CA GLU A 829 2.89 -6.09 -20.65
C GLU A 829 2.34 -7.21 -21.57
N LYS A 830 3.24 -7.98 -22.22
CA LYS A 830 2.87 -9.06 -23.15
C LYS A 830 2.51 -10.35 -22.42
N SER A 831 3.15 -10.62 -21.28
CA SER A 831 2.94 -11.81 -20.45
C SER A 831 1.61 -11.78 -19.69
N PHE A 832 1.04 -10.60 -19.44
CA PHE A 832 -0.23 -10.45 -18.72
C PHE A 832 -1.49 -10.31 -19.60
N LYS A 833 -1.40 -10.63 -20.90
CA LYS A 833 -2.60 -10.88 -21.71
C LYS A 833 -3.36 -12.10 -21.18
N ALA A 834 -4.69 -12.12 -21.31
CA ALA A 834 -5.57 -13.13 -20.69
C ALA A 834 -5.12 -14.58 -20.95
N ASP A 835 -4.67 -14.88 -22.17
CA ASP A 835 -4.21 -16.22 -22.58
C ASP A 835 -2.83 -16.60 -21.99
N ASN A 836 -1.95 -15.62 -21.78
CA ASN A 836 -0.57 -15.83 -21.31
C ASN A 836 -0.44 -15.76 -19.79
N ARG A 837 -1.39 -15.13 -19.10
CA ARG A 837 -1.37 -14.94 -17.64
C ARG A 837 -1.36 -16.27 -16.88
N VAL A 838 -2.10 -17.27 -17.36
CA VAL A 838 -2.14 -18.60 -16.73
C VAL A 838 -0.78 -19.28 -16.84
N ASN A 839 -0.12 -19.18 -18.00
CA ASN A 839 1.24 -19.70 -18.16
C ASN A 839 2.24 -19.00 -17.23
N PHE A 840 2.12 -17.68 -17.05
CA PHE A 840 2.96 -16.92 -16.11
C PHE A 840 2.75 -17.37 -14.65
N PHE A 841 1.51 -17.63 -14.24
CA PHE A 841 1.20 -18.16 -12.91
C PHE A 841 1.74 -19.59 -12.71
N ASN A 842 1.62 -20.44 -13.73
CA ASN A 842 2.20 -21.78 -13.71
C ASN A 842 3.73 -21.75 -13.65
N GLN A 843 4.37 -20.77 -14.30
CA GLN A 843 5.81 -20.56 -14.17
C GLN A 843 6.20 -20.24 -12.73
N ILE A 844 5.47 -19.34 -12.04
CA ILE A 844 5.72 -19.02 -10.63
C ILE A 844 5.57 -20.27 -9.75
N LYS A 845 4.50 -21.06 -9.96
CA LYS A 845 4.22 -22.28 -9.19
C LYS A 845 5.35 -23.32 -9.33
N ASN A 846 5.79 -23.58 -10.56
CA ASN A 846 6.61 -24.76 -10.88
C ASN A 846 8.12 -24.53 -10.87
N ASN A 847 8.58 -23.29 -10.74
CA ASN A 847 10.00 -22.96 -10.76
C ASN A 847 10.42 -22.30 -9.45
N ASP A 848 11.67 -22.54 -9.07
CA ASP A 848 12.28 -21.78 -7.99
C ASP A 848 12.94 -20.52 -8.54
N TYR A 849 12.33 -19.37 -8.22
CA TYR A 849 12.83 -18.06 -8.58
C TYR A 849 13.34 -17.37 -7.32
N ASP A 850 14.51 -16.74 -7.41
CA ASP A 850 15.06 -15.96 -6.29
C ASP A 850 14.17 -14.78 -5.92
N CYS A 851 13.45 -14.23 -6.90
CA CYS A 851 12.42 -13.24 -6.67
C CYS A 851 11.44 -13.12 -7.85
N VAL A 852 10.16 -12.87 -7.55
CA VAL A 852 9.13 -12.53 -8.54
C VAL A 852 8.79 -11.05 -8.44
N ILE A 853 8.85 -10.31 -9.55
CA ILE A 853 8.62 -8.86 -9.59
C ILE A 853 7.42 -8.53 -10.49
N MET A 854 6.44 -7.78 -9.96
CA MET A 854 5.26 -7.37 -10.73
C MET A 854 4.69 -6.02 -10.30
N SER A 855 3.76 -5.49 -11.07
CA SER A 855 3.06 -4.25 -10.72
C SER A 855 1.91 -4.50 -9.73
N HIS A 856 1.50 -3.47 -9.01
CA HIS A 856 0.32 -3.51 -8.15
C HIS A 856 -0.95 -3.97 -8.87
N ASP A 857 -1.14 -3.54 -10.13
CA ASP A 857 -2.32 -3.90 -10.93
C ASP A 857 -2.27 -5.37 -11.38
N GLN A 858 -1.06 -5.88 -11.64
CA GLN A 858 -0.84 -7.29 -11.98
C GLN A 858 -1.08 -8.17 -10.75
N PHE A 859 -0.57 -7.77 -9.59
CA PHE A 859 -0.83 -8.45 -8.32
C PHE A 859 -2.33 -8.52 -7.99
N GLY A 860 -3.06 -7.42 -8.21
CA GLY A 860 -4.52 -7.39 -8.01
C GLY A 860 -5.31 -8.36 -8.91
N LYS A 861 -4.68 -8.94 -9.94
CA LYS A 861 -5.27 -9.94 -10.84
C LYS A 861 -4.93 -11.38 -10.44
N ILE A 862 -4.11 -11.60 -9.40
CA ILE A 862 -3.82 -12.93 -8.87
C ILE A 862 -5.05 -13.41 -8.08
N PRO A 863 -5.63 -14.57 -8.44
CA PRO A 863 -6.69 -15.19 -7.65
C PRO A 863 -6.20 -15.47 -6.23
N GLN A 864 -7.03 -15.14 -5.24
CA GLN A 864 -6.76 -15.46 -3.84
C GLN A 864 -7.44 -16.79 -3.50
N SER A 865 -6.91 -17.53 -2.52
CA SER A 865 -7.54 -18.78 -2.05
C SER A 865 -8.97 -18.49 -1.57
N PRO A 866 -9.99 -19.15 -2.16
CA PRO A 866 -11.38 -18.98 -1.73
C PRO A 866 -11.60 -19.35 -0.26
N GLU A 867 -10.88 -20.35 0.24
CA GLU A 867 -10.93 -20.79 1.63
C GLU A 867 -10.45 -19.68 2.57
N MET A 868 -9.31 -19.05 2.26
CA MET A 868 -8.78 -17.93 3.05
C MET A 868 -9.72 -16.71 3.00
N GLN A 869 -10.28 -16.41 1.82
CA GLN A 869 -11.29 -15.35 1.69
C GLN A 869 -12.51 -15.64 2.57
N GLN A 870 -13.01 -16.87 2.54
CA GLN A 870 -14.12 -17.31 3.36
C GLN A 870 -13.78 -17.20 4.84
N GLN A 871 -12.62 -17.70 5.28
CA GLN A 871 -12.20 -17.67 6.69
C GLN A 871 -12.12 -16.25 7.23
N ILE A 872 -11.51 -15.31 6.49
CA ILE A 872 -11.40 -13.91 6.91
C ILE A 872 -12.76 -13.23 6.95
N LEU A 873 -13.59 -13.45 5.92
CA LEU A 873 -14.95 -12.88 5.89
C LEU A 873 -15.85 -13.51 6.94
N GLN A 874 -15.64 -14.79 7.26
CA GLN A 874 -16.37 -15.51 8.29
C GLN A 874 -15.98 -15.01 9.67
N ALA A 875 -14.68 -14.82 9.97
CA ALA A 875 -14.25 -14.23 11.24
C ALA A 875 -14.84 -12.82 11.45
N GLU A 876 -14.90 -12.02 10.37
CA GLU A 876 -15.57 -10.72 10.41
C GLU A 876 -17.10 -10.86 10.56
N LEU A 877 -17.72 -11.87 9.94
CA LEU A 877 -19.14 -12.17 10.09
C LEU A 877 -19.47 -12.62 11.51
N ASP A 878 -18.70 -13.54 12.09
CA ASP A 878 -18.84 -14.04 13.46
C ASP A 878 -18.77 -12.87 14.44
N THR A 879 -17.79 -11.97 14.24
CA THR A 879 -17.72 -10.72 15.00
C THR A 879 -19.00 -9.89 14.87
N VAL A 880 -19.56 -9.75 13.66
CA VAL A 880 -20.83 -9.02 13.43
C VAL A 880 -22.05 -9.75 14.01
N GLU A 881 -22.06 -11.08 14.03
CA GLU A 881 -23.14 -11.90 14.56
C GLU A 881 -23.14 -11.89 16.09
N GLU A 882 -21.98 -12.04 16.73
CA GLU A 882 -21.80 -11.83 18.17
C GLU A 882 -22.30 -10.43 18.57
N ASN A 883 -21.91 -9.41 17.80
CA ASN A 883 -22.41 -8.05 17.97
C ASN A 883 -23.94 -7.99 17.88
N LEU A 884 -24.56 -8.64 16.90
CA LEU A 884 -26.02 -8.65 16.73
C LEU A 884 -26.76 -9.42 17.84
N GLU A 885 -26.22 -10.54 18.33
CA GLU A 885 -26.84 -11.33 19.40
C GLU A 885 -26.86 -10.57 20.71
N VAL A 886 -25.75 -9.95 21.09
CA VAL A 886 -25.72 -9.21 22.33
C VAL A 886 -26.53 -7.91 22.22
N VAL A 887 -26.56 -7.25 21.05
CA VAL A 887 -27.53 -6.16 20.77
C VAL A 887 -28.96 -6.65 20.98
N LYS A 888 -29.34 -7.84 20.50
CA LYS A 888 -30.70 -8.39 20.74
C LYS A 888 -30.97 -8.66 22.22
N GLN A 889 -29.96 -9.10 22.98
CA GLN A 889 -30.07 -9.38 24.42
C GLN A 889 -30.21 -8.08 25.25
N GLN A 890 -29.68 -6.95 24.79
CA GLN A 890 -29.71 -5.67 25.52
C GLN A 890 -31.05 -4.90 25.43
N GLY A 891 -32.00 -5.30 24.57
CA GLY A 891 -33.37 -4.78 24.58
C GLY A 891 -33.56 -3.34 24.05
N HIS A 892 -34.53 -2.60 24.60
CA HIS A 892 -35.25 -1.48 23.96
C HIS A 892 -34.48 -0.15 23.73
N ASP A 893 -33.21 -0.03 24.11
CA ASP A 893 -32.46 1.25 24.07
C ASP A 893 -31.46 1.39 22.90
N ILE A 894 -31.59 0.55 21.88
CA ILE A 894 -30.66 0.54 20.75
C ILE A 894 -31.13 1.47 19.62
N SER A 895 -30.19 2.20 19.02
CA SER A 895 -30.43 2.95 17.79
C SER A 895 -30.85 1.99 16.67
N ARG A 896 -32.10 2.12 16.19
CA ARG A 896 -32.60 1.38 15.02
C ARG A 896 -31.67 1.48 13.80
N GLY A 897 -30.90 2.56 13.68
CA GLY A 897 -29.91 2.75 12.63
C GLY A 897 -28.69 1.84 12.75
N MET A 898 -28.15 1.68 13.96
CA MET A 898 -27.01 0.78 14.23
C MET A 898 -27.42 -0.68 14.01
N LEU A 899 -28.57 -1.09 14.53
CA LEU A 899 -29.13 -2.42 14.29
C LEU A 899 -29.32 -2.68 12.79
N LYS A 900 -29.92 -1.73 12.05
CA LYS A 900 -30.11 -1.85 10.60
C LYS A 900 -28.77 -1.88 9.85
N GLY A 901 -27.76 -1.15 10.31
CA GLY A 901 -26.41 -1.16 9.75
C GLY A 901 -25.71 -2.50 9.93
N LEU A 902 -25.73 -3.05 11.15
CA LEU A 902 -25.19 -4.37 11.46
C LEU A 902 -25.93 -5.48 10.69
N ILE A 903 -27.26 -5.40 10.57
CA ILE A 903 -28.05 -6.35 9.76
C ILE A 903 -27.66 -6.26 8.28
N LYS A 904 -27.61 -5.05 7.71
CA LYS A 904 -27.21 -4.87 6.30
C LYS A 904 -25.78 -5.36 6.06
N ARG A 905 -24.88 -5.16 7.01
CA ARG A 905 -23.51 -5.66 6.94
C ARG A 905 -23.46 -7.19 7.00
N LYS A 906 -24.21 -7.80 7.92
CA LYS A 906 -24.40 -9.25 7.97
C LYS A 906 -24.90 -9.77 6.62
N GLU A 907 -25.97 -9.19 6.08
CA GLU A 907 -26.51 -9.55 4.76
C GLU A 907 -25.45 -9.43 3.65
N ASN A 908 -24.67 -8.34 3.64
CA ASN A 908 -23.60 -8.14 2.66
C ASN A 908 -22.47 -9.18 2.80
N LEU A 909 -22.03 -9.48 4.02
CA LEU A 909 -20.99 -10.48 4.29
C LEU A 909 -21.48 -11.89 3.96
N THR A 910 -22.69 -12.26 4.38
CA THR A 910 -23.33 -13.53 4.04
C THR A 910 -23.51 -13.67 2.53
N ALA A 911 -23.93 -12.62 1.82
CA ALA A 911 -24.05 -12.64 0.36
C ALA A 911 -22.68 -12.82 -0.33
N LYS A 912 -21.63 -12.14 0.17
CA LYS A 912 -20.25 -12.33 -0.33
C LYS A 912 -19.76 -13.75 -0.09
N ILE A 913 -19.94 -14.30 1.12
CA ILE A 913 -19.57 -15.67 1.46
C ILE A 913 -20.33 -16.67 0.59
N ALA A 914 -21.64 -16.50 0.41
CA ALA A 914 -22.43 -17.36 -0.47
C ALA A 914 -21.99 -17.26 -1.93
N THR A 915 -21.58 -16.07 -2.38
CA THR A 915 -21.00 -15.89 -3.73
C THR A 915 -19.67 -16.62 -3.87
N ILE A 916 -18.80 -16.53 -2.87
CA ILE A 916 -17.51 -17.25 -2.84
C ILE A 916 -17.74 -18.75 -2.79
N GLN A 917 -18.66 -19.23 -1.95
CA GLN A 917 -19.04 -20.66 -1.89
C GLN A 917 -19.60 -21.15 -3.23
N TYR A 918 -20.47 -20.37 -3.88
CA TYR A 918 -20.96 -20.69 -5.21
C TYR A 918 -19.82 -20.69 -6.25
N GLN A 919 -18.88 -19.75 -6.16
CA GLN A 919 -17.67 -19.74 -6.99
C GLN A 919 -16.81 -20.98 -6.74
N MET A 920 -16.64 -21.43 -5.49
CA MET A 920 -15.95 -22.68 -5.16
C MET A 920 -16.67 -23.92 -5.71
N GLU A 921 -18.01 -23.88 -5.78
CA GLU A 921 -18.82 -24.97 -6.32
C GLU A 921 -18.82 -25.02 -7.86
N GLN A 922 -18.76 -23.86 -8.53
CA GLN A 922 -18.85 -23.73 -9.99
C GLN A 922 -17.49 -23.65 -10.69
N ASN A 923 -16.55 -22.87 -10.15
CA ASN A 923 -15.19 -22.70 -10.70
C ASN A 923 -14.25 -23.72 -10.04
N LYS A 924 -14.41 -24.98 -10.44
CA LYS A 924 -13.50 -26.06 -10.02
C LYS A 924 -12.29 -26.24 -10.96
N ASP A 925 -12.18 -25.45 -12.03
CA ASP A 925 -11.16 -25.61 -13.07
C ASP A 925 -10.13 -24.45 -13.13
N ALA A 926 -8.86 -24.85 -13.00
CA ALA A 926 -7.69 -24.40 -13.79
C ALA A 926 -7.06 -22.99 -13.59
N VAL A 927 -7.21 -22.31 -12.45
CA VAL A 927 -6.40 -21.11 -12.17
C VAL A 927 -5.67 -21.23 -10.84
N VAL A 928 -4.34 -21.25 -10.91
CA VAL A 928 -3.43 -21.22 -9.76
C VAL A 928 -3.74 -20.01 -8.89
N ASP A 929 -3.98 -20.25 -7.60
CA ASP A 929 -4.21 -19.21 -6.60
C ASP A 929 -2.91 -18.78 -5.89
N PHE A 930 -2.98 -17.71 -5.10
CA PHE A 930 -1.83 -17.19 -4.37
C PHE A 930 -1.20 -18.21 -3.42
N LYS A 931 -1.99 -19.07 -2.77
CA LYS A 931 -1.51 -20.08 -1.82
C LYS A 931 -0.69 -21.16 -2.54
N GLN A 932 -1.17 -21.61 -3.70
CA GLN A 932 -0.50 -22.60 -4.54
C GLN A 932 0.78 -22.09 -5.20
N MET A 933 0.97 -20.78 -5.36
CA MET A 933 2.21 -20.21 -5.92
C MET A 933 3.44 -20.38 -5.02
N GLY A 934 3.23 -20.67 -3.73
CA GLY A 934 4.31 -20.89 -2.76
C GLY A 934 5.04 -19.61 -2.33
N ILE A 935 4.44 -18.43 -2.53
CA ILE A 935 4.99 -17.14 -2.09
C ILE A 935 4.86 -17.03 -0.58
N ASP A 936 5.96 -16.72 0.10
CA ASP A 936 6.04 -16.69 1.56
C ASP A 936 6.52 -15.35 2.13
N HIS A 937 6.86 -14.38 1.27
CA HIS A 937 7.13 -13.01 1.69
C HIS A 937 6.78 -12.00 0.59
N ILE A 938 6.18 -10.86 0.95
CA ILE A 938 5.82 -9.80 -0.01
C ILE A 938 6.50 -8.48 0.36
N PHE A 939 7.29 -7.93 -0.55
CA PHE A 939 7.79 -6.56 -0.52
C PHE A 939 6.85 -5.64 -1.30
N VAL A 940 6.33 -4.61 -0.64
CA VAL A 940 5.39 -3.64 -1.22
C VAL A 940 6.07 -2.28 -1.35
N ASP A 941 6.52 -1.95 -2.56
CA ASP A 941 6.97 -0.60 -2.91
C ASP A 941 5.77 0.35 -2.98
N GLU A 942 5.95 1.60 -2.58
CA GLU A 942 4.86 2.59 -2.46
C GLU A 942 3.61 2.06 -1.71
N SER A 943 3.86 1.43 -0.56
CA SER A 943 2.83 0.79 0.29
C SER A 943 1.69 1.71 0.72
N HIS A 944 1.89 3.04 0.68
CA HIS A 944 0.86 4.04 0.93
C HIS A 944 -0.36 3.90 0.00
N GLN A 945 -0.21 3.26 -1.16
CA GLN A 945 -1.32 2.95 -2.07
C GLN A 945 -2.31 1.91 -1.52
N PHE A 946 -1.96 1.19 -0.46
CA PHE A 946 -2.79 0.14 0.17
C PHE A 946 -3.35 0.58 1.53
N LYS A 947 -3.28 1.87 1.87
CA LYS A 947 -3.71 2.40 3.18
C LYS A 947 -5.22 2.38 3.45
N ASN A 948 -6.05 2.19 2.42
CA ASN A 948 -7.51 2.22 2.53
C ASN A 948 -8.07 0.80 2.78
N LEU A 949 -7.73 0.19 3.91
CA LEU A 949 -8.27 -1.09 4.36
C LEU A 949 -9.56 -0.90 5.16
N MET A 950 -10.46 -1.89 5.13
CA MET A 950 -11.74 -1.84 5.82
C MET A 950 -11.58 -1.86 7.36
N PHE A 951 -12.35 -1.01 8.05
CA PHE A 951 -12.41 -0.94 9.51
C PHE A 951 -13.80 -0.51 9.99
N ASN A 952 -14.07 -0.77 11.27
CA ASN A 952 -15.39 -0.53 11.88
C ASN A 952 -15.27 0.60 12.88
N THR A 953 -16.22 1.53 12.85
CA THR A 953 -16.27 2.63 13.81
C THR A 953 -17.71 3.05 14.08
N ARG A 954 -17.95 3.51 15.32
CA ARG A 954 -19.19 4.20 15.73
C ARG A 954 -19.12 5.71 15.48
N HIS A 955 -17.98 6.23 15.03
CA HIS A 955 -17.70 7.66 14.87
C HIS A 955 -18.02 8.20 13.46
N ASP A 956 -19.19 7.87 12.91
CA ASP A 956 -19.61 8.25 11.54
C ASP A 956 -19.62 9.77 11.26
N ARG A 957 -19.67 10.60 12.31
CA ARG A 957 -19.69 12.07 12.23
C ARG A 957 -18.31 12.71 12.24
N VAL A 958 -17.28 11.94 12.57
CA VAL A 958 -15.91 12.43 12.66
C VAL A 958 -15.33 12.52 11.25
N ALA A 959 -15.00 13.74 10.84
CA ALA A 959 -14.39 13.98 9.54
C ALA A 959 -12.94 13.46 9.53
N GLY A 960 -12.50 12.99 8.36
CA GLY A 960 -11.11 12.57 8.14
C GLY A 960 -10.79 11.11 8.46
N LEU A 961 -11.77 10.26 8.80
CA LEU A 961 -11.56 8.82 9.04
C LEU A 961 -11.34 8.00 7.75
N GLY A 962 -11.68 8.55 6.58
CA GLY A 962 -11.63 7.83 5.30
C GLY A 962 -12.87 6.94 5.09
N ASN A 963 -12.79 6.04 4.10
CA ASN A 963 -13.89 5.12 3.78
C ASN A 963 -13.78 3.84 4.62
N SER A 964 -14.78 3.58 5.47
CA SER A 964 -14.83 2.39 6.34
C SER A 964 -15.00 1.08 5.56
N GLU A 965 -15.59 1.11 4.37
CA GLU A 965 -15.71 -0.07 3.50
C GLU A 965 -14.37 -0.51 2.90
N GLY A 966 -13.35 0.36 2.93
CA GLY A 966 -12.03 0.10 2.36
C GLY A 966 -12.03 -0.01 0.83
N SER A 967 -10.89 -0.45 0.28
CA SER A 967 -10.69 -0.67 -1.15
C SER A 967 -10.44 -2.16 -1.43
N GLN A 968 -10.92 -2.64 -2.59
CA GLN A 968 -10.68 -4.02 -3.03
C GLN A 968 -9.18 -4.34 -3.15
N ARG A 969 -8.38 -3.35 -3.58
CA ARG A 969 -6.93 -3.47 -3.68
C ARG A 969 -6.27 -3.72 -2.31
N ALA A 970 -6.67 -2.97 -1.28
CA ALA A 970 -6.20 -3.16 0.09
C ALA A 970 -6.63 -4.53 0.65
N LEU A 971 -7.86 -4.95 0.36
CA LEU A 971 -8.40 -6.24 0.79
C LEU A 971 -7.66 -7.43 0.14
N ASN A 972 -7.36 -7.35 -1.15
CA ASN A 972 -6.55 -8.38 -1.84
C ASN A 972 -5.16 -8.54 -1.22
N LEU A 973 -4.50 -7.43 -0.85
CA LEU A 973 -3.22 -7.50 -0.14
C LEU A 973 -3.37 -8.13 1.26
N LEU A 974 -4.48 -7.85 1.97
CA LEU A 974 -4.74 -8.45 3.28
C LEU A 974 -4.88 -9.96 3.16
N TYR A 975 -5.58 -10.47 2.14
CA TYR A 975 -5.71 -11.91 1.90
C TYR A 975 -4.36 -12.58 1.71
N ALA A 976 -3.50 -12.03 0.86
CA ALA A 976 -2.16 -12.56 0.62
C ALA A 976 -1.29 -12.57 1.90
N ILE A 977 -1.28 -11.46 2.65
CA ILE A 977 -0.51 -11.36 3.91
C ILE A 977 -1.04 -12.36 4.95
N ARG A 978 -2.36 -12.54 5.05
CA ARG A 978 -2.95 -13.51 5.97
C ARG A 978 -2.65 -14.95 5.60
N THR A 979 -2.60 -15.29 4.32
CA THR A 979 -2.12 -16.62 3.87
C THR A 979 -0.69 -16.89 4.34
N ILE A 980 0.19 -15.89 4.28
CA ILE A 980 1.58 -16.01 4.76
C ILE A 980 1.63 -16.14 6.29
N GLN A 981 0.87 -15.31 7.01
CA GLN A 981 0.82 -15.33 8.47
C GLN A 981 0.23 -16.62 9.03
N GLU A 982 -0.79 -17.19 8.37
CA GLU A 982 -1.35 -18.49 8.76
C GLU A 982 -0.32 -19.61 8.59
N ARG A 983 0.43 -19.62 7.49
CA ARG A 983 1.49 -20.61 7.25
C ARG A 983 2.62 -20.54 8.27
N THR A 984 3.01 -19.33 8.66
CA THR A 984 4.15 -19.09 9.57
C THR A 984 3.76 -19.08 11.06
N GLY A 985 2.47 -18.90 11.37
CA GLY A 985 1.95 -18.80 12.73
C GLY A 985 2.41 -17.55 13.51
N LYS A 986 2.94 -16.53 12.82
CA LYS A 986 3.56 -15.33 13.42
C LYS A 986 2.96 -14.05 12.83
N ASP A 987 3.09 -12.94 13.58
CA ASP A 987 2.90 -11.60 13.02
C ASP A 987 3.97 -11.34 11.93
N LEU A 988 3.75 -10.35 11.05
CA LEU A 988 4.59 -9.98 9.89
C LEU A 988 4.41 -10.89 8.66
N GLY A 989 5.45 -11.18 7.87
CA GLY A 989 5.34 -11.84 6.56
C GLY A 989 5.21 -10.91 5.35
N ALA A 990 5.35 -9.60 5.57
CA ALA A 990 5.44 -8.61 4.51
C ALA A 990 6.35 -7.43 4.90
N THR A 991 6.94 -6.80 3.89
CA THR A 991 7.77 -5.60 4.03
C THR A 991 7.12 -4.43 3.30
N PHE A 992 6.79 -3.37 4.01
CA PHE A 992 6.21 -2.15 3.45
C PHE A 992 7.30 -1.10 3.24
N LEU A 993 7.46 -0.61 2.02
CA LEU A 993 8.39 0.47 1.70
C LEU A 993 7.59 1.70 1.27
N SER A 994 7.86 2.84 1.89
CA SER A 994 7.24 4.13 1.51
C SER A 994 8.02 5.27 2.16
N GLY A 995 8.15 6.40 1.46
CA GLY A 995 8.64 7.64 2.09
C GLY A 995 7.57 8.40 2.89
N THR A 996 6.32 7.95 2.77
CA THR A 996 5.16 8.55 3.43
C THR A 996 4.24 7.44 3.95
N THR A 997 4.76 6.62 4.87
CA THR A 997 4.00 5.52 5.49
C THR A 997 2.73 6.01 6.20
N ILE A 998 2.80 7.16 6.85
CA ILE A 998 1.68 7.83 7.53
C ILE A 998 1.53 9.23 6.91
N SER A 999 0.44 9.43 6.18
CA SER A 999 0.23 10.63 5.36
C SER A 999 -0.83 11.56 5.98
N ASN A 1000 -2.09 11.11 6.07
CA ASN A 1000 -3.23 12.04 6.20
C ASN A 1000 -4.25 11.67 7.28
N SER A 1001 -4.31 10.43 7.75
CA SER A 1001 -5.35 9.99 8.69
C SER A 1001 -4.80 9.16 9.84
N LEU A 1002 -5.37 9.39 11.03
CA LEU A 1002 -5.16 8.59 12.23
C LEU A 1002 -5.48 7.10 12.01
N THR A 1003 -6.41 6.79 11.09
CA THR A 1003 -6.76 5.40 10.74
C THR A 1003 -5.63 4.66 10.06
N GLU A 1004 -4.75 5.32 9.30
CA GLU A 1004 -3.68 4.68 8.54
C GLU A 1004 -2.74 3.88 9.45
N LEU A 1005 -2.42 4.42 10.64
CA LEU A 1005 -1.54 3.76 11.61
C LEU A 1005 -2.18 2.49 12.22
N TYR A 1006 -3.46 2.54 12.57
CA TYR A 1006 -4.20 1.34 13.00
C TYR A 1006 -4.22 0.28 11.90
N LEU A 1007 -4.43 0.69 10.65
CA LEU A 1007 -4.48 -0.23 9.52
C LEU A 1007 -3.12 -0.89 9.22
N LEU A 1008 -2.00 -0.19 9.43
CA LEU A 1008 -0.67 -0.79 9.37
C LEU A 1008 -0.51 -1.92 10.41
N PHE A 1009 -0.96 -1.71 11.65
CA PHE A 1009 -0.97 -2.77 12.66
C PHE A 1009 -1.94 -3.89 12.33
N LYS A 1010 -3.10 -3.57 11.74
CA LYS A 1010 -4.04 -4.60 11.26
C LYS A 1010 -3.40 -5.46 10.17
N TYR A 1011 -2.59 -4.90 9.28
CA TYR A 1011 -1.83 -5.70 8.30
C TYR A 1011 -0.77 -6.56 8.97
N LEU A 1012 0.12 -5.92 9.73
CA LEU A 1012 1.42 -6.50 10.09
C LEU A 1012 1.45 -7.15 11.48
N ARG A 1013 0.56 -6.77 12.41
CA ARG A 1013 0.58 -7.24 13.81
C ARG A 1013 -0.82 -7.55 14.40
N PRO A 1014 -1.62 -8.41 13.78
CA PRO A 1014 -2.93 -8.77 14.32
C PRO A 1014 -2.88 -9.42 15.70
N ASN A 1015 -1.90 -10.29 15.98
CA ASN A 1015 -1.86 -11.04 17.24
C ASN A 1015 -1.48 -10.13 18.41
N GLU A 1016 -0.56 -9.19 18.20
CA GLU A 1016 -0.19 -8.24 19.24
C GLU A 1016 -1.30 -7.21 19.53
N LEU A 1017 -2.10 -6.81 18.53
CA LEU A 1017 -3.32 -6.03 18.76
C LEU A 1017 -4.32 -6.80 19.65
N GLU A 1018 -4.51 -8.08 19.39
CA GLU A 1018 -5.40 -8.93 20.19
C GLU A 1018 -4.89 -9.09 21.63
N ARG A 1019 -3.58 -9.29 21.82
CA ARG A 1019 -2.95 -9.38 23.16
C ARG A 1019 -3.18 -8.13 24.01
N GLN A 1020 -3.20 -6.94 23.39
CA GLN A 1020 -3.45 -5.68 24.09
C GLN A 1020 -4.95 -5.41 24.34
N ASP A 1021 -5.83 -6.31 23.90
CA ASP A 1021 -7.29 -6.18 23.90
C ASP A 1021 -7.80 -5.04 22.98
N ILE A 1022 -7.08 -4.82 21.86
CA ILE A 1022 -7.40 -3.83 20.83
C ILE A 1022 -7.99 -4.53 19.61
N ARG A 1023 -9.27 -4.87 19.67
CA ARG A 1023 -9.96 -5.63 18.60
C ARG A 1023 -10.53 -4.77 17.48
N CYS A 1024 -10.74 -3.48 17.71
CA CYS A 1024 -11.33 -2.58 16.72
C CYS A 1024 -10.68 -1.19 16.73
N PHE A 1025 -10.99 -0.41 15.70
CA PHE A 1025 -10.48 0.96 15.57
C PHE A 1025 -10.95 1.85 16.72
N ASP A 1026 -12.19 1.71 17.20
CA ASP A 1026 -12.73 2.53 18.29
C ASP A 1026 -11.99 2.28 19.63
N ALA A 1027 -11.66 1.01 19.92
CA ALA A 1027 -10.85 0.65 21.08
C ALA A 1027 -9.43 1.26 20.99
N TRP A 1028 -8.82 1.21 19.79
CA TRP A 1028 -7.53 1.83 19.53
C TRP A 1028 -7.58 3.37 19.67
N ALA A 1029 -8.58 4.01 19.06
CA ALA A 1029 -8.76 5.46 19.11
C ALA A 1029 -9.05 5.97 20.53
N ALA A 1030 -9.73 5.19 21.37
CA ALA A 1030 -9.97 5.56 22.76
C ALA A 1030 -8.68 5.65 23.60
N ILE A 1031 -7.68 4.83 23.27
CA ILE A 1031 -6.38 4.80 23.96
C ILE A 1031 -5.46 5.91 23.43
N PHE A 1032 -5.35 6.04 22.10
CA PHE A 1032 -4.30 6.83 21.46
C PHE A 1032 -4.76 8.15 20.82
N ALA A 1033 -6.06 8.42 20.73
CA ALA A 1033 -6.57 9.60 20.04
C ALA A 1033 -7.43 10.49 20.93
N LYS A 1034 -7.38 11.81 20.68
CA LYS A 1034 -8.29 12.78 21.27
C LYS A 1034 -9.12 13.47 20.18
N LYS A 1035 -10.43 13.48 20.41
CA LYS A 1035 -11.42 14.14 19.55
C LYS A 1035 -11.50 15.62 19.89
N THR A 1036 -11.55 16.47 18.86
CA THR A 1036 -11.78 17.92 19.00
C THR A 1036 -12.85 18.38 18.03
N THR A 1037 -13.55 19.45 18.39
CA THR A 1037 -14.59 20.07 17.57
C THR A 1037 -14.09 21.42 17.08
N ASP A 1038 -13.98 21.58 15.77
CA ASP A 1038 -13.64 22.84 15.11
C ASP A 1038 -14.86 23.39 14.37
N PHE A 1039 -14.86 24.69 14.11
CA PHE A 1039 -15.92 25.37 13.36
C PHE A 1039 -15.42 25.71 11.97
N GLU A 1040 -16.06 25.16 10.94
CA GLU A 1040 -15.69 25.35 9.53
C GLU A 1040 -16.82 26.07 8.78
N PHE A 1041 -16.46 26.92 7.80
CA PHE A 1041 -17.46 27.45 6.88
C PHE A 1041 -17.87 26.38 5.89
N ASN A 1042 -19.17 26.17 5.74
CA ASN A 1042 -19.69 25.39 4.62
C ASN A 1042 -19.64 26.23 3.33
N VAL A 1043 -19.95 25.60 2.19
CA VAL A 1043 -19.96 26.25 0.86
C VAL A 1043 -20.90 27.47 0.79
N THR A 1044 -21.85 27.58 1.72
CA THR A 1044 -22.78 28.72 1.85
C THR A 1044 -22.38 29.73 2.93
N ASN A 1045 -21.11 29.72 3.39
CA ASN A 1045 -20.58 30.62 4.42
C ASN A 1045 -21.27 30.53 5.80
N HIS A 1046 -21.95 29.43 6.11
CA HIS A 1046 -22.44 29.15 7.46
C HIS A 1046 -21.40 28.35 8.25
N ILE A 1047 -21.26 28.70 9.52
CA ILE A 1047 -20.35 28.02 10.44
C ILE A 1047 -20.97 26.68 10.87
N VAL A 1048 -20.29 25.58 10.60
CA VAL A 1048 -20.69 24.22 10.95
C VAL A 1048 -19.64 23.61 11.88
N PRO A 1049 -20.01 23.08 13.06
CA PRO A 1049 -19.10 22.31 13.88
C PRO A 1049 -18.74 20.99 13.20
N LYS A 1050 -17.45 20.70 13.12
CA LYS A 1050 -16.88 19.46 12.57
C LYS A 1050 -15.98 18.82 13.60
N GLU A 1051 -16.22 17.55 13.86
CA GLU A 1051 -15.45 16.76 14.81
C GLU A 1051 -14.31 16.05 14.08
N ARG A 1052 -13.10 16.07 14.65
CA ARG A 1052 -11.89 15.45 14.08
C ARG A 1052 -11.02 14.81 15.16
N PHE A 1053 -10.32 13.73 14.82
CA PHE A 1053 -9.23 13.20 15.63
C PHE A 1053 -7.92 13.89 15.23
N ARG A 1054 -7.60 15.00 15.91
CA ARG A 1054 -6.44 15.84 15.57
C ARG A 1054 -5.17 15.46 16.33
N TYR A 1055 -5.32 14.96 17.55
CA TYR A 1055 -4.19 14.77 18.46
C TYR A 1055 -4.03 13.30 18.83
N PHE A 1056 -2.78 12.84 18.77
CA PHE A 1056 -2.37 11.63 19.45
C PHE A 1056 -2.09 11.94 20.93
N ILE A 1057 -2.59 11.09 21.81
CA ILE A 1057 -2.17 11.00 23.21
C ILE A 1057 -1.34 9.74 23.39
N LYS A 1058 -0.54 9.64 24.46
CA LYS A 1058 0.32 8.46 24.71
C LYS A 1058 1.25 8.18 23.51
N VAL A 1059 1.85 9.27 23.02
CA VAL A 1059 2.69 9.31 21.82
C VAL A 1059 3.96 8.46 21.97
N PRO A 1060 4.69 8.47 23.10
CA PRO A 1060 5.88 7.64 23.28
C PRO A 1060 5.62 6.14 23.10
N GLU A 1061 4.49 5.65 23.63
CA GLU A 1061 4.09 4.24 23.60
C GLU A 1061 3.68 3.85 22.18
N LEU A 1062 2.85 4.68 21.53
CA LEU A 1062 2.48 4.47 20.14
C LEU A 1062 3.71 4.49 19.21
N ALA A 1063 4.66 5.38 19.49
CA ALA A 1063 5.93 5.42 18.78
C ALA A 1063 6.77 4.17 19.04
N ALA A 1064 6.86 3.68 20.28
CA ALA A 1064 7.56 2.44 20.60
C ALA A 1064 6.97 1.24 19.84
N PHE A 1065 5.64 1.13 19.85
CA PHE A 1065 4.91 0.09 19.14
C PHE A 1065 5.12 0.12 17.62
N TYR A 1066 5.16 1.32 17.04
CA TYR A 1066 5.44 1.53 15.62
C TYR A 1066 6.91 1.25 15.25
N ASN A 1067 7.86 1.67 16.09
CA ASN A 1067 9.29 1.52 15.83
C ASN A 1067 9.77 0.06 15.92
N GLU A 1068 9.07 -0.81 16.64
CA GLU A 1068 9.40 -2.25 16.69
C GLU A 1068 9.35 -2.92 15.31
N ILE A 1069 8.49 -2.41 14.43
CA ILE A 1069 8.34 -2.91 13.07
C ILE A 1069 8.86 -1.93 12.02
N THR A 1070 9.46 -0.81 12.39
CA THR A 1070 9.80 0.28 11.45
C THR A 1070 11.22 0.78 11.62
N ASP A 1071 11.99 0.78 10.54
CA ASP A 1071 13.22 1.57 10.42
C ASP A 1071 12.93 2.84 9.62
N TYR A 1072 13.31 3.99 10.17
CA TYR A 1072 13.03 5.30 9.59
C TYR A 1072 14.27 6.13 9.50
N ARG A 1073 14.45 6.74 8.34
CA ARG A 1073 15.60 7.55 8.01
C ARG A 1073 15.16 8.75 7.20
N THR A 1074 15.59 9.93 7.62
CA THR A 1074 15.50 11.13 6.79
C THR A 1074 16.70 11.22 5.86
N ALA A 1075 16.57 11.98 4.77
CA ALA A 1075 17.70 12.29 3.90
C ALA A 1075 18.84 13.00 4.66
N GLU A 1076 18.50 13.80 5.67
CA GLU A 1076 19.47 14.48 6.56
C GLU A 1076 20.24 13.45 7.42
N ASP A 1077 19.55 12.48 8.01
CA ASP A 1077 20.16 11.44 8.86
C ASP A 1077 21.11 10.53 8.06
N VAL A 1078 20.83 10.33 6.78
CA VAL A 1078 21.64 9.50 5.86
C VAL A 1078 22.79 10.31 5.24
N GLY A 1079 22.75 11.65 5.31
CA GLY A 1079 23.75 12.52 4.70
C GLY A 1079 23.61 12.65 3.18
N VAL A 1080 22.38 12.55 2.65
CA VAL A 1080 22.11 12.75 1.22
C VAL A 1080 22.30 14.23 0.87
N ASP A 1081 23.25 14.51 -0.02
CA ASP A 1081 23.46 15.86 -0.54
C ASP A 1081 22.29 16.27 -1.45
N ARG A 1082 21.51 17.26 -1.00
CA ARG A 1082 20.35 17.79 -1.73
C ARG A 1082 20.23 19.30 -1.51
N PRO A 1083 19.77 20.06 -2.53
CA PRO A 1083 19.55 21.49 -2.38
C PRO A 1083 18.43 21.78 -1.36
N GLN A 1084 18.53 22.92 -0.67
CA GLN A 1084 17.47 23.37 0.24
C GLN A 1084 16.21 23.75 -0.54
N LYS A 1085 15.07 23.16 -0.15
CA LYS A 1085 13.76 23.48 -0.71
C LYS A 1085 13.32 24.86 -0.22
N ASN A 1086 12.99 25.76 -1.14
CA ASN A 1086 12.41 27.07 -0.85
C ASN A 1086 10.97 27.12 -1.36
N GLU A 1087 10.00 27.09 -0.45
CA GLU A 1087 8.57 27.11 -0.78
C GLU A 1087 8.03 28.54 -0.78
N ILE A 1088 7.43 28.96 -1.90
CA ILE A 1088 6.88 30.32 -2.07
C ILE A 1088 5.39 30.20 -2.40
N LEU A 1089 4.53 30.71 -1.50
CA LEU A 1089 3.09 30.79 -1.74
C LEU A 1089 2.74 32.12 -2.42
N HIS A 1090 2.14 32.06 -3.61
CA HIS A 1090 1.67 33.24 -4.34
C HIS A 1090 0.21 33.53 -4.03
N ASN A 1091 -0.06 34.61 -3.29
CA ASN A 1091 -1.42 35.10 -3.06
C ASN A 1091 -1.83 36.07 -4.18
N ILE A 1092 -2.72 35.62 -5.06
CA ILE A 1092 -3.20 36.39 -6.23
C ILE A 1092 -4.64 36.84 -5.94
N PRO A 1093 -4.93 38.16 -5.93
CA PRO A 1093 -6.27 38.66 -5.70
C PRO A 1093 -7.22 38.28 -6.84
N PRO A 1094 -8.53 38.09 -6.58
CA PRO A 1094 -9.48 37.76 -7.62
C PRO A 1094 -9.62 38.90 -8.64
N THR A 1095 -9.75 38.56 -9.92
CA THR A 1095 -10.05 39.52 -10.99
C THR A 1095 -11.48 40.04 -10.89
N PRO A 1096 -11.83 41.18 -11.50
CA PRO A 1096 -13.19 41.70 -11.48
C PRO A 1096 -14.24 40.69 -11.99
N ALA A 1097 -13.90 39.89 -13.00
CA ALA A 1097 -14.78 38.84 -13.51
C ALA A 1097 -14.96 37.68 -12.51
N GLN A 1098 -13.90 37.30 -11.80
CA GLN A 1098 -13.96 36.29 -10.73
C GLN A 1098 -14.83 36.77 -9.56
N GLU A 1099 -14.72 38.03 -9.15
CA GLU A 1099 -15.54 38.59 -8.05
C GLU A 1099 -17.04 38.50 -8.35
N VAL A 1100 -17.44 38.89 -9.56
CA VAL A 1100 -18.84 38.78 -10.01
C VAL A 1100 -19.31 37.32 -10.04
N PHE A 1101 -18.43 36.40 -10.46
CA PHE A 1101 -18.78 34.99 -10.55
C PHE A 1101 -18.88 34.31 -9.18
N ILE A 1102 -18.07 34.71 -8.19
CA ILE A 1102 -18.17 34.24 -6.79
C ILE A 1102 -19.55 34.51 -6.23
N GLU A 1103 -20.11 35.70 -6.46
CA GLU A 1103 -21.47 36.03 -5.99
C GLU A 1103 -22.54 35.14 -6.63
N LYS A 1104 -22.39 34.81 -7.92
CA LYS A 1104 -23.28 33.88 -8.62
C LYS A 1104 -23.18 32.46 -8.04
N LEU A 1105 -21.96 32.01 -7.75
CA LEU A 1105 -21.68 30.72 -7.10
C LEU A 1105 -22.32 30.60 -5.73
N MET A 1106 -22.24 31.64 -4.90
CA MET A 1106 -22.90 31.66 -3.59
C MET A 1106 -24.42 31.52 -3.71
N LYS A 1107 -25.05 32.29 -4.60
CA LYS A 1107 -26.49 32.22 -4.85
C LYS A 1107 -26.91 30.85 -5.40
N PHE A 1108 -26.11 30.24 -6.26
CA PHE A 1108 -26.33 28.88 -6.74
C PHE A 1108 -26.27 27.84 -5.61
N ALA A 1109 -25.28 27.94 -4.72
CA ALA A 1109 -25.15 27.01 -3.59
C ALA A 1109 -26.36 27.09 -2.64
N GLU A 1110 -26.90 28.29 -2.41
CA GLU A 1110 -28.09 28.51 -1.59
C GLU A 1110 -29.37 28.00 -2.25
N SER A 1111 -29.63 28.42 -3.50
CA SER A 1111 -30.91 28.18 -4.19
C SER A 1111 -30.99 26.85 -4.94
N GLY A 1112 -29.86 26.29 -5.39
CA GLY A 1112 -29.80 25.16 -6.31
C GLY A 1112 -30.15 25.52 -7.77
N ASP A 1113 -30.44 26.78 -8.08
CA ASP A 1113 -30.84 27.21 -9.42
C ASP A 1113 -29.62 27.39 -10.34
N ALA A 1114 -29.37 26.39 -11.18
CA ALA A 1114 -28.23 26.38 -12.11
C ALA A 1114 -28.31 27.45 -13.22
N THR A 1115 -29.47 28.06 -13.44
CA THR A 1115 -29.61 29.15 -14.43
C THR A 1115 -28.82 30.40 -14.03
N ILE A 1116 -28.56 30.58 -12.73
CA ILE A 1116 -27.72 31.66 -12.18
C ILE A 1116 -26.27 31.54 -12.69
N LEU A 1117 -25.81 30.32 -12.96
CA LEU A 1117 -24.50 30.03 -13.53
C LEU A 1117 -24.51 30.00 -15.07
N GLY A 1118 -25.64 30.35 -15.71
CA GLY A 1118 -25.80 30.27 -17.16
C GLY A 1118 -25.99 28.85 -17.69
N ARG A 1119 -26.38 27.89 -16.85
CA ARG A 1119 -26.65 26.50 -17.24
C ARG A 1119 -28.15 26.22 -17.35
N SER A 1120 -28.49 25.11 -18.00
CA SER A 1120 -29.84 24.53 -17.93
C SER A 1120 -30.16 24.09 -16.49
N PRO A 1121 -31.45 24.00 -16.12
CA PRO A 1121 -31.87 23.45 -14.83
C PRO A 1121 -31.24 22.09 -14.54
N LEU A 1122 -30.91 21.84 -13.27
CA LEU A 1122 -30.29 20.59 -12.83
C LEU A 1122 -31.24 19.40 -13.04
N SER A 1123 -30.69 18.26 -13.42
CA SER A 1123 -31.39 16.97 -13.34
C SER A 1123 -31.50 16.45 -11.89
N GLU A 1124 -32.40 15.52 -11.61
CA GLU A 1124 -32.55 14.90 -10.27
C GLU A 1124 -31.24 14.32 -9.70
N THR A 1125 -30.36 13.81 -10.57
CA THR A 1125 -29.03 13.31 -10.20
C THR A 1125 -28.05 14.43 -9.87
N GLU A 1126 -28.14 15.55 -10.60
CA GLU A 1126 -27.26 16.71 -10.39
C GLU A 1126 -27.69 17.56 -9.19
N GLU A 1127 -28.99 17.62 -8.88
CA GLU A 1127 -29.49 18.27 -7.66
C GLU A 1127 -28.87 17.67 -6.40
N LYS A 1128 -28.70 16.34 -6.36
CA LYS A 1128 -27.98 15.64 -5.28
C LYS A 1128 -26.48 15.99 -5.25
N ALA A 1129 -25.91 16.40 -6.37
CA ALA A 1129 -24.50 16.76 -6.53
C ALA A 1129 -24.25 18.29 -6.59
N LYS A 1130 -25.24 19.13 -6.28
CA LYS A 1130 -25.16 20.59 -6.44
C LYS A 1130 -23.90 21.23 -5.83
N MET A 1131 -23.47 20.72 -4.67
CA MET A 1131 -22.29 21.22 -3.96
C MET A 1131 -20.98 20.84 -4.67
N LEU A 1132 -20.89 19.64 -5.24
CA LEU A 1132 -19.73 19.22 -6.03
C LEU A 1132 -19.59 20.09 -7.29
N ILE A 1133 -20.71 20.41 -7.92
CA ILE A 1133 -20.75 21.31 -9.09
C ILE A 1133 -20.24 22.70 -8.71
N ALA A 1134 -20.70 23.27 -7.59
CA ALA A 1134 -20.24 24.57 -7.12
C ALA A 1134 -18.73 24.59 -6.89
N THR A 1135 -18.19 23.56 -6.22
CA THR A 1135 -16.75 23.43 -5.96
C THR A 1135 -15.92 23.28 -7.24
N ASP A 1136 -16.40 22.51 -8.22
CA ASP A 1136 -15.72 22.36 -9.52
C ASP A 1136 -15.63 23.69 -10.27
N TYR A 1137 -16.73 24.46 -10.32
CA TYR A 1137 -16.72 25.80 -10.91
C TYR A 1137 -15.80 26.76 -10.17
N ALA A 1138 -15.77 26.73 -8.84
CA ALA A 1138 -14.86 27.53 -8.03
C ALA A 1138 -13.38 27.25 -8.36
N ARG A 1139 -13.01 25.97 -8.55
CA ARG A 1139 -11.64 25.60 -8.95
C ARG A 1139 -11.31 26.08 -10.37
N LYS A 1140 -12.24 25.93 -11.32
CA LYS A 1140 -12.06 26.39 -12.70
C LYS A 1140 -11.86 27.91 -12.77
N MET A 1141 -12.73 28.70 -12.13
CA MET A 1141 -12.58 30.16 -12.11
C MET A 1141 -11.25 30.58 -11.48
N ALA A 1142 -10.79 29.88 -10.44
CA ALA A 1142 -9.57 30.25 -9.72
C ALA A 1142 -8.31 30.11 -10.58
N LEU A 1143 -8.31 29.23 -11.59
CA LEU A 1143 -7.25 29.12 -12.58
C LEU A 1143 -7.40 30.19 -13.67
N ASP A 1144 -8.53 30.15 -14.38
CA ASP A 1144 -8.85 31.07 -15.48
C ASP A 1144 -10.36 31.05 -15.77
N MET A 1145 -10.97 32.22 -15.94
CA MET A 1145 -12.41 32.34 -16.25
C MET A 1145 -12.79 31.66 -17.58
N ARG A 1146 -11.85 31.53 -18.53
CA ARG A 1146 -12.06 30.86 -19.82
C ARG A 1146 -12.29 29.35 -19.70
N MET A 1147 -11.93 28.75 -18.55
CA MET A 1147 -12.28 27.35 -18.22
C MET A 1147 -13.79 27.15 -17.99
N ILE A 1148 -14.52 28.23 -17.72
CA ILE A 1148 -15.96 28.24 -17.51
C ILE A 1148 -16.66 28.56 -18.82
N ASP A 1149 -16.26 29.64 -19.48
CA ASP A 1149 -16.82 30.08 -20.75
C ASP A 1149 -15.71 30.72 -21.61
N PRO A 1150 -15.49 30.25 -22.85
CA PRO A 1150 -14.48 30.82 -23.74
C PRO A 1150 -14.68 32.29 -24.11
N SER A 1151 -15.86 32.89 -23.83
CA SER A 1151 -16.14 34.30 -24.10
C SER A 1151 -15.45 35.28 -23.15
N TYR A 1152 -14.90 34.82 -22.02
CA TYR A 1152 -14.13 35.67 -21.12
C TYR A 1152 -12.78 36.10 -21.75
N GLU A 1153 -12.34 37.32 -21.46
CA GLU A 1153 -11.06 37.84 -21.92
C GLU A 1153 -9.87 37.29 -21.11
N ASP A 1154 -8.68 37.33 -21.71
CA ASP A 1154 -7.42 36.97 -21.06
C ASP A 1154 -6.94 38.09 -20.11
N ASP A 1155 -7.19 37.94 -18.81
CA ASP A 1155 -6.77 38.91 -17.79
C ASP A 1155 -5.29 38.72 -17.41
N PRO A 1156 -4.44 39.77 -17.48
CA PRO A 1156 -3.03 39.69 -17.09
C PRO A 1156 -2.77 39.24 -15.63
N ASN A 1157 -3.77 39.35 -14.75
CA ASN A 1157 -3.71 38.97 -13.34
C ASN A 1157 -4.28 37.57 -13.06
N ASN A 1158 -4.65 36.79 -14.09
CA ASN A 1158 -5.03 35.39 -13.90
C ASN A 1158 -3.81 34.51 -13.51
N LYS A 1159 -4.07 33.32 -12.95
CA LYS A 1159 -2.99 32.42 -12.50
C LYS A 1159 -2.11 31.93 -13.64
N ALA A 1160 -2.69 31.69 -14.81
CA ALA A 1160 -1.95 31.24 -16.00
C ALA A 1160 -0.89 32.26 -16.44
N SER A 1161 -1.24 33.55 -16.48
CA SER A 1161 -0.32 34.65 -16.82
C SER A 1161 0.77 34.84 -15.77
N HIS A 1162 0.40 34.77 -14.49
CA HIS A 1162 1.38 34.85 -13.40
C HIS A 1162 2.37 33.68 -13.46
N CYS A 1163 1.88 32.46 -13.71
CA CYS A 1163 2.73 31.28 -13.87
C CYS A 1163 3.69 31.41 -15.06
N ALA A 1164 3.20 31.82 -16.24
CA ALA A 1164 4.03 32.05 -17.42
C ALA A 1164 5.16 33.06 -17.14
N LYS A 1165 4.85 34.15 -16.44
CA LYS A 1165 5.83 35.16 -16.02
C LYS A 1165 6.92 34.56 -15.13
N MET A 1166 6.54 33.77 -14.13
CA MET A 1166 7.51 33.13 -13.22
C MET A 1166 8.39 32.12 -13.96
N ILE A 1167 7.81 31.28 -14.83
CA ILE A 1167 8.57 30.33 -15.65
C ILE A 1167 9.61 31.06 -16.50
N ALA A 1168 9.23 32.15 -17.15
CA ALA A 1168 10.15 32.95 -17.97
C ALA A 1168 11.26 33.60 -17.14
N GLN A 1169 10.98 34.06 -15.93
CA GLN A 1169 12.00 34.61 -15.03
C GLN A 1169 13.04 33.56 -14.65
N TYR A 1170 12.61 32.36 -14.24
CA TYR A 1170 13.52 31.26 -13.91
C TYR A 1170 14.27 30.74 -15.13
N TYR A 1171 13.62 30.69 -16.29
CA TYR A 1171 14.25 30.30 -17.56
C TYR A 1171 15.46 31.19 -17.88
N ASN A 1172 15.27 32.52 -17.84
CA ASN A 1172 16.32 33.49 -18.12
C ASN A 1172 17.39 33.52 -17.02
N LYS A 1173 16.99 33.40 -15.75
CA LYS A 1173 17.93 33.41 -14.60
C LYS A 1173 18.92 32.24 -14.65
N TYR A 1174 18.47 31.07 -15.08
CA TYR A 1174 19.27 29.83 -15.11
C TYR A 1174 19.62 29.37 -16.54
N ASP A 1175 19.69 30.32 -17.47
CA ASP A 1175 19.98 30.03 -18.89
C ASP A 1175 21.36 29.39 -19.07
N THR A 1176 22.36 29.92 -18.38
CA THR A 1176 23.75 29.41 -18.43
C THR A 1176 23.87 27.93 -18.01
N GLN A 1177 23.04 27.46 -17.08
CA GLN A 1177 23.03 26.06 -16.62
C GLN A 1177 22.06 25.18 -17.40
N LYS A 1178 21.31 25.74 -18.37
CA LYS A 1178 20.12 25.12 -18.98
C LYS A 1178 19.15 24.60 -17.91
N GLY A 1179 18.84 25.42 -16.91
CA GLY A 1179 17.93 25.04 -15.83
C GLY A 1179 16.56 24.65 -16.35
N THR A 1180 15.99 23.57 -15.81
CA THR A 1180 14.70 23.00 -16.21
C THR A 1180 13.63 23.21 -15.15
N GLN A 1181 12.36 23.16 -15.56
CA GLN A 1181 11.22 23.52 -14.72
C GLN A 1181 10.05 22.57 -14.93
N PHE A 1182 9.40 22.18 -13.84
CA PHE A 1182 8.17 21.39 -13.86
C PHE A 1182 6.95 22.27 -13.63
N VAL A 1183 5.88 21.98 -14.35
CA VAL A 1183 4.59 22.67 -14.20
C VAL A 1183 3.49 21.65 -13.95
N PHE A 1184 2.94 21.67 -12.75
CA PHE A 1184 1.88 20.78 -12.30
C PHE A 1184 0.53 21.46 -12.33
N SER A 1185 -0.42 20.81 -12.99
CA SER A 1185 -1.83 21.15 -12.91
C SER A 1185 -2.71 19.96 -13.25
N ASP A 1186 -3.65 19.63 -12.38
CA ASP A 1186 -4.58 18.51 -12.55
C ASP A 1186 -5.86 18.93 -13.28
N LEU A 1187 -6.14 20.24 -13.31
CA LEU A 1187 -7.25 20.86 -14.05
C LEU A 1187 -6.77 21.50 -15.35
N GLY A 1188 -7.58 21.40 -16.40
CA GLY A 1188 -7.23 22.01 -17.70
C GLY A 1188 -6.00 21.36 -18.34
N THR A 1189 -5.89 20.04 -18.22
CA THR A 1189 -4.83 19.23 -18.82
C THR A 1189 -4.84 19.30 -20.35
N TYR A 1190 -3.68 19.04 -20.96
CA TYR A 1190 -3.52 19.13 -22.41
C TYR A 1190 -4.47 18.20 -23.18
N LYS A 1191 -5.26 18.78 -24.08
CA LYS A 1191 -6.09 18.08 -25.06
C LYS A 1191 -5.86 18.66 -26.46
N PRO A 1192 -5.57 17.84 -27.49
CA PRO A 1192 -5.37 18.34 -28.85
C PRO A 1192 -6.63 19.03 -29.39
N GLY A 1193 -6.47 20.25 -29.92
CA GLY A 1193 -7.56 20.99 -30.58
C GLY A 1193 -8.54 21.71 -29.63
N GLU A 1194 -8.37 21.60 -28.32
CA GLU A 1194 -9.19 22.30 -27.32
C GLU A 1194 -8.36 23.33 -26.55
N TRP A 1195 -8.99 24.46 -26.18
CA TRP A 1195 -8.36 25.43 -25.29
C TRP A 1195 -8.20 24.82 -23.89
N ASN A 1196 -7.01 24.95 -23.32
CA ASN A 1196 -6.68 24.44 -21.99
C ASN A 1196 -5.52 25.27 -21.39
N VAL A 1197 -5.34 25.17 -20.07
CA VAL A 1197 -4.37 25.99 -19.33
C VAL A 1197 -2.93 25.70 -19.77
N TYR A 1198 -2.60 24.45 -20.12
CA TYR A 1198 -1.25 24.06 -20.56
C TYR A 1198 -0.90 24.76 -21.88
N SER A 1199 -1.81 24.65 -22.86
CA SER A 1199 -1.65 25.29 -24.17
C SER A 1199 -1.59 26.81 -24.05
N GLU A 1200 -2.38 27.40 -23.15
CA GLU A 1200 -2.38 28.85 -22.92
C GLU A 1200 -1.05 29.35 -22.34
N ILE A 1201 -0.51 28.67 -21.33
CA ILE A 1201 0.79 29.02 -20.75
C ILE A 1201 1.88 28.83 -21.80
N LYS A 1202 1.85 27.73 -22.57
CA LYS A 1202 2.80 27.51 -23.67
C LYS A 1202 2.72 28.64 -24.71
N ARG A 1203 1.52 29.07 -25.11
CA ARG A 1203 1.31 30.21 -26.01
C ARG A 1203 1.98 31.46 -25.45
N LYS A 1204 1.70 31.82 -24.20
CA LYS A 1204 2.30 32.98 -23.52
C LYS A 1204 3.83 32.89 -23.44
N LEU A 1205 4.37 31.73 -23.11
CA LEU A 1205 5.83 31.52 -23.05
C LEU A 1205 6.49 31.74 -24.42
N ILE A 1206 5.85 31.34 -25.51
CA ILE A 1206 6.35 31.52 -26.88
C ILE A 1206 6.15 32.95 -27.37
N GLU A 1207 4.92 33.46 -27.31
CA GLU A 1207 4.51 34.73 -27.92
C GLU A 1207 4.94 35.94 -27.09
N ASP A 1208 4.77 35.89 -25.77
CA ASP A 1208 5.01 37.04 -24.88
C ASP A 1208 6.44 37.06 -24.34
N TYR A 1209 7.04 35.88 -24.12
CA TYR A 1209 8.36 35.73 -23.48
C TYR A 1209 9.45 35.15 -24.39
N GLY A 1210 9.12 34.76 -25.63
CA GLY A 1210 10.11 34.35 -26.64
C GLY A 1210 10.80 33.00 -26.39
N ILE A 1211 10.25 32.12 -25.57
CA ILE A 1211 10.85 30.81 -25.27
C ILE A 1211 10.61 29.85 -26.45
N PRO A 1212 11.64 29.12 -26.94
CA PRO A 1212 11.49 28.22 -28.08
C PRO A 1212 10.47 27.11 -27.83
N ALA A 1213 9.56 26.90 -28.79
CA ALA A 1213 8.46 25.94 -28.67
C ALA A 1213 8.89 24.48 -28.45
N HIS A 1214 10.09 24.10 -28.93
CA HIS A 1214 10.63 22.74 -28.80
C HIS A 1214 11.15 22.44 -27.39
N GLU A 1215 11.50 23.47 -26.61
CA GLU A 1215 11.94 23.33 -25.21
C GLU A 1215 10.76 23.19 -24.24
N ILE A 1216 9.52 23.35 -24.74
CA ILE A 1216 8.28 23.27 -23.96
C ILE A 1216 7.47 22.03 -24.38
N ARG A 1217 7.42 21.02 -23.51
CA ARG A 1217 6.74 19.75 -23.78
C ARG A 1217 5.66 19.43 -22.75
N PHE A 1218 4.72 18.57 -23.16
CA PHE A 1218 3.68 18.04 -22.29
C PHE A 1218 3.84 16.54 -22.16
N ILE A 1219 3.87 16.00 -20.94
CA ILE A 1219 4.07 14.57 -20.72
C ILE A 1219 2.91 13.74 -21.33
N GLN A 1220 1.72 14.33 -21.44
CA GLN A 1220 0.53 13.71 -22.03
C GLN A 1220 0.65 13.45 -23.54
N GLU A 1221 1.58 14.10 -24.25
CA GLU A 1221 1.88 13.80 -25.66
C GLU A 1221 2.52 12.42 -25.82
N CYS A 1222 3.15 11.88 -24.76
CA CYS A 1222 3.87 10.63 -24.78
C CYS A 1222 2.91 9.43 -24.61
N LYS A 1223 2.38 8.92 -25.73
CA LYS A 1223 1.49 7.73 -25.73
C LYS A 1223 2.22 6.41 -25.46
N THR A 1224 3.54 6.37 -25.60
CA THR A 1224 4.34 5.15 -25.41
C THR A 1224 5.42 5.34 -24.34
N GLU A 1225 5.79 4.27 -23.64
CA GLU A 1225 6.85 4.31 -22.63
C GLU A 1225 8.20 4.75 -23.23
N ARG A 1226 8.49 4.33 -24.48
CA ARG A 1226 9.68 4.77 -25.22
C ARG A 1226 9.70 6.28 -25.44
N SER A 1227 8.58 6.87 -25.87
CA SER A 1227 8.47 8.32 -26.02
C SER A 1227 8.61 9.06 -24.69
N ARG A 1228 8.08 8.49 -23.60
CA ARG A 1228 8.18 9.05 -22.25
C ARG A 1228 9.63 9.08 -21.76
N LYS A 1229 10.36 7.97 -21.90
CA LYS A 1229 11.80 7.90 -21.56
C LYS A 1229 12.64 8.90 -22.34
N ALA A 1230 12.34 9.09 -23.63
CA ALA A 1230 13.03 10.08 -24.47
C ALA A 1230 12.82 11.52 -23.98
N VAL A 1231 11.60 11.90 -23.57
CA VAL A 1231 11.32 13.24 -23.04
C VAL A 1231 11.97 13.46 -21.66
N ILE A 1232 11.96 12.44 -20.79
CA ILE A 1232 12.65 12.48 -19.49
C ILE A 1232 14.15 12.71 -19.69
N GLN A 1233 14.77 11.97 -20.62
CA GLN A 1233 16.18 12.13 -20.95
C GLN A 1233 16.47 13.54 -21.50
N ALA A 1234 15.65 14.02 -22.45
CA ALA A 1234 15.78 15.37 -23.01
C ALA A 1234 15.67 16.47 -21.93
N MET A 1235 14.88 16.25 -20.88
CA MET A 1235 14.80 17.16 -19.75
C MET A 1235 16.05 17.10 -18.86
N ASN A 1236 16.60 15.91 -18.60
CA ASN A 1236 17.86 15.77 -17.86
C ASN A 1236 19.06 16.39 -18.61
N ASP A 1237 19.03 16.35 -19.95
CA ASP A 1237 20.08 16.92 -20.81
C ASP A 1237 19.92 18.45 -21.00
N GLY A 1238 18.71 18.98 -20.75
CA GLY A 1238 18.39 20.40 -20.86
C GLY A 1238 17.91 20.82 -22.26
N ASP A 1239 17.56 19.86 -23.12
CA ASP A 1239 16.93 20.10 -24.43
C ASP A 1239 15.43 20.40 -24.30
N VAL A 1240 14.80 19.88 -23.25
CA VAL A 1240 13.46 20.28 -22.80
C VAL A 1240 13.63 21.01 -21.47
N ARG A 1241 13.27 22.30 -21.44
CA ARG A 1241 13.47 23.15 -20.26
C ARG A 1241 12.19 23.41 -19.47
N VAL A 1242 11.01 23.19 -20.07
CA VAL A 1242 9.72 23.29 -19.38
C VAL A 1242 8.89 22.06 -19.71
N LEU A 1243 8.54 21.28 -18.68
CA LEU A 1243 7.71 20.08 -18.82
C LEU A 1243 6.45 20.20 -17.98
N PHE A 1244 5.30 20.05 -18.63
CA PHE A 1244 4.01 20.05 -17.95
C PHE A 1244 3.51 18.62 -17.71
N GLY A 1245 2.82 18.41 -16.59
CA GLY A 1245 2.16 17.15 -16.30
C GLY A 1245 1.17 17.24 -15.14
N SER A 1246 0.23 16.29 -15.08
CA SER A 1246 -0.60 16.09 -13.90
C SER A 1246 0.22 15.43 -12.80
N THR A 1247 -0.24 15.55 -11.56
CA THR A 1247 0.42 14.95 -10.41
C THR A 1247 0.58 13.43 -10.57
N SER A 1248 -0.42 12.76 -11.14
CA SER A 1248 -0.39 11.32 -11.43
C SER A 1248 0.56 10.90 -12.56
N MET A 1249 0.84 11.78 -13.53
CA MET A 1249 1.61 11.43 -14.73
C MET A 1249 3.07 11.82 -14.62
N LEU A 1250 3.39 12.82 -13.80
CA LEU A 1250 4.72 13.40 -13.67
C LEU A 1250 5.24 13.40 -12.23
N GLY A 1251 4.37 13.27 -11.23
CA GLY A 1251 4.75 13.33 -9.80
C GLY A 1251 5.40 12.05 -9.28
N THR A 1252 4.81 10.88 -9.53
CA THR A 1252 5.32 9.60 -8.96
C THR A 1252 6.09 8.77 -9.97
N GLY A 1253 7.31 8.34 -9.60
CA GLY A 1253 8.13 7.42 -10.39
C GLY A 1253 8.81 8.02 -11.64
N VAL A 1254 8.99 9.35 -11.70
CA VAL A 1254 9.66 10.02 -12.84
C VAL A 1254 10.97 10.68 -12.38
N ASN A 1255 12.10 10.21 -12.89
CA ASN A 1255 13.44 10.71 -12.56
C ASN A 1255 13.96 11.69 -13.65
N ALA A 1256 13.46 12.94 -13.64
CA ALA A 1256 13.76 13.99 -14.63
C ALA A 1256 14.38 15.27 -14.01
N GLN A 1257 14.90 15.17 -12.78
CA GLN A 1257 15.25 16.33 -11.95
C GLN A 1257 16.71 16.80 -12.03
N LYS A 1258 17.57 16.19 -12.89
CA LYS A 1258 19.03 16.45 -12.90
C LYS A 1258 19.41 17.94 -13.03
N ARG A 1259 18.60 18.72 -13.75
CA ARG A 1259 18.78 20.18 -13.97
C ARG A 1259 17.61 21.01 -13.44
N CYS A 1260 16.74 20.43 -12.62
CA CYS A 1260 15.54 21.11 -12.16
C CYS A 1260 15.88 22.26 -11.20
N VAL A 1261 15.38 23.46 -11.50
CA VAL A 1261 15.58 24.67 -10.68
C VAL A 1261 14.29 25.20 -10.06
N ALA A 1262 13.12 24.82 -10.58
CA ALA A 1262 11.83 25.26 -10.09
C ALA A 1262 10.70 24.26 -10.38
N VAL A 1263 9.75 24.19 -9.47
CA VAL A 1263 8.51 23.42 -9.59
C VAL A 1263 7.33 24.36 -9.35
N HIS A 1264 6.39 24.41 -10.30
CA HIS A 1264 5.24 25.31 -10.26
C HIS A 1264 3.95 24.49 -10.11
N HIS A 1265 3.21 24.70 -9.03
CA HIS A 1265 1.87 24.10 -8.84
C HIS A 1265 0.79 25.16 -9.09
N LEU A 1266 -0.05 24.96 -10.10
CA LEU A 1266 -1.13 25.91 -10.43
C LEU A 1266 -2.42 25.65 -9.65
N ASP A 1267 -2.74 24.37 -9.46
CA ASP A 1267 -3.78 23.92 -8.57
C ASP A 1267 -3.24 22.85 -7.63
N THR A 1268 -3.62 22.95 -6.37
CA THR A 1268 -3.20 22.00 -5.35
C THR A 1268 -4.12 20.79 -5.40
N PRO A 1269 -3.61 19.56 -5.52
CA PRO A 1269 -4.42 18.36 -5.37
C PRO A 1269 -5.03 18.30 -3.96
N TRP A 1270 -6.15 17.61 -3.84
CA TRP A 1270 -6.88 17.45 -2.57
C TRP A 1270 -6.11 16.64 -1.53
N VAL A 1271 -5.02 15.98 -1.93
CA VAL A 1271 -4.28 15.01 -1.14
C VAL A 1271 -2.89 15.57 -0.83
N ARG A 1272 -2.62 15.88 0.44
CA ARG A 1272 -1.40 16.59 0.87
C ARG A 1272 -0.07 15.94 0.43
N HIS A 1273 0.03 14.61 0.43
CA HIS A 1273 1.26 13.91 0.06
C HIS A 1273 1.58 13.95 -1.44
N GLU A 1274 0.63 14.33 -2.29
CA GLU A 1274 0.85 14.46 -3.73
C GLU A 1274 1.64 15.75 -4.08
N VAL A 1275 1.70 16.71 -3.14
CA VAL A 1275 2.43 18.00 -3.27
C VAL A 1275 3.79 17.96 -2.57
N ALA A 1276 3.90 17.11 -1.55
CA ALA A 1276 5.08 16.99 -0.70
C ALA A 1276 6.19 16.24 -1.42
#